data_AF-A0A087H3Y7-F1
#
_entry.id   AF-A0A087H3Y7-F1
#
_cell.length_a   1.000
_cell.length_b   1.000
_cell.length_c   1.000
_cell.angle_alpha   90.00
_cell.angle_beta   90.00
_cell.angle_gamma   90.00
#
_symmetry.space_group_name_H-M   'P 1'
#
loop_
_entity.id
_entity.type
_entity.pdbx_description
1 polymer ?
#
loop_
_entity_poly.entity_id
_entity_poly.type
_entity_poly.pdbx_seq_one_letter_code
_entity_poly.pdbx_strand_id
1 'polypeptide(L)'
;MKPPCKIPRNWDSRQPHQKRSKHTCPLSDYVQPHKLIRRRDYEHTFTVCFACKGEHLEGKRYHYYCSTCNLEFHRGCHVLPMEMKHPLHLSHSLSLISLDPTLDTSKIPDEWRESSSDAEVSDYDYLPDEDGDYHHDDVADISPSSDVSREKCKCCNRPFENLYYHCSTCKFSLNFTCTIKPPLPTILNTKSHNHTLTLFPRRIPLPCDACGLSLNNIHDVVYACLPCNYMVHRKCISLPRVIKITRHPHRLSLVPSFPSGDLSCGVCHHSIDVSFGHYSCTKGCHYGAHSKCATRKVVWDEKDLEEVPEEPEKDTESFEWIDEETIKHFTHDHHLKFQGKGCLLAGAKKFCEACCLPISVSDDIYSCMRCNFVLHEACACLPRVKDHPLHKHPLNLHRYLPYPYWFWGNDVTRGMFKCHGCERRGSGFVYRCSKKGCIFQLDVRCASILDNSVHESHPHHDHPLFISLTKGECMGCKSTDCSGHYLECIICKSYLGLHCATLPSVAHYKHDSHPLALCYGEEGAISGQYWCELCELKLDASEWFYTCDSCRVTLHVTCLLGMDMYMKPQHIIKKGGIDVKITRSESNTRPFCYECGGRCVHNLVFKCQDEYVCTLHCIHGFLNKGSKKRSEAHAGLFPIDKIGVDSRLLEIENVLSKQPRGVRSIGIWGMAGIGKTAIVEAAFLKMKKDYKSPCFIRNFEKEIKEKGLSGLREQQLPLYGRKKHDLKRSITYQSQPEKTVFFILDDVRISKNAESFLGGLGWFGLGSLIIITSRDVNVLRQCRVNDIYEVKGLDDKEALKLFSGCAFGEVLPKEGYLKMSEMVVKYANGNAKALGYYGRELNGKTPEEMETAFLQLKQSPPHEILELFKSSYDELNDNEKNIFLDIACFFRGESEEHVLQVLKRYGFVSIGFKNLLHKSLVFVSGKRVELHNLIQDVAWEIHNQEVKNGKARRLCGVHSIQPLLEDEETNSNGKHGLDRETIETMLLDASGLSFVVDPAAFHNMDNLRLLKIYCSDHEHPPRLDFRKRLLSLPSELWLLHWEYYLLQSLPEEFDLDTLVELNMPYSQLLKLWKGAKSLRSLKTINLHHSENLVEVNQLSEARSLELINLQGCTSLQSCPAIKNLEHLKVLDLRGCVELKIFPDVPPNIEELYLNGTDIREIPTTVQTLSKLVKLDLGNCRKLRNFKVMIHNMESLELLNLSGCTTLKKFPKISKKMEKLEYLYLSCTAIQWLHTTVSRMIGLKVMKVSKTLKLPSSLKNLKDLKVEIDEEVERSL
;
A
#
# COMPACT_ATOMS: atom_id res chain seq x y z
N MET A 1 -55.21 -51.32 -44.01
CA MET A 1 -54.69 -51.87 -45.29
C MET A 1 -53.34 -52.55 -45.04
N LYS A 2 -52.85 -53.42 -45.94
CA LYS A 2 -51.66 -54.28 -45.72
C LYS A 2 -50.44 -53.80 -46.57
N PRO A 3 -49.17 -53.93 -46.10
CA PRO A 3 -47.98 -53.45 -46.84
C PRO A 3 -46.90 -54.53 -47.17
N PRO A 4 -46.13 -54.33 -48.26
CA PRO A 4 -44.70 -54.70 -48.38
C PRO A 4 -43.80 -53.44 -48.49
N CYS A 5 -42.51 -53.37 -48.15
CA CYS A 5 -41.44 -54.31 -47.75
C CYS A 5 -40.54 -54.90 -48.87
N LYS A 6 -39.22 -55.02 -48.54
CA LYS A 6 -38.03 -55.62 -49.22
C LYS A 6 -36.99 -54.59 -49.78
N ILE A 7 -35.65 -54.59 -49.53
CA ILE A 7 -34.57 -55.58 -49.14
C ILE A 7 -33.95 -56.30 -50.38
N PRO A 8 -32.60 -56.52 -50.56
CA PRO A 8 -31.37 -56.11 -49.81
C PRO A 8 -30.10 -55.66 -50.63
N ARG A 9 -29.04 -55.29 -49.86
CA ARG A 9 -27.55 -55.35 -50.03
C ARG A 9 -26.84 -56.08 -51.21
N ASN A 10 -25.70 -55.51 -51.65
CA ASN A 10 -24.28 -56.00 -51.52
C ASN A 10 -23.32 -54.91 -52.11
N TRP A 11 -22.08 -54.63 -51.65
CA TRP A 11 -20.83 -55.42 -51.55
C TRP A 11 -20.36 -55.98 -52.91
N ASP A 12 -19.12 -55.77 -53.41
CA ASP A 12 -17.91 -55.15 -52.84
C ASP A 12 -16.96 -54.64 -53.98
N SER A 13 -15.82 -54.03 -53.62
CA SER A 13 -14.54 -53.80 -54.35
C SER A 13 -13.99 -52.36 -54.20
N ARG A 14 -12.70 -52.24 -53.86
CA ARG A 14 -11.98 -50.97 -53.70
C ARG A 14 -10.90 -50.80 -54.78
N GLN A 15 -10.68 -49.56 -55.23
CA GLN A 15 -9.50 -49.16 -55.99
C GLN A 15 -8.87 -47.87 -55.39
N PRO A 16 -7.59 -47.55 -55.68
CA PRO A 16 -6.83 -46.56 -54.91
C PRO A 16 -7.24 -45.10 -55.11
N HIS A 17 -7.29 -44.32 -54.03
CA HIS A 17 -7.66 -42.90 -54.08
C HIS A 17 -6.58 -42.00 -54.67
N GLN A 18 -6.72 -41.58 -55.93
CA GLN A 18 -6.09 -40.35 -56.42
C GLN A 18 -6.80 -39.13 -55.78
N LYS A 19 -6.08 -38.32 -54.99
CA LYS A 19 -6.63 -37.09 -54.39
C LYS A 19 -6.87 -36.02 -55.48
N ARG A 20 -8.15 -35.74 -55.79
CA ARG A 20 -8.57 -34.57 -56.58
C ARG A 20 -8.14 -33.27 -55.88
N SER A 21 -7.74 -32.24 -56.63
CA SER A 21 -7.36 -30.94 -56.04
C SER A 21 -8.53 -29.97 -55.91
N LYS A 22 -8.39 -28.92 -55.10
CA LYS A 22 -9.40 -27.85 -54.96
C LYS A 22 -9.33 -26.80 -56.08
N HIS A 23 -8.19 -26.64 -56.75
CA HIS A 23 -7.91 -25.51 -57.66
C HIS A 23 -8.64 -25.64 -59.01
N THR A 24 -9.17 -24.52 -59.50
CA THR A 24 -9.84 -24.38 -60.79
C THR A 24 -8.82 -24.07 -61.91
N CYS A 25 -9.11 -24.45 -63.16
CA CYS A 25 -8.30 -24.01 -64.30
C CYS A 25 -8.53 -22.50 -64.57
N PRO A 26 -7.48 -21.67 -64.72
CA PRO A 26 -7.64 -20.23 -64.97
C PRO A 26 -8.36 -19.88 -66.28
N LEU A 27 -8.35 -20.80 -67.26
CA LEU A 27 -9.02 -20.66 -68.55
C LEU A 27 -10.45 -21.25 -68.56
N SER A 28 -10.96 -21.71 -67.41
CA SER A 28 -12.33 -22.26 -67.33
C SER A 28 -13.40 -21.16 -67.35
N ASP A 29 -14.57 -21.50 -67.87
CA ASP A 29 -15.70 -20.56 -67.89
C ASP A 29 -16.30 -20.42 -66.49
N TYR A 30 -16.65 -19.19 -66.10
CA TYR A 30 -17.23 -18.89 -64.79
C TYR A 30 -18.59 -19.58 -64.57
N VAL A 31 -19.28 -19.96 -65.65
CA VAL A 31 -20.55 -20.70 -65.62
C VAL A 31 -20.33 -22.22 -65.50
N GLN A 32 -19.21 -22.75 -65.99
CA GLN A 32 -18.85 -24.18 -65.89
C GLN A 32 -17.36 -24.40 -65.53
N PRO A 33 -16.98 -24.11 -64.27
CA PRO A 33 -15.59 -24.20 -63.82
C PRO A 33 -15.10 -25.66 -63.70
N HIS A 34 -14.00 -25.98 -64.40
CA HIS A 34 -13.35 -27.29 -64.36
C HIS A 34 -12.00 -27.24 -63.63
N LYS A 35 -11.58 -28.35 -63.01
CA LYS A 35 -10.54 -28.39 -61.96
C LYS A 35 -9.23 -29.05 -62.40
N LEU A 36 -8.15 -28.72 -61.67
CA LEU A 36 -6.82 -29.31 -61.84
C LEU A 36 -6.69 -30.62 -61.03
N ILE A 37 -5.98 -31.59 -61.59
CA ILE A 37 -5.67 -32.90 -61.01
C ILE A 37 -4.19 -32.91 -60.61
N ARG A 38 -3.83 -33.59 -59.51
CA ARG A 38 -2.44 -33.68 -59.01
C ARG A 38 -1.83 -35.04 -59.38
N ARG A 39 -0.70 -35.05 -60.09
CA ARG A 39 0.04 -36.25 -60.55
C ARG A 39 1.43 -36.31 -59.90
N ARG A 40 1.95 -37.53 -59.65
CA ARG A 40 3.30 -37.76 -59.08
C ARG A 40 4.27 -38.21 -60.17
N ASP A 41 5.54 -37.88 -60.03
CA ASP A 41 6.50 -37.89 -61.15
C ASP A 41 7.16 -39.25 -61.46
N TYR A 42 6.73 -40.35 -60.81
CA TYR A 42 7.41 -41.66 -60.91
C TYR A 42 6.85 -42.59 -62.01
N GLU A 43 5.78 -42.22 -62.72
CA GLU A 43 5.11 -43.11 -63.69
C GLU A 43 5.09 -42.57 -65.14
N HIS A 44 5.33 -41.26 -65.35
CA HIS A 44 5.42 -40.65 -66.69
C HIS A 44 6.40 -39.46 -66.72
N THR A 45 7.04 -39.24 -67.86
CA THR A 45 7.88 -38.05 -68.12
C THR A 45 7.01 -36.80 -68.22
N PHE A 46 7.21 -35.86 -67.29
CA PHE A 46 6.53 -34.56 -67.26
C PHE A 46 6.79 -33.75 -68.54
N THR A 47 5.76 -33.07 -69.06
CA THR A 47 5.86 -32.21 -70.25
C THR A 47 5.88 -30.72 -69.89
N VAL A 48 6.40 -29.90 -70.80
CA VAL A 48 6.68 -28.47 -70.57
C VAL A 48 5.48 -27.71 -69.98
N CYS A 49 5.68 -27.10 -68.81
CA CYS A 49 4.68 -26.30 -68.10
C CYS A 49 4.13 -25.15 -68.98
N PHE A 50 2.80 -25.05 -69.10
CA PHE A 50 2.13 -24.05 -69.94
C PHE A 50 2.48 -22.59 -69.57
N ALA A 51 2.59 -22.29 -68.26
CA ALA A 51 2.81 -20.92 -67.79
C ALA A 51 4.26 -20.44 -67.95
N CYS A 52 5.24 -21.25 -67.54
CA CYS A 52 6.66 -20.88 -67.51
C CYS A 52 7.52 -21.52 -68.62
N LYS A 53 6.88 -22.17 -69.60
CA LYS A 53 7.47 -22.70 -70.86
C LYS A 53 8.73 -23.58 -70.73
N GLY A 54 9.00 -24.12 -69.54
CA GLY A 54 10.07 -25.10 -69.28
C GLY A 54 11.38 -24.52 -68.73
N GLU A 55 11.47 -23.21 -68.49
CA GLU A 55 12.73 -22.53 -68.11
C GLU A 55 13.13 -22.72 -66.62
N HIS A 56 12.42 -23.59 -65.88
CA HIS A 56 12.69 -23.91 -64.48
C HIS A 56 12.65 -25.43 -64.27
N LEU A 57 13.72 -25.99 -63.71
CA LEU A 57 13.90 -27.43 -63.53
C LEU A 57 14.44 -27.80 -62.14
N GLU A 58 14.20 -29.07 -61.80
CA GLU A 58 14.62 -29.83 -60.62
C GLU A 58 13.90 -29.57 -59.26
N GLY A 59 13.20 -30.61 -58.79
CA GLY A 59 12.98 -30.85 -57.36
C GLY A 59 11.63 -30.47 -56.74
N LYS A 60 10.56 -31.28 -56.97
CA LYS A 60 9.93 -32.14 -55.93
C LYS A 60 8.55 -32.75 -56.31
N ARG A 61 8.58 -34.03 -56.70
CA ARG A 61 7.60 -35.11 -56.42
C ARG A 61 6.15 -35.01 -56.94
N TYR A 62 5.63 -33.86 -57.40
CA TYR A 62 4.33 -33.79 -58.10
C TYR A 62 4.11 -32.50 -58.90
N HIS A 63 3.22 -32.58 -59.89
CA HIS A 63 2.74 -31.49 -60.74
C HIS A 63 1.20 -31.46 -60.83
N TYR A 64 0.65 -30.44 -61.49
CA TYR A 64 -0.79 -30.29 -61.76
C TYR A 64 -1.10 -30.46 -63.25
N TYR A 65 -2.22 -31.12 -63.57
CA TYR A 65 -2.69 -31.39 -64.94
C TYR A 65 -4.18 -31.07 -65.06
N CYS A 66 -4.59 -30.37 -66.11
CA CYS A 66 -6.00 -30.18 -66.45
C CYS A 66 -6.46 -31.21 -67.48
N SER A 67 -7.35 -32.13 -67.10
CA SER A 67 -7.92 -33.12 -68.03
C SER A 67 -8.87 -32.55 -69.09
N THR A 68 -9.34 -31.31 -68.92
CA THR A 68 -10.26 -30.65 -69.86
C THR A 68 -9.51 -29.80 -70.89
N CYS A 69 -8.47 -29.05 -70.47
CA CYS A 69 -7.63 -28.27 -71.38
C CYS A 69 -6.43 -29.05 -71.93
N ASN A 70 -6.11 -30.22 -71.36
CA ASN A 70 -4.90 -31.00 -71.63
C ASN A 70 -3.59 -30.21 -71.43
N LEU A 71 -3.49 -29.45 -70.33
CA LEU A 71 -2.34 -28.60 -69.99
C LEU A 71 -1.73 -28.99 -68.64
N GLU A 72 -0.39 -28.94 -68.56
CA GLU A 72 0.38 -29.21 -67.34
C GLU A 72 0.94 -27.90 -66.73
N PHE A 73 0.93 -27.83 -65.41
CA PHE A 73 1.33 -26.66 -64.61
C PHE A 73 2.23 -27.11 -63.45
N HIS A 74 3.36 -26.43 -63.23
CA HIS A 74 4.11 -26.54 -61.98
C HIS A 74 3.29 -26.05 -60.78
N ARG A 75 3.71 -26.41 -59.56
CA ARG A 75 3.14 -25.83 -58.33
C ARG A 75 3.31 -24.29 -58.35
N GLY A 76 2.23 -23.55 -58.14
CA GLY A 76 2.18 -22.08 -58.23
C GLY A 76 1.86 -21.50 -59.61
N CYS A 77 2.19 -22.21 -60.71
CA CYS A 77 1.98 -21.73 -62.10
C CYS A 77 0.52 -21.54 -62.54
N HIS A 78 -0.46 -21.83 -61.69
CA HIS A 78 -1.89 -21.67 -61.99
C HIS A 78 -2.51 -20.40 -61.38
N VAL A 79 -1.73 -19.57 -60.66
CA VAL A 79 -2.28 -18.41 -59.90
C VAL A 79 -2.29 -17.12 -60.73
N LEU A 80 -1.35 -16.97 -61.68
CA LEU A 80 -1.15 -15.73 -62.46
C LEU A 80 -1.19 -16.02 -63.98
N PRO A 81 -2.38 -16.10 -64.61
CA PRO A 81 -2.48 -16.23 -66.07
C PRO A 81 -2.20 -14.89 -66.77
N MET A 82 -1.61 -14.93 -67.98
CA MET A 82 -1.41 -13.71 -68.79
C MET A 82 -2.73 -13.17 -69.40
N GLU A 83 -3.76 -14.03 -69.51
CA GLU A 83 -5.10 -13.67 -70.00
C GLU A 83 -6.20 -14.34 -69.16
N MET A 84 -7.33 -13.64 -68.94
CA MET A 84 -8.50 -14.18 -68.24
C MET A 84 -9.84 -13.59 -68.73
N LYS A 85 -10.97 -14.08 -68.24
CA LYS A 85 -12.32 -13.49 -68.39
C LYS A 85 -12.85 -13.00 -67.05
N HIS A 86 -13.80 -12.04 -67.04
CA HIS A 86 -14.30 -11.43 -65.80
C HIS A 86 -15.83 -11.15 -65.81
N PRO A 87 -16.58 -11.36 -64.70
CA PRO A 87 -18.04 -11.20 -64.68
C PRO A 87 -18.57 -9.80 -65.02
N LEU A 88 -17.84 -8.72 -64.74
CA LEU A 88 -18.23 -7.35 -65.14
C LEU A 88 -17.94 -7.04 -66.62
N HIS A 89 -17.27 -7.94 -67.34
CA HIS A 89 -16.81 -7.74 -68.72
C HIS A 89 -16.66 -9.07 -69.46
N LEU A 90 -17.77 -9.80 -69.61
CA LEU A 90 -17.78 -11.18 -70.13
C LEU A 90 -17.46 -11.30 -71.63
N SER A 91 -17.62 -10.22 -72.40
CA SER A 91 -17.59 -10.25 -73.87
C SER A 91 -16.20 -10.44 -74.49
N HIS A 92 -15.14 -10.02 -73.81
CA HIS A 92 -13.74 -10.14 -74.29
C HIS A 92 -12.83 -10.59 -73.15
N SER A 93 -11.71 -11.23 -73.49
CA SER A 93 -10.63 -11.48 -72.54
C SER A 93 -9.97 -10.17 -72.08
N LEU A 94 -9.33 -10.25 -70.93
CA LEU A 94 -8.49 -9.23 -70.32
C LEU A 94 -7.05 -9.73 -70.30
N SER A 95 -6.11 -8.92 -70.78
CA SER A 95 -4.68 -9.21 -70.72
C SER A 95 -4.05 -8.54 -69.48
N LEU A 96 -3.07 -9.20 -68.87
CA LEU A 96 -2.32 -8.65 -67.73
C LEU A 96 -1.28 -7.63 -68.20
N ILE A 97 -1.19 -6.47 -67.53
CA ILE A 97 -0.23 -5.40 -67.80
C ILE A 97 0.52 -5.05 -66.52
N SER A 98 1.85 -4.93 -66.63
CA SER A 98 2.73 -4.36 -65.60
C SER A 98 2.99 -2.88 -65.84
N LEU A 99 3.02 -2.08 -64.76
CA LEU A 99 3.54 -0.70 -64.75
C LEU A 99 5.02 -0.63 -64.36
N ASP A 100 5.60 -1.74 -63.88
CA ASP A 100 7.02 -1.86 -63.57
C ASP A 100 7.76 -2.55 -64.74
N PRO A 101 8.74 -1.89 -65.38
CA PRO A 101 9.48 -2.45 -66.52
C PRO A 101 10.59 -3.44 -66.12
N THR A 102 10.86 -3.65 -64.83
CA THR A 102 11.88 -4.58 -64.34
C THR A 102 11.32 -5.95 -63.94
N LEU A 103 10.00 -6.07 -63.81
CA LEU A 103 9.30 -7.31 -63.48
C LEU A 103 9.13 -8.21 -64.72
N ASP A 104 10.06 -9.15 -64.88
CA ASP A 104 9.99 -10.22 -65.87
C ASP A 104 8.84 -11.19 -65.56
N THR A 105 7.74 -11.05 -66.28
CA THR A 105 6.49 -11.81 -66.09
C THR A 105 6.62 -13.32 -66.34
N SER A 106 7.77 -13.82 -66.84
CA SER A 106 8.04 -15.26 -66.94
C SER A 106 8.34 -15.93 -65.59
N LYS A 107 8.81 -15.15 -64.60
CA LYS A 107 9.32 -15.64 -63.31
C LYS A 107 8.30 -15.43 -62.19
N ILE A 108 7.88 -16.51 -61.54
CA ILE A 108 6.97 -16.44 -60.38
C ILE A 108 7.81 -16.22 -59.11
N PRO A 109 7.48 -15.23 -58.26
CA PRO A 109 8.21 -15.00 -57.00
C PRO A 109 8.21 -16.23 -56.07
N ASP A 110 9.38 -16.62 -55.54
CA ASP A 110 9.53 -17.80 -54.67
C ASP A 110 8.71 -17.72 -53.36
N GLU A 111 8.34 -16.51 -52.93
CA GLU A 111 7.44 -16.26 -51.80
C GLU A 111 6.07 -16.94 -51.95
N TRP A 112 5.66 -17.28 -53.18
CA TRP A 112 4.34 -17.86 -53.47
C TRP A 112 4.30 -19.40 -53.31
N ARG A 113 5.34 -20.00 -52.73
CA ARG A 113 5.35 -21.42 -52.31
C ARG A 113 4.53 -21.63 -51.03
N GLU A 114 3.27 -22.03 -51.19
CA GLU A 114 2.43 -22.66 -50.15
C GLU A 114 3.25 -23.54 -49.16
N SER A 115 3.21 -23.21 -47.87
CA SER A 115 3.89 -23.95 -46.80
C SER A 115 3.34 -25.37 -46.62
N SER A 116 4.20 -26.31 -46.21
CA SER A 116 3.86 -27.73 -46.15
C SER A 116 3.55 -28.22 -44.73
N SER A 117 2.27 -28.21 -44.37
CA SER A 117 1.76 -28.88 -43.16
C SER A 117 0.40 -29.54 -43.43
N ASP A 118 0.42 -30.77 -43.97
CA ASP A 118 -0.73 -31.69 -43.96
C ASP A 118 -0.94 -32.20 -42.50
N ALA A 119 -1.33 -31.29 -41.61
CA ALA A 119 -1.82 -31.57 -40.26
C ALA A 119 -3.29 -31.13 -40.17
N GLU A 120 -4.06 -31.73 -39.26
CA GLU A 120 -5.51 -31.51 -39.17
C GLU A 120 -5.84 -30.10 -38.64
N VAL A 121 -6.06 -29.15 -39.56
CA VAL A 121 -6.53 -27.81 -39.24
C VAL A 121 -8.04 -27.86 -39.00
N SER A 122 -8.44 -27.63 -37.75
CA SER A 122 -9.82 -27.31 -37.39
C SER A 122 -10.19 -25.89 -37.85
N ASP A 123 -11.46 -25.68 -38.21
CA ASP A 123 -11.94 -24.41 -38.75
C ASP A 123 -11.78 -23.25 -37.76
N TYR A 124 -10.80 -22.38 -38.03
CA TYR A 124 -10.65 -21.05 -37.43
C TYR A 124 -10.19 -20.06 -38.51
N ASP A 125 -11.13 -19.29 -39.06
CA ASP A 125 -10.85 -18.27 -40.07
C ASP A 125 -9.92 -17.16 -39.53
N TYR A 126 -8.67 -17.18 -39.97
CA TYR A 126 -7.82 -15.99 -39.99
C TYR A 126 -8.10 -15.19 -41.27
N LEU A 127 -9.02 -14.23 -41.18
CA LEU A 127 -8.97 -13.08 -42.07
C LEU A 127 -7.74 -12.21 -41.68
N PRO A 128 -6.90 -11.79 -42.64
CA PRO A 128 -5.89 -10.77 -42.37
C PRO A 128 -6.59 -9.41 -42.27
N ASP A 129 -6.48 -8.76 -41.11
CA ASP A 129 -6.95 -7.38 -40.92
C ASP A 129 -5.99 -6.40 -41.64
N GLU A 130 -6.21 -6.21 -42.95
CA GLU A 130 -5.87 -4.96 -43.64
C GLU A 130 -6.77 -3.85 -43.09
N ASP A 131 -6.24 -2.95 -42.24
CA ASP A 131 -6.79 -1.61 -41.99
C ASP A 131 -5.80 -0.79 -41.13
N GLY A 132 -4.64 -0.45 -41.71
CA GLY A 132 -3.70 0.53 -41.15
C GLY A 132 -4.13 1.96 -41.46
N ASP A 133 -5.35 2.34 -41.09
CA ASP A 133 -6.08 3.46 -41.71
C ASP A 133 -6.32 4.64 -40.73
N TYR A 134 -5.64 5.77 -40.98
CA TYR A 134 -5.92 7.06 -40.33
C TYR A 134 -7.05 7.78 -41.09
N HIS A 135 -8.30 7.62 -40.65
CA HIS A 135 -9.41 8.40 -41.23
C HIS A 135 -9.74 9.66 -40.45
N HIS A 136 -9.41 10.80 -41.04
CA HIS A 136 -10.20 12.02 -40.87
C HIS A 136 -11.60 11.77 -41.45
N ASP A 137 -12.62 12.09 -40.68
CA ASP A 137 -14.00 12.32 -41.14
C ASP A 137 -14.48 13.72 -40.66
N ASP A 138 -13.53 14.67 -40.56
CA ASP A 138 -13.80 16.10 -40.42
C ASP A 138 -14.39 16.62 -41.75
N VAL A 139 -15.68 16.96 -41.80
CA VAL A 139 -16.31 17.55 -42.98
C VAL A 139 -16.22 19.07 -42.90
N ALA A 140 -15.15 19.62 -43.48
CA ALA A 140 -15.03 21.02 -43.86
C ALA A 140 -14.26 21.12 -45.19
N ASP A 141 -14.94 21.55 -46.26
CA ASP A 141 -14.36 21.63 -47.60
C ASP A 141 -13.24 22.67 -47.70
N ILE A 142 -12.05 22.24 -48.15
CA ILE A 142 -11.06 23.12 -48.78
C ILE A 142 -10.62 22.50 -50.11
N SER A 143 -10.45 23.36 -51.12
CA SER A 143 -10.38 23.06 -52.56
C SER A 143 -9.19 22.18 -53.02
N PRO A 144 -9.35 21.43 -54.13
CA PRO A 144 -8.34 20.49 -54.64
C PRO A 144 -7.15 21.18 -55.35
N SER A 145 -5.99 20.51 -55.37
CA SER A 145 -4.82 20.92 -56.14
C SER A 145 -4.24 19.77 -56.97
N SER A 146 -3.90 20.07 -58.23
CA SER A 146 -3.22 19.20 -59.21
C SER A 146 -3.82 17.80 -59.45
N ASP A 147 -4.73 17.73 -60.41
CA ASP A 147 -5.08 16.47 -61.09
C ASP A 147 -3.86 15.98 -61.89
N VAL A 148 -3.29 14.83 -61.51
CA VAL A 148 -2.69 13.90 -62.49
C VAL A 148 -3.69 12.77 -62.59
N SER A 149 -4.40 12.70 -63.71
CA SER A 149 -5.53 11.80 -63.91
C SER A 149 -5.09 10.35 -64.10
N ARG A 150 -4.54 9.75 -63.04
CA ARG A 150 -4.30 8.30 -62.94
C ARG A 150 -5.63 7.62 -63.22
N GLU A 151 -5.72 6.86 -64.31
CA GLU A 151 -6.96 6.16 -64.65
C GLU A 151 -7.36 5.22 -63.50
N LYS A 152 -8.68 5.04 -63.33
CA LYS A 152 -9.28 4.38 -62.16
C LYS A 152 -10.01 3.11 -62.58
N CYS A 153 -9.82 2.05 -61.79
CA CYS A 153 -10.48 0.76 -61.94
C CYS A 153 -12.00 0.93 -62.02
N LYS A 154 -12.62 0.45 -63.10
CA LYS A 154 -14.07 0.64 -63.33
C LYS A 154 -14.95 -0.07 -62.29
N CYS A 155 -14.41 -1.01 -61.51
CA CYS A 155 -15.13 -1.69 -60.43
C CYS A 155 -15.08 -0.97 -59.07
N CYS A 156 -13.94 -0.38 -58.68
CA CYS A 156 -13.73 0.14 -57.33
C CYS A 156 -13.36 1.64 -57.27
N ASN A 157 -13.12 2.26 -58.43
CA ASN A 157 -12.68 3.65 -58.62
C ASN A 157 -11.38 4.05 -57.87
N ARG A 158 -10.59 3.06 -57.41
CA ARG A 158 -9.19 3.27 -57.00
C ARG A 158 -8.29 3.43 -58.24
N PRO A 159 -7.14 4.12 -58.15
CA PRO A 159 -6.12 4.12 -59.21
C PRO A 159 -5.63 2.70 -59.53
N PHE A 160 -5.02 2.50 -60.71
CA PHE A 160 -4.40 1.22 -61.06
C PHE A 160 -3.21 0.86 -60.16
N GLU A 161 -3.18 -0.40 -59.75
CA GLU A 161 -2.06 -1.07 -59.07
C GLU A 161 -0.95 -1.43 -60.09
N ASN A 162 0.26 -1.75 -59.61
CA ASN A 162 1.41 -2.09 -60.48
C ASN A 162 1.13 -3.23 -61.47
N LEU A 163 0.19 -4.14 -61.15
CA LEU A 163 -0.35 -5.13 -62.05
C LEU A 163 -1.86 -4.92 -62.19
N TYR A 164 -2.34 -4.81 -63.43
CA TYR A 164 -3.76 -4.62 -63.73
C TYR A 164 -4.15 -5.34 -65.03
N TYR A 165 -5.45 -5.62 -65.15
CA TYR A 165 -6.04 -6.30 -66.29
C TYR A 165 -6.76 -5.30 -67.21
N HIS A 166 -6.50 -5.38 -68.51
CA HIS A 166 -7.03 -4.44 -69.50
C HIS A 166 -7.69 -5.16 -70.69
N CYS A 167 -8.83 -4.64 -71.15
CA CYS A 167 -9.39 -4.94 -72.47
C CYS A 167 -9.15 -3.75 -73.40
N SER A 168 -8.23 -3.91 -74.36
CA SER A 168 -7.92 -2.92 -75.39
C SER A 168 -9.15 -2.55 -76.24
N THR A 169 -10.01 -3.52 -76.55
CA THR A 169 -11.23 -3.32 -77.35
C THR A 169 -12.23 -2.36 -76.70
N CYS A 170 -12.42 -2.46 -75.38
CA CYS A 170 -13.47 -1.72 -74.66
C CYS A 170 -12.93 -0.60 -73.76
N LYS A 171 -11.60 -0.44 -73.66
CA LYS A 171 -10.92 0.39 -72.64
C LYS A 171 -11.41 0.10 -71.22
N PHE A 172 -11.76 -1.15 -70.95
CA PHE A 172 -12.24 -1.61 -69.65
C PHE A 172 -11.04 -2.17 -68.87
N SER A 173 -10.76 -1.54 -67.73
CA SER A 173 -9.54 -1.79 -66.94
C SER A 173 -9.91 -2.07 -65.48
N LEU A 174 -9.30 -3.10 -64.90
CA LEU A 174 -9.49 -3.56 -63.53
C LEU A 174 -8.15 -3.81 -62.83
N ASN A 175 -8.03 -3.41 -61.56
CA ASN A 175 -6.91 -3.83 -60.72
C ASN A 175 -6.88 -5.35 -60.57
N PHE A 176 -5.69 -5.94 -60.41
CA PHE A 176 -5.51 -7.37 -60.14
C PHE A 176 -6.34 -7.85 -58.94
N THR A 177 -6.38 -7.07 -57.86
CA THR A 177 -7.25 -7.30 -56.69
C THR A 177 -8.73 -7.46 -57.04
N CYS A 178 -9.22 -6.70 -58.03
CA CYS A 178 -10.63 -6.68 -58.43
C CYS A 178 -11.01 -7.86 -59.34
N THR A 179 -10.05 -8.49 -60.04
CA THR A 179 -10.35 -9.67 -60.88
C THR A 179 -10.38 -10.97 -60.10
N ILE A 180 -9.70 -11.05 -58.95
CA ILE A 180 -9.73 -12.21 -58.04
C ILE A 180 -11.06 -12.31 -57.28
N LYS A 181 -11.71 -11.17 -56.95
CA LYS A 181 -12.98 -11.11 -56.17
C LYS A 181 -14.01 -10.12 -56.75
N PRO A 182 -14.69 -10.46 -57.87
CA PRO A 182 -15.75 -9.63 -58.45
C PRO A 182 -16.97 -9.43 -57.52
N PRO A 183 -17.69 -8.29 -57.63
CA PRO A 183 -18.98 -8.10 -56.97
C PRO A 183 -20.10 -8.91 -57.66
N LEU A 184 -21.10 -9.33 -56.87
CA LEU A 184 -22.23 -10.14 -57.35
C LEU A 184 -23.26 -9.29 -58.14
N PRO A 185 -23.82 -9.75 -59.27
CA PRO A 185 -24.83 -9.00 -60.02
C PRO A 185 -26.19 -8.86 -59.31
N THR A 186 -26.54 -9.86 -58.50
CA THR A 186 -27.78 -9.92 -57.72
C THR A 186 -27.48 -10.46 -56.33
N ILE A 187 -28.24 -10.01 -55.33
CA ILE A 187 -28.19 -10.51 -53.96
C ILE A 187 -29.61 -10.95 -53.58
N LEU A 188 -29.75 -12.22 -53.17
CA LEU A 188 -31.02 -12.83 -52.81
C LEU A 188 -31.29 -12.70 -51.31
N ASN A 189 -32.54 -12.43 -50.95
CA ASN A 189 -33.12 -12.54 -49.60
C ASN A 189 -32.24 -11.98 -48.46
N THR A 190 -32.23 -10.66 -48.28
CA THR A 190 -31.27 -9.95 -47.42
C THR A 190 -31.89 -9.52 -46.09
N LYS A 191 -31.07 -9.38 -45.04
CA LYS A 191 -31.54 -8.93 -43.71
C LYS A 191 -32.23 -7.55 -43.78
N SER A 192 -31.69 -6.58 -44.51
CA SER A 192 -32.33 -5.26 -44.62
C SER A 192 -33.60 -5.28 -45.49
N HIS A 193 -33.69 -6.18 -46.47
CA HIS A 193 -34.81 -6.23 -47.42
C HIS A 193 -35.06 -7.64 -47.99
N ASN A 194 -36.30 -8.12 -47.85
CA ASN A 194 -36.68 -9.52 -48.17
C ASN A 194 -36.68 -9.84 -49.68
N HIS A 195 -36.85 -8.84 -50.56
CA HIS A 195 -36.81 -9.06 -52.01
C HIS A 195 -35.38 -9.07 -52.58
N THR A 196 -35.22 -9.70 -53.75
CA THR A 196 -33.96 -9.68 -54.52
C THR A 196 -33.51 -8.25 -54.82
N LEU A 197 -32.25 -7.96 -54.53
CA LEU A 197 -31.59 -6.69 -54.82
C LEU A 197 -30.69 -6.84 -56.04
N THR A 198 -30.87 -5.97 -57.03
CA THR A 198 -30.09 -5.96 -58.28
C THR A 198 -29.06 -4.84 -58.24
N LEU A 199 -27.85 -5.13 -58.73
CA LEU A 199 -26.75 -4.17 -58.85
C LEU A 199 -27.17 -2.96 -59.70
N PHE A 200 -27.07 -1.76 -59.14
CA PHE A 200 -27.41 -0.50 -59.81
C PHE A 200 -26.12 0.30 -60.10
N PRO A 201 -25.59 0.28 -61.34
CA PRO A 201 -24.24 0.76 -61.65
C PRO A 201 -24.12 2.29 -61.81
N ARG A 202 -25.21 3.07 -61.66
CA ARG A 202 -25.20 4.54 -61.75
C ARG A 202 -25.31 5.16 -60.35
N ARG A 203 -24.60 6.27 -60.13
CA ARG A 203 -24.69 7.07 -58.89
C ARG A 203 -25.72 8.19 -59.05
N ILE A 204 -26.46 8.48 -57.99
CA ILE A 204 -27.58 9.44 -57.96
C ILE A 204 -27.52 10.18 -56.60
N PRO A 205 -27.81 11.49 -56.51
CA PRO A 205 -27.73 12.25 -55.26
C PRO A 205 -28.82 11.94 -54.21
N LEU A 206 -29.79 11.07 -54.49
CA LEU A 206 -30.90 10.72 -53.59
C LEU A 206 -30.42 10.13 -52.24
N PRO A 207 -31.18 10.30 -51.14
CA PRO A 207 -30.91 9.60 -49.89
C PRO A 207 -31.07 8.08 -50.06
N CYS A 208 -30.28 7.32 -49.31
CA CYS A 208 -30.39 5.88 -49.18
C CYS A 208 -31.44 5.56 -48.09
N ASP A 209 -32.51 4.84 -48.43
CA ASP A 209 -33.67 4.64 -47.54
C ASP A 209 -33.29 4.02 -46.19
N ALA A 210 -32.29 3.13 -46.21
CA ALA A 210 -31.79 2.46 -45.03
C ALA A 210 -30.95 3.35 -44.10
N CYS A 211 -30.59 4.58 -44.52
CA CYS A 211 -29.51 5.30 -43.85
C CYS A 211 -29.47 6.85 -43.97
N GLY A 212 -30.36 7.46 -44.76
CA GLY A 212 -30.47 8.91 -44.96
C GLY A 212 -29.37 9.56 -45.83
N LEU A 213 -28.14 9.04 -45.83
CA LEU A 213 -27.04 9.63 -46.61
C LEU A 213 -27.16 9.40 -48.12
N SER A 214 -26.64 10.35 -48.90
CA SER A 214 -26.70 10.35 -50.37
C SER A 214 -26.04 9.11 -51.02
N LEU A 215 -26.68 8.59 -52.07
CA LEU A 215 -26.24 7.46 -52.90
C LEU A 215 -25.07 7.81 -53.85
N ASN A 216 -24.57 9.04 -53.83
CA ASN A 216 -23.44 9.51 -54.65
C ASN A 216 -22.04 9.16 -54.12
N ASN A 217 -21.90 8.56 -52.92
CA ASN A 217 -20.62 8.37 -52.24
C ASN A 217 -19.56 7.64 -53.10
N ILE A 218 -18.31 8.12 -53.04
CA ILE A 218 -17.22 7.80 -53.98
C ILE A 218 -16.78 6.32 -53.90
N HIS A 219 -16.94 5.66 -52.75
CA HIS A 219 -16.32 4.36 -52.44
C HIS A 219 -17.32 3.24 -52.14
N ASP A 220 -18.57 3.33 -52.63
CA ASP A 220 -19.52 2.22 -52.58
C ASP A 220 -20.30 2.05 -53.91
N VAL A 221 -21.00 0.92 -54.03
CA VAL A 221 -21.90 0.62 -55.16
C VAL A 221 -23.36 0.69 -54.68
N VAL A 222 -24.32 0.90 -55.57
CA VAL A 222 -25.75 0.97 -55.22
C VAL A 222 -26.45 -0.32 -55.66
N TYR A 223 -27.50 -0.72 -54.94
CA TYR A 223 -28.44 -1.74 -55.36
C TYR A 223 -29.87 -1.21 -55.21
N ALA A 224 -30.79 -1.78 -55.98
CA ALA A 224 -32.20 -1.39 -56.00
C ALA A 224 -33.11 -2.61 -55.84
N CYS A 225 -34.18 -2.46 -55.06
CA CYS A 225 -35.40 -3.25 -55.19
C CYS A 225 -36.43 -2.43 -55.95
N LEU A 226 -36.56 -2.66 -57.26
CA LEU A 226 -37.55 -1.96 -58.09
C LEU A 226 -39.00 -2.15 -57.59
N PRO A 227 -39.45 -3.35 -57.16
CA PRO A 227 -40.80 -3.55 -56.60
C PRO A 227 -41.14 -2.70 -55.36
N CYS A 228 -40.17 -2.32 -54.54
CA CYS A 228 -40.39 -1.54 -53.31
C CYS A 228 -39.86 -0.11 -53.39
N ASN A 229 -39.33 0.33 -54.55
CA ASN A 229 -38.59 1.58 -54.72
C ASN A 229 -37.44 1.77 -53.69
N TYR A 230 -36.90 0.68 -53.15
CA TYR A 230 -35.91 0.71 -52.07
C TYR A 230 -34.49 0.77 -52.65
N MET A 231 -33.82 1.88 -52.41
CA MET A 231 -32.52 2.27 -52.97
C MET A 231 -31.47 2.33 -51.86
N VAL A 232 -30.45 1.48 -51.98
CA VAL A 232 -29.56 1.17 -50.85
C VAL A 232 -28.09 1.07 -51.29
N HIS A 233 -27.16 1.65 -50.51
CA HIS A 233 -25.72 1.41 -50.71
C HIS A 233 -25.43 -0.09 -50.49
N ARG A 234 -24.45 -0.68 -51.18
CA ARG A 234 -24.06 -2.09 -51.00
C ARG A 234 -23.71 -2.41 -49.56
N LYS A 235 -22.98 -1.53 -48.86
CA LYS A 235 -22.66 -1.67 -47.43
C LYS A 235 -23.87 -1.45 -46.50
N CYS A 236 -25.00 -0.99 -47.04
CA CYS A 236 -26.26 -0.86 -46.31
C CYS A 236 -27.24 -2.04 -46.47
N ILE A 237 -27.01 -2.91 -47.46
CA ILE A 237 -27.80 -4.15 -47.64
C ILE A 237 -27.60 -5.12 -46.47
N SER A 238 -26.35 -5.18 -46.01
CA SER A 238 -25.94 -5.93 -44.82
C SER A 238 -26.04 -5.08 -43.55
N LEU A 239 -26.96 -4.12 -43.47
CA LEU A 239 -27.24 -3.46 -42.20
C LEU A 239 -27.80 -4.51 -41.21
N PRO A 240 -27.26 -4.55 -39.98
CA PRO A 240 -27.74 -5.43 -38.93
C PRO A 240 -29.15 -5.02 -38.49
N ARG A 241 -29.96 -5.99 -38.08
CA ARG A 241 -31.32 -5.71 -37.57
C ARG A 241 -31.34 -5.39 -36.08
N VAL A 242 -30.41 -5.96 -35.30
CA VAL A 242 -30.27 -5.67 -33.87
C VAL A 242 -28.80 -5.43 -33.54
N ILE A 243 -28.48 -4.31 -32.90
CA ILE A 243 -27.11 -3.94 -32.54
C ILE A 243 -27.00 -3.51 -31.08
N LYS A 244 -25.77 -3.49 -30.56
CA LYS A 244 -25.37 -2.65 -29.42
C LYS A 244 -24.38 -1.61 -29.94
N ILE A 245 -24.52 -0.36 -29.48
CA ILE A 245 -23.61 0.74 -29.83
C ILE A 245 -22.98 1.31 -28.57
N THR A 246 -21.78 1.87 -28.66
CA THR A 246 -21.03 2.31 -27.46
C THR A 246 -21.59 3.57 -26.76
N ARG A 247 -22.73 4.08 -27.22
CA ARG A 247 -23.44 5.25 -26.68
C ARG A 247 -24.75 4.88 -25.95
N HIS A 248 -25.19 3.61 -25.94
CA HIS A 248 -26.39 3.15 -25.22
C HIS A 248 -26.27 1.69 -24.75
N PRO A 249 -26.66 1.33 -23.50
CA PRO A 249 -26.46 -0.02 -22.97
C PRO A 249 -27.36 -1.08 -23.61
N HIS A 250 -28.63 -0.76 -23.86
CA HIS A 250 -29.59 -1.71 -24.42
C HIS A 250 -29.38 -1.97 -25.92
N ARG A 251 -29.86 -3.12 -26.39
CA ARG A 251 -29.90 -3.41 -27.82
C ARG A 251 -30.88 -2.49 -28.55
N LEU A 252 -30.41 -1.91 -29.66
CA LEU A 252 -31.21 -1.12 -30.57
C LEU A 252 -31.63 -1.97 -31.78
N SER A 253 -32.90 -1.90 -32.15
CA SER A 253 -33.43 -2.50 -33.38
C SER A 253 -33.43 -1.47 -34.52
N LEU A 254 -33.13 -1.91 -35.75
CA LEU A 254 -33.32 -1.11 -36.96
C LEU A 254 -34.82 -0.95 -37.23
N VAL A 255 -35.34 0.26 -37.03
CA VAL A 255 -36.73 0.64 -37.33
C VAL A 255 -36.79 1.19 -38.75
N PRO A 256 -37.63 0.64 -39.65
CA PRO A 256 -37.74 1.13 -41.02
C PRO A 256 -38.32 2.55 -41.12
N SER A 257 -39.31 2.92 -40.30
CA SER A 257 -39.90 4.26 -40.13
C SER A 257 -41.04 4.26 -39.09
N PHE A 258 -41.54 5.46 -38.73
CA PHE A 258 -42.73 5.78 -37.89
C PHE A 258 -42.67 5.52 -36.35
N PRO A 259 -43.47 6.25 -35.54
CA PRO A 259 -44.21 7.50 -35.80
C PRO A 259 -43.57 8.72 -35.09
N SER A 260 -44.19 9.89 -35.23
CA SER A 260 -43.66 11.21 -34.84
C SER A 260 -43.31 11.40 -33.35
N GLY A 261 -42.10 11.91 -33.11
CA GLY A 261 -41.65 12.55 -31.87
C GLY A 261 -40.26 13.17 -32.09
N ASP A 262 -39.90 14.22 -31.34
CA ASP A 262 -38.61 14.93 -31.50
C ASP A 262 -37.44 14.12 -30.95
N LEU A 263 -37.02 13.10 -31.71
CA LEU A 263 -35.96 12.18 -31.32
C LEU A 263 -34.59 12.72 -31.78
N SER A 264 -33.82 13.26 -30.84
CA SER A 264 -32.42 13.61 -31.09
C SER A 264 -31.55 12.35 -31.15
N CYS A 265 -30.55 12.34 -32.03
CA CYS A 265 -29.63 11.21 -32.16
C CYS A 265 -28.63 11.21 -31.01
N GLY A 266 -28.59 10.15 -30.19
CA GLY A 266 -27.62 10.00 -29.10
C GLY A 266 -26.15 9.78 -29.51
N VAL A 267 -25.77 10.12 -30.73
CA VAL A 267 -24.41 9.98 -31.28
C VAL A 267 -23.89 11.27 -31.94
N CYS A 268 -24.77 12.05 -32.56
CA CYS A 268 -24.42 13.35 -33.16
C CYS A 268 -25.30 14.51 -32.66
N HIS A 269 -26.32 14.22 -31.83
CA HIS A 269 -27.23 15.15 -31.16
C HIS A 269 -28.08 16.06 -32.07
N HIS A 270 -27.99 15.87 -33.39
CA HIS A 270 -28.93 16.41 -34.37
C HIS A 270 -30.24 15.60 -34.39
N SER A 271 -31.32 16.18 -34.89
CA SER A 271 -32.62 15.51 -35.04
C SER A 271 -32.54 14.29 -35.97
N ILE A 272 -33.25 13.21 -35.60
CA ILE A 272 -33.47 12.06 -36.47
C ILE A 272 -34.67 12.34 -37.35
N ASP A 273 -34.46 12.33 -38.66
CA ASP A 273 -35.56 12.18 -39.61
C ASP A 273 -36.04 10.72 -39.59
N VAL A 274 -37.17 10.49 -38.92
CA VAL A 274 -37.79 9.17 -38.72
C VAL A 274 -38.48 8.61 -39.97
N SER A 275 -38.44 9.32 -41.10
CA SER A 275 -38.86 8.78 -42.40
C SER A 275 -37.86 7.80 -43.01
N PHE A 276 -36.59 7.85 -42.57
CA PHE A 276 -35.53 6.92 -42.98
C PHE A 276 -35.21 5.88 -41.90
N GLY A 277 -34.56 4.80 -42.31
CA GLY A 277 -34.12 3.74 -41.41
C GLY A 277 -33.19 4.27 -40.31
N HIS A 278 -33.56 4.03 -39.05
CA HIS A 278 -32.83 4.48 -37.86
C HIS A 278 -32.89 3.41 -36.75
N TYR A 279 -31.98 3.47 -35.79
CA TYR A 279 -31.95 2.52 -34.67
C TYR A 279 -32.68 3.11 -33.46
N SER A 280 -33.51 2.31 -32.80
CA SER A 280 -34.29 2.70 -31.61
C SER A 280 -34.25 1.62 -30.52
N CYS A 281 -34.38 2.03 -29.25
CA CYS A 281 -34.21 1.15 -28.09
C CYS A 281 -35.40 0.20 -27.86
N THR A 282 -35.12 -1.10 -27.79
CA THR A 282 -36.13 -2.16 -27.63
C THR A 282 -36.75 -2.25 -26.23
N LYS A 283 -36.17 -1.58 -25.22
CA LYS A 283 -36.61 -1.64 -23.81
C LYS A 283 -37.54 -0.50 -23.38
N GLY A 284 -37.99 0.34 -24.30
CA GLY A 284 -38.87 1.47 -24.01
C GLY A 284 -38.17 2.72 -23.46
N CYS A 285 -36.84 2.76 -23.45
CA CYS A 285 -36.11 4.01 -23.24
C CYS A 285 -36.23 4.90 -24.50
N HIS A 286 -36.52 6.19 -24.34
CA HIS A 286 -36.63 7.15 -25.45
C HIS A 286 -35.26 7.52 -26.05
N TYR A 287 -34.59 6.56 -26.68
CA TYR A 287 -33.26 6.71 -27.28
C TYR A 287 -33.25 6.18 -28.72
N GLY A 288 -32.67 6.95 -29.64
CA GLY A 288 -32.40 6.50 -31.01
C GLY A 288 -31.13 7.09 -31.62
N ALA A 289 -30.77 6.60 -32.80
CA ALA A 289 -29.66 7.11 -33.60
C ALA A 289 -29.87 6.90 -35.11
N HIS A 290 -29.43 7.85 -35.95
CA HIS A 290 -29.41 7.66 -37.41
C HIS A 290 -28.60 6.41 -37.78
N SER A 291 -29.03 5.63 -38.77
CA SER A 291 -28.35 4.35 -39.07
C SER A 291 -26.86 4.49 -39.36
N LYS A 292 -26.42 5.52 -40.11
CA LYS A 292 -24.98 5.75 -40.33
C LYS A 292 -24.22 6.22 -39.09
N CYS A 293 -24.85 6.95 -38.17
CA CYS A 293 -24.21 7.33 -36.92
C CYS A 293 -24.07 6.13 -35.98
N ALA A 294 -25.10 5.27 -35.91
CA ALA A 294 -25.05 4.01 -35.20
C ALA A 294 -23.99 3.06 -35.79
N THR A 295 -23.99 2.84 -37.11
CA THR A 295 -23.05 1.91 -37.78
C THR A 295 -21.74 2.58 -38.26
N ARG A 296 -21.27 3.65 -37.61
CA ARG A 296 -19.93 4.22 -37.87
C ARG A 296 -18.87 3.23 -37.35
N LYS A 297 -17.73 3.11 -38.06
CA LYS A 297 -16.54 2.31 -37.66
C LYS A 297 -15.95 2.68 -36.28
N VAL A 298 -16.45 3.74 -35.63
CA VAL A 298 -16.03 4.23 -34.29
C VAL A 298 -17.11 4.00 -33.21
N VAL A 299 -18.32 3.56 -33.59
CA VAL A 299 -19.51 3.50 -32.69
C VAL A 299 -20.12 2.09 -32.56
N TRP A 300 -19.96 1.22 -33.56
CA TRP A 300 -20.52 -0.15 -33.58
C TRP A 300 -19.47 -1.20 -33.96
N ASP A 301 -19.51 -2.36 -33.29
CA ASP A 301 -18.50 -3.42 -33.35
C ASP A 301 -18.62 -4.37 -34.57
N GLU A 302 -19.45 -4.01 -35.55
CA GLU A 302 -19.73 -4.74 -36.79
C GLU A 302 -20.43 -6.11 -36.60
N LYS A 303 -21.04 -6.37 -35.43
CA LYS A 303 -21.89 -7.56 -35.20
C LYS A 303 -23.40 -7.28 -35.27
N ASP A 304 -24.13 -8.21 -35.87
CA ASP A 304 -25.60 -8.30 -35.78
C ASP A 304 -26.01 -9.27 -34.66
N LEU A 305 -27.01 -8.89 -33.88
CA LEU A 305 -27.47 -9.58 -32.67
C LEU A 305 -28.94 -10.03 -32.77
N GLU A 306 -29.49 -10.07 -33.99
CA GLU A 306 -30.76 -10.71 -34.31
C GLU A 306 -30.72 -12.21 -33.96
N GLU A 307 -31.80 -12.76 -33.41
CA GLU A 307 -31.96 -14.15 -32.91
C GLU A 307 -31.00 -14.60 -31.78
N VAL A 308 -29.87 -13.92 -31.57
CA VAL A 308 -28.98 -14.15 -30.41
C VAL A 308 -29.74 -13.82 -29.12
N PRO A 309 -29.88 -14.75 -28.15
CA PRO A 309 -30.51 -14.45 -26.87
C PRO A 309 -29.86 -13.24 -26.17
N GLU A 310 -30.65 -12.48 -25.42
CA GLU A 310 -30.12 -11.42 -24.58
C GLU A 310 -29.53 -12.04 -23.32
N GLU A 311 -28.21 -12.33 -23.36
CA GLU A 311 -27.49 -12.72 -22.14
C GLU A 311 -27.72 -11.67 -21.05
N PRO A 312 -28.01 -12.07 -19.80
CA PRO A 312 -28.15 -11.12 -18.71
C PRO A 312 -26.85 -10.31 -18.59
N GLU A 313 -26.96 -9.00 -18.42
CA GLU A 313 -25.78 -8.13 -18.35
C GLU A 313 -24.89 -8.58 -17.20
N LYS A 314 -23.77 -9.24 -17.57
CA LYS A 314 -22.67 -9.52 -16.66
C LYS A 314 -22.01 -8.18 -16.38
N ASP A 315 -22.53 -7.50 -15.37
CA ASP A 315 -21.84 -6.44 -14.64
C ASP A 315 -20.51 -7.02 -14.16
N THR A 316 -19.53 -6.96 -15.06
CA THR A 316 -18.18 -7.48 -14.86
C THR A 316 -17.45 -6.37 -14.14
N GLU A 317 -17.93 -6.15 -12.91
CA GLU A 317 -17.65 -5.04 -12.02
C GLU A 317 -16.16 -4.80 -12.00
N SER A 318 -15.74 -3.53 -12.14
CA SER A 318 -14.35 -3.16 -12.47
C SER A 318 -13.31 -3.75 -11.55
N PHE A 319 -13.78 -4.10 -10.36
CA PHE A 319 -13.05 -4.79 -9.34
C PHE A 319 -13.57 -6.21 -9.11
N GLU A 320 -14.81 -6.42 -8.65
CA GLU A 320 -15.26 -7.54 -7.77
C GLU A 320 -15.04 -7.27 -6.25
N TRP A 321 -15.11 -6.03 -5.74
CA TRP A 321 -15.58 -5.71 -4.37
C TRP A 321 -15.45 -6.72 -3.15
N ILE A 322 -14.42 -7.55 -3.02
CA ILE A 322 -14.35 -8.75 -2.18
C ILE A 322 -14.18 -8.57 -0.62
N ASP A 323 -14.67 -7.51 0.08
CA ASP A 323 -14.70 -7.32 1.61
C ASP A 323 -15.60 -6.23 2.25
N GLU A 324 -15.14 -5.28 3.09
CA GLU A 324 -15.47 -3.86 2.85
C GLU A 324 -14.31 -3.16 2.12
N GLU A 325 -13.07 -3.69 2.17
CA GLU A 325 -11.97 -3.13 1.37
C GLU A 325 -10.65 -3.94 1.18
N THR A 326 -10.43 -4.51 -0.03
CA THR A 326 -9.19 -4.96 -0.78
C THR A 326 -8.61 -4.52 -2.24
N ILE A 327 -8.73 -3.42 -3.08
CA ILE A 327 -8.93 -3.60 -4.59
C ILE A 327 -7.78 -4.15 -5.42
N LYS A 328 -7.87 -5.43 -5.75
CA LYS A 328 -7.45 -6.05 -7.01
C LYS A 328 -8.32 -5.57 -8.17
N HIS A 329 -8.27 -4.26 -8.44
CA HIS A 329 -8.62 -3.72 -9.75
C HIS A 329 -7.90 -4.59 -10.76
N PHE A 330 -8.59 -5.12 -11.76
CA PHE A 330 -7.98 -5.99 -12.79
C PHE A 330 -6.66 -5.50 -13.39
N THR A 331 -6.44 -4.19 -13.46
CA THR A 331 -5.16 -3.63 -13.89
C THR A 331 -4.03 -4.02 -12.92
N HIS A 332 -4.29 -4.05 -11.62
CA HIS A 332 -3.31 -4.33 -10.56
C HIS A 332 -3.49 -5.69 -9.88
N ASP A 333 -2.44 -6.50 -9.95
CA ASP A 333 -2.33 -7.77 -9.20
C ASP A 333 -2.25 -7.58 -7.68
N HIS A 334 -1.96 -6.34 -7.23
CA HIS A 334 -2.00 -5.92 -5.85
C HIS A 334 -3.20 -5.00 -5.60
N HIS A 335 -3.45 -4.72 -4.33
CA HIS A 335 -4.77 -4.34 -3.85
C HIS A 335 -4.79 -2.88 -3.35
N LEU A 336 -5.76 -2.06 -3.79
CA LEU A 336 -5.73 -0.58 -3.91
C LEU A 336 -6.67 0.23 -2.94
N LYS A 337 -6.20 0.75 -1.81
CA LYS A 337 -6.99 1.22 -0.64
C LYS A 337 -7.76 2.54 -0.78
N PHE A 338 -8.92 2.64 -0.12
CA PHE A 338 -9.99 3.67 -0.12
C PHE A 338 -9.47 5.25 -0.33
N GLN A 339 -9.29 6.49 0.32
CA GLN A 339 -9.31 7.44 1.60
C GLN A 339 -10.01 8.69 1.08
N GLY A 340 -10.78 9.35 1.94
CA GLY A 340 -11.82 10.29 1.58
C GLY A 340 -11.62 11.63 2.25
N LYS A 341 -12.51 12.56 1.94
CA LYS A 341 -12.32 14.00 2.23
C LYS A 341 -11.96 14.30 3.70
N GLY A 342 -10.72 14.72 3.96
CA GLY A 342 -10.39 15.40 5.22
C GLY A 342 -8.93 15.47 5.69
N CYS A 343 -8.13 14.40 5.61
CA CYS A 343 -6.85 14.36 6.34
C CYS A 343 -5.60 14.74 5.49
N LEU A 344 -4.45 14.83 6.15
CA LEU A 344 -3.26 15.60 5.77
C LEU A 344 -2.19 14.70 5.14
N LEU A 345 -1.56 15.15 4.05
CA LEU A 345 -0.36 14.47 3.50
C LEU A 345 0.83 15.34 3.81
N ALA A 346 1.17 15.40 5.09
CA ALA A 346 2.42 16.00 5.52
C ALA A 346 3.57 15.18 4.89
N GLY A 347 4.37 15.83 4.04
CA GLY A 347 5.66 15.31 3.58
C GLY A 347 5.70 14.44 2.31
N ALA A 348 4.58 14.09 1.66
CA ALA A 348 4.65 13.37 0.38
C ALA A 348 3.45 13.64 -0.56
N LYS A 349 3.62 14.48 -1.57
CA LYS A 349 2.63 14.61 -2.67
C LYS A 349 2.60 13.31 -3.50
N LYS A 350 1.79 12.32 -3.09
CA LYS A 350 1.49 11.08 -3.82
C LYS A 350 0.80 11.42 -5.16
N PHE A 351 0.90 10.53 -6.15
CA PHE A 351 0.31 10.70 -7.48
C PHE A 351 -0.48 9.48 -7.87
N CYS A 352 -1.66 9.67 -8.46
CA CYS A 352 -2.49 8.61 -9.03
C CYS A 352 -1.75 7.83 -10.15
N GLU A 353 -1.92 6.53 -10.27
CA GLU A 353 -1.34 5.69 -11.34
C GLU A 353 -2.35 5.44 -12.45
N ALA A 354 -3.60 5.79 -12.22
CA ALA A 354 -4.58 5.85 -13.27
C ALA A 354 -4.29 7.13 -14.05
N CYS A 355 -4.56 8.27 -13.41
CA CYS A 355 -4.52 9.58 -14.01
C CYS A 355 -3.24 10.39 -13.75
N CYS A 356 -2.21 9.89 -13.07
CA CYS A 356 -0.94 10.62 -12.87
C CYS A 356 -1.03 12.06 -12.32
N LEU A 357 -2.16 12.45 -11.73
CA LEU A 357 -2.32 13.73 -11.03
C LEU A 357 -1.85 13.62 -9.58
N PRO A 358 -1.32 14.72 -9.00
CA PRO A 358 -1.05 14.79 -7.57
C PRO A 358 -2.35 14.68 -6.76
N ILE A 359 -2.21 14.38 -5.47
CA ILE A 359 -3.33 14.06 -4.58
C ILE A 359 -3.47 15.12 -3.49
N SER A 360 -4.68 15.69 -3.37
CA SER A 360 -4.97 16.83 -2.50
C SER A 360 -5.48 16.42 -1.12
N VAL A 361 -5.97 17.39 -0.34
CA VAL A 361 -6.58 17.21 0.99
C VAL A 361 -8.05 16.76 0.90
N SER A 362 -8.66 16.91 -0.28
CA SER A 362 -10.09 16.92 -0.53
C SER A 362 -10.63 15.83 -1.47
N ASP A 363 -9.78 15.01 -2.08
CA ASP A 363 -10.16 14.23 -3.27
C ASP A 363 -10.19 12.75 -2.90
N ASP A 364 -11.33 12.05 -3.01
CA ASP A 364 -11.47 10.62 -2.69
C ASP A 364 -10.77 9.75 -3.78
N ILE A 365 -9.96 8.72 -3.43
CA ILE A 365 -8.86 8.25 -4.31
C ILE A 365 -8.16 6.87 -4.03
N TYR A 366 -8.17 5.77 -4.79
CA TYR A 366 -7.47 4.52 -4.33
C TYR A 366 -5.93 4.55 -4.02
N SER A 367 -5.32 3.54 -3.36
CA SER A 367 -3.88 3.15 -3.53
C SER A 367 -3.42 1.82 -2.95
N CYS A 368 -2.58 1.15 -3.72
CA CYS A 368 -1.82 -0.01 -3.33
C CYS A 368 -1.07 0.18 -2.02
N MET A 369 -0.99 -0.94 -1.33
CA MET A 369 -0.33 -1.17 -0.07
C MET A 369 1.15 -1.49 -0.27
N ARG A 370 1.42 -2.46 -1.17
CA ARG A 370 2.71 -3.14 -1.34
C ARG A 370 3.66 -2.38 -2.26
N CYS A 371 3.19 -1.35 -2.94
CA CYS A 371 4.01 -0.43 -3.71
C CYS A 371 3.35 0.95 -3.78
N ASN A 372 4.09 1.96 -4.24
CA ASN A 372 3.63 3.37 -4.33
C ASN A 372 2.59 3.59 -5.45
N PHE A 373 1.72 2.61 -5.69
CA PHE A 373 0.82 2.53 -6.82
C PHE A 373 -0.58 3.01 -6.40
N VAL A 374 -0.85 4.27 -6.65
CA VAL A 374 -1.97 5.06 -6.12
C VAL A 374 -3.05 5.27 -7.20
N LEU A 375 -4.29 5.75 -6.95
CA LEU A 375 -5.35 6.06 -7.95
C LEU A 375 -6.26 7.22 -7.47
N HIS A 376 -7.33 7.58 -8.22
CA HIS A 376 -8.41 8.56 -7.86
C HIS A 376 -9.82 7.88 -7.84
N GLU A 377 -10.89 8.46 -7.27
CA GLU A 377 -12.18 7.75 -7.09
C GLU A 377 -12.87 7.31 -8.36
N ALA A 378 -13.31 8.27 -9.17
CA ALA A 378 -13.76 7.95 -10.52
C ALA A 378 -12.74 7.04 -11.24
N CYS A 379 -11.44 7.25 -10.99
CA CYS A 379 -10.30 6.62 -11.67
C CYS A 379 -9.95 5.17 -11.28
N ALA A 380 -10.73 4.49 -10.44
CA ALA A 380 -10.81 3.03 -10.48
C ALA A 380 -12.19 2.46 -10.17
N CYS A 381 -13.19 3.31 -9.90
CA CYS A 381 -14.59 2.97 -10.18
C CYS A 381 -14.77 2.67 -11.69
N LEU A 382 -13.95 3.30 -12.55
CA LEU A 382 -13.76 3.02 -13.98
C LEU A 382 -14.12 1.59 -14.43
N PRO A 383 -15.24 1.37 -15.16
CA PRO A 383 -15.70 0.03 -15.53
C PRO A 383 -14.65 -0.79 -16.29
N ARG A 384 -14.58 -2.09 -15.97
CA ARG A 384 -13.54 -3.03 -16.43
C ARG A 384 -13.42 -3.07 -17.94
N VAL A 385 -14.61 -3.25 -18.51
CA VAL A 385 -14.95 -3.16 -19.90
C VAL A 385 -15.81 -1.91 -20.00
N LYS A 386 -15.30 -0.84 -20.61
CA LYS A 386 -16.08 0.38 -20.86
C LYS A 386 -16.38 0.47 -22.35
N ASP A 387 -17.65 0.37 -22.68
CA ASP A 387 -18.15 0.89 -23.96
C ASP A 387 -17.95 2.42 -23.94
N HIS A 388 -17.16 2.95 -24.88
CA HIS A 388 -16.74 4.35 -24.86
C HIS A 388 -17.11 5.08 -26.17
N PRO A 389 -17.66 6.32 -26.08
CA PRO A 389 -17.96 7.21 -27.21
C PRO A 389 -16.88 7.45 -28.28
N LEU A 390 -15.63 7.02 -28.03
CA LEU A 390 -14.44 7.22 -28.90
C LEU A 390 -13.92 5.93 -29.56
N HIS A 391 -14.49 4.75 -29.27
CA HIS A 391 -14.04 3.50 -29.90
C HIS A 391 -15.14 2.45 -29.96
N LYS A 392 -15.29 1.79 -31.11
CA LYS A 392 -16.41 0.87 -31.39
C LYS A 392 -16.43 -0.42 -30.56
N HIS A 393 -15.26 -0.86 -30.08
CA HIS A 393 -15.13 -2.09 -29.32
C HIS A 393 -15.12 -1.81 -27.81
N PRO A 394 -15.66 -2.70 -26.97
CA PRO A 394 -15.61 -2.55 -25.53
C PRO A 394 -14.16 -2.42 -25.01
N LEU A 395 -13.80 -1.24 -24.49
CA LEU A 395 -12.42 -0.96 -24.07
C LEU A 395 -12.13 -1.66 -22.75
N ASN A 396 -11.11 -2.50 -22.75
CA ASN A 396 -10.60 -3.17 -21.56
C ASN A 396 -9.48 -2.30 -20.98
N LEU A 397 -9.52 -1.99 -19.69
CA LEU A 397 -8.54 -1.08 -19.08
C LEU A 397 -7.30 -1.84 -18.55
N HIS A 398 -6.11 -1.27 -18.78
CA HIS A 398 -4.83 -1.90 -18.51
C HIS A 398 -3.90 -0.98 -17.71
N ARG A 399 -2.97 -1.59 -16.99
CA ARG A 399 -1.96 -0.93 -16.14
C ARG A 399 -0.67 -0.58 -16.86
N TYR A 400 -0.21 -1.53 -17.68
CA TYR A 400 1.11 -1.56 -18.29
C TYR A 400 0.97 -2.10 -19.71
N LEU A 401 1.87 -1.67 -20.59
CA LEU A 401 2.00 -2.25 -21.92
C LEU A 401 2.61 -3.66 -21.79
N PRO A 402 1.92 -4.74 -22.22
CA PRO A 402 2.44 -6.11 -22.11
C PRO A 402 3.58 -6.40 -23.09
N TYR A 403 3.79 -5.53 -24.09
CA TYR A 403 4.90 -5.57 -25.04
C TYR A 403 5.58 -4.20 -25.11
N PRO A 404 6.89 -4.14 -25.39
CA PRO A 404 7.59 -2.87 -25.54
C PRO A 404 7.04 -2.06 -26.72
N TYR A 405 6.87 -0.76 -26.50
CA TYR A 405 6.64 0.18 -27.60
C TYR A 405 8.00 0.58 -28.18
N TRP A 406 8.23 0.30 -29.46
CA TRP A 406 9.49 0.63 -30.13
C TRP A 406 9.58 2.14 -30.35
N PHE A 407 10.64 2.77 -29.84
CA PHE A 407 10.91 4.19 -30.06
C PHE A 407 12.31 4.36 -30.67
N TRP A 408 12.33 4.54 -32.00
CA TRP A 408 13.43 5.04 -32.84
C TRP A 408 14.86 4.74 -32.33
N GLY A 409 15.40 3.61 -32.79
CA GLY A 409 16.66 3.02 -32.31
C GLY A 409 16.42 1.70 -31.60
N ASN A 410 17.46 0.87 -31.51
CA ASN A 410 17.35 -0.51 -31.01
C ASN A 410 17.28 -0.62 -29.46
N ASP A 411 16.96 0.46 -28.74
CA ASP A 411 17.02 0.53 -27.28
C ASP A 411 15.62 0.50 -26.64
N VAL A 412 15.30 -0.58 -25.94
CA VAL A 412 13.95 -0.93 -25.50
C VAL A 412 13.58 -0.20 -24.20
N THR A 413 12.99 0.98 -24.34
CA THR A 413 12.50 1.77 -23.18
C THR A 413 11.23 1.14 -22.59
N ARG A 414 11.23 0.83 -21.29
CA ARG A 414 10.07 0.25 -20.58
C ARG A 414 9.52 1.21 -19.52
N GLY A 415 8.20 1.42 -19.50
CA GLY A 415 7.48 2.08 -18.39
C GLY A 415 6.63 3.34 -18.71
N MET A 416 6.29 3.63 -19.97
CA MET A 416 5.55 4.85 -20.38
C MET A 416 4.67 4.59 -21.62
N PHE A 417 3.59 5.37 -21.82
CA PHE A 417 2.72 5.34 -23.01
C PHE A 417 2.31 6.75 -23.51
N LYS A 418 1.68 6.85 -24.68
CA LYS A 418 0.99 8.05 -25.21
C LYS A 418 -0.52 7.80 -25.31
N CYS A 419 -1.33 8.76 -24.86
CA CYS A 419 -2.79 8.74 -24.99
C CYS A 419 -3.25 9.12 -26.41
N HIS A 420 -4.23 8.44 -27.00
CA HIS A 420 -4.84 8.87 -28.27
C HIS A 420 -5.89 10.00 -28.10
N GLY A 421 -6.43 10.20 -26.89
CA GLY A 421 -7.37 11.28 -26.58
C GLY A 421 -6.69 12.64 -26.45
N CYS A 422 -5.95 12.85 -25.36
CA CYS A 422 -5.31 14.12 -25.01
C CYS A 422 -3.84 14.28 -25.49
N GLU A 423 -3.30 13.29 -26.20
CA GLU A 423 -1.94 13.23 -26.76
C GLU A 423 -0.74 13.33 -25.82
N ARG A 424 -0.97 13.66 -24.53
CA ARG A 424 0.06 13.69 -23.50
C ARG A 424 0.68 12.30 -23.27
N ARG A 425 1.94 12.29 -22.84
CA ARG A 425 2.63 11.09 -22.34
C ARG A 425 2.22 10.82 -20.90
N GLY A 426 2.10 9.55 -20.53
CA GLY A 426 1.75 9.13 -19.18
C GLY A 426 2.49 7.87 -18.76
N SER A 427 2.67 7.71 -17.45
CA SER A 427 3.16 6.46 -16.83
C SER A 427 2.03 5.69 -16.11
N GLY A 428 0.77 5.98 -16.45
CA GLY A 428 -0.42 5.51 -15.76
C GLY A 428 -1.30 4.49 -16.50
N PHE A 429 -2.61 4.52 -16.25
CA PHE A 429 -3.57 3.54 -16.79
C PHE A 429 -4.06 3.94 -18.17
N VAL A 430 -4.40 2.90 -18.95
CA VAL A 430 -4.87 3.07 -20.31
C VAL A 430 -5.98 2.07 -20.66
N TYR A 431 -7.13 2.59 -21.11
CA TYR A 431 -8.18 1.81 -21.75
C TYR A 431 -7.71 1.39 -23.14
N ARG A 432 -7.60 0.10 -23.42
CA ARG A 432 -7.20 -0.45 -24.73
C ARG A 432 -8.32 -1.32 -25.32
N CYS A 433 -8.39 -1.37 -26.63
CA CYS A 433 -9.21 -2.37 -27.31
C CYS A 433 -8.65 -3.80 -27.07
N SER A 434 -9.53 -4.75 -26.73
CA SER A 434 -9.19 -6.17 -26.53
C SER A 434 -9.23 -7.02 -27.82
N LYS A 435 -9.78 -6.49 -28.92
CA LYS A 435 -9.74 -7.13 -30.24
C LYS A 435 -8.28 -7.28 -30.68
N LYS A 436 -7.84 -8.53 -30.89
CA LYS A 436 -6.52 -8.88 -31.42
C LYS A 436 -6.25 -8.08 -32.71
N GLY A 437 -5.08 -7.45 -32.80
CA GLY A 437 -4.71 -6.53 -33.88
C GLY A 437 -4.83 -5.05 -33.52
N CYS A 438 -5.76 -4.66 -32.63
CA CYS A 438 -5.99 -3.24 -32.34
C CYS A 438 -4.94 -2.63 -31.38
N ILE A 439 -4.50 -1.40 -31.68
CA ILE A 439 -3.55 -0.61 -30.86
C ILE A 439 -4.18 0.61 -30.16
N PHE A 440 -5.47 0.89 -30.38
CA PHE A 440 -6.14 2.05 -29.79
C PHE A 440 -6.05 2.02 -28.26
N GLN A 441 -5.59 3.12 -27.67
CA GLN A 441 -5.36 3.24 -26.22
C GLN A 441 -5.63 4.66 -25.69
N LEU A 442 -6.44 4.78 -24.64
CA LEU A 442 -6.98 6.03 -24.09
C LEU A 442 -6.64 6.19 -22.61
N ASP A 443 -6.07 7.33 -22.21
CA ASP A 443 -5.84 7.65 -20.80
C ASP A 443 -7.18 7.72 -20.05
N VAL A 444 -7.19 7.18 -18.85
CA VAL A 444 -8.37 7.09 -18.00
C VAL A 444 -9.12 8.39 -17.75
N ARG A 445 -8.50 9.58 -17.76
CA ARG A 445 -9.27 10.84 -17.62
C ARG A 445 -10.09 11.14 -18.85
N CYS A 446 -9.50 10.92 -20.03
CA CYS A 446 -10.22 11.00 -21.29
C CYS A 446 -11.34 9.94 -21.37
N ALA A 447 -11.19 8.83 -20.64
CA ALA A 447 -12.20 7.79 -20.50
C ALA A 447 -13.18 7.98 -19.32
N SER A 448 -12.91 8.90 -18.38
CA SER A 448 -13.81 9.26 -17.28
C SER A 448 -14.93 10.18 -17.74
N ILE A 449 -14.63 11.07 -18.69
CA ILE A 449 -15.59 12.01 -19.28
C ILE A 449 -16.78 11.21 -19.80
N LEU A 450 -17.99 11.64 -19.43
CA LEU A 450 -19.23 11.03 -19.88
C LEU A 450 -19.74 11.82 -21.09
N ASP A 451 -20.42 11.13 -21.99
CA ASP A 451 -21.25 11.80 -22.99
C ASP A 451 -22.44 12.42 -22.24
N ASN A 452 -22.76 13.69 -22.49
CA ASN A 452 -23.75 14.48 -21.74
C ASN A 452 -23.38 14.74 -20.26
N SER A 453 -22.13 15.14 -19.97
CA SER A 453 -21.75 15.67 -18.65
C SER A 453 -21.66 17.20 -18.64
N VAL A 454 -22.22 17.82 -17.60
CA VAL A 454 -21.77 19.14 -17.12
C VAL A 454 -20.30 19.04 -16.70
N HIS A 455 -19.50 20.04 -17.06
CA HIS A 455 -18.06 20.07 -16.77
C HIS A 455 -17.69 21.34 -15.99
N GLU A 456 -16.98 21.19 -14.86
CA GLU A 456 -16.63 22.30 -13.96
C GLU A 456 -15.91 23.47 -14.68
N SER A 457 -15.03 23.16 -15.63
CA SER A 457 -14.29 24.16 -16.41
C SER A 457 -15.08 24.83 -17.55
N HIS A 458 -16.39 24.55 -17.69
CA HIS A 458 -17.25 25.24 -18.66
C HIS A 458 -17.85 26.51 -18.01
N PRO A 459 -17.77 27.71 -18.64
CA PRO A 459 -18.23 28.96 -18.04
C PRO A 459 -19.71 29.01 -17.62
N HIS A 460 -20.55 28.17 -18.25
CA HIS A 460 -21.93 27.96 -17.83
C HIS A 460 -22.04 26.55 -17.23
N HIS A 461 -22.08 26.49 -15.89
CA HIS A 461 -22.06 25.23 -15.12
C HIS A 461 -23.36 24.40 -15.23
N ASP A 462 -24.37 24.86 -15.98
CA ASP A 462 -25.60 24.10 -16.26
C ASP A 462 -25.63 23.51 -17.69
N HIS A 463 -24.64 23.83 -18.54
CA HIS A 463 -24.61 23.37 -19.93
C HIS A 463 -23.87 22.03 -20.07
N PRO A 464 -24.48 21.00 -20.71
CA PRO A 464 -23.80 19.74 -20.99
C PRO A 464 -22.79 19.86 -22.14
N LEU A 465 -21.69 19.12 -22.02
CA LEU A 465 -20.73 18.86 -23.08
C LEU A 465 -20.90 17.44 -23.63
N PHE A 466 -20.65 17.28 -24.94
CA PHE A 466 -20.77 16.01 -25.67
C PHE A 466 -19.45 15.68 -26.37
N ILE A 467 -19.15 14.39 -26.53
CA ILE A 467 -17.95 13.92 -27.22
C ILE A 467 -18.19 14.01 -28.72
N SER A 468 -17.69 15.11 -29.31
CA SER A 468 -17.86 15.43 -30.73
C SER A 468 -16.91 14.63 -31.61
N LEU A 469 -17.26 14.53 -32.88
CA LEU A 469 -16.49 13.85 -33.93
C LEU A 469 -15.77 14.83 -34.86
N THR A 470 -15.80 16.12 -34.55
CA THR A 470 -15.12 17.22 -35.25
C THR A 470 -14.15 17.94 -34.31
N LYS A 471 -13.23 18.73 -34.89
CA LYS A 471 -12.27 19.56 -34.16
C LYS A 471 -12.62 21.06 -34.18
N GLY A 472 -12.09 21.81 -33.23
CA GLY A 472 -12.23 23.26 -33.14
C GLY A 472 -11.20 23.90 -32.21
N GLU A 473 -11.22 25.23 -32.07
CA GLU A 473 -10.30 25.94 -31.18
C GLU A 473 -10.59 25.63 -29.70
N CYS A 474 -9.57 25.21 -28.95
CA CYS A 474 -9.72 24.86 -27.55
C CYS A 474 -9.88 26.11 -26.66
N MET A 475 -11.06 26.30 -26.09
CA MET A 475 -11.42 27.49 -25.30
C MET A 475 -10.45 27.85 -24.16
N GLY A 476 -9.73 26.88 -23.59
CA GLY A 476 -8.79 27.05 -22.47
C GLY A 476 -7.30 27.22 -22.83
N CYS A 477 -6.90 27.06 -24.10
CA CYS A 477 -5.52 27.29 -24.55
C CYS A 477 -5.38 27.87 -25.96
N LYS A 478 -6.50 28.30 -26.58
CA LYS A 478 -6.57 28.99 -27.89
C LYS A 478 -5.89 28.26 -29.05
N SER A 479 -5.72 26.94 -28.93
CA SER A 479 -5.07 26.08 -29.93
C SER A 479 -6.07 25.11 -30.57
N THR A 480 -5.98 24.95 -31.89
CA THR A 480 -6.77 24.01 -32.71
C THR A 480 -6.22 22.58 -32.72
N ASP A 481 -4.96 22.39 -32.30
CA ASP A 481 -4.23 21.10 -32.36
C ASP A 481 -3.68 20.67 -31.00
N CYS A 482 -4.30 21.10 -29.89
CA CYS A 482 -3.87 20.66 -28.56
C CYS A 482 -4.09 19.14 -28.35
N SER A 483 -5.07 18.54 -29.03
CA SER A 483 -5.42 17.12 -28.94
C SER A 483 -6.17 16.61 -30.16
N GLY A 484 -5.99 15.35 -30.52
CA GLY A 484 -6.75 14.70 -31.61
C GLY A 484 -8.27 14.59 -31.44
N HIS A 485 -8.83 14.88 -30.25
CA HIS A 485 -10.27 14.77 -29.95
C HIS A 485 -10.76 15.94 -29.08
N TYR A 486 -12.06 16.30 -29.22
CA TYR A 486 -12.68 17.48 -28.60
C TYR A 486 -14.05 17.17 -27.97
N LEU A 487 -14.41 17.98 -26.97
CA LEU A 487 -15.78 18.12 -26.49
C LEU A 487 -16.43 19.35 -27.13
N GLU A 488 -17.73 19.29 -27.44
CA GLU A 488 -18.51 20.40 -27.97
C GLU A 488 -19.64 20.77 -27.00
N CYS A 489 -19.82 22.06 -26.71
CA CYS A 489 -21.06 22.56 -26.14
C CYS A 489 -22.03 22.88 -27.28
N ILE A 490 -23.11 22.10 -27.42
CA ILE A 490 -24.10 22.31 -28.50
C ILE A 490 -24.79 23.68 -28.36
N ILE A 491 -24.96 24.17 -27.12
CA ILE A 491 -25.59 25.45 -26.80
C ILE A 491 -24.67 26.63 -27.13
N CYS A 492 -23.42 26.60 -26.65
CA CYS A 492 -22.47 27.71 -26.80
C CYS A 492 -21.63 27.64 -28.08
N LYS A 493 -21.66 26.52 -28.81
CA LYS A 493 -20.79 26.19 -29.96
C LYS A 493 -19.30 26.40 -29.71
N SER A 494 -18.91 26.23 -28.45
CA SER A 494 -17.53 26.22 -27.96
C SER A 494 -16.94 24.81 -27.98
N TYR A 495 -15.63 24.72 -28.23
CA TYR A 495 -14.87 23.47 -28.20
C TYR A 495 -13.88 23.44 -27.03
N LEU A 496 -13.78 22.29 -26.38
CA LEU A 496 -12.80 22.03 -25.32
C LEU A 496 -12.00 20.77 -25.67
N GLY A 497 -10.73 20.96 -26.05
CA GLY A 497 -9.85 19.85 -26.39
C GLY A 497 -9.53 18.98 -25.17
N LEU A 498 -9.44 17.67 -25.37
CA LEU A 498 -9.12 16.72 -24.29
C LEU A 498 -7.75 16.99 -23.64
N HIS A 499 -6.86 17.75 -24.27
CA HIS A 499 -5.62 18.25 -23.65
C HIS A 499 -5.84 19.16 -22.45
N CYS A 500 -6.91 19.96 -22.47
CA CYS A 500 -7.26 20.94 -21.44
C CYS A 500 -8.42 20.47 -20.56
N ALA A 501 -9.37 19.70 -21.10
CA ALA A 501 -10.44 19.05 -20.30
C ALA A 501 -9.90 18.16 -19.17
N THR A 502 -8.65 17.68 -19.27
CA THR A 502 -8.02 16.84 -18.23
C THR A 502 -7.17 17.62 -17.20
N LEU A 503 -7.22 18.95 -17.21
CA LEU A 503 -6.58 19.79 -16.18
C LEU A 503 -7.46 19.86 -14.92
N PRO A 504 -6.87 19.86 -13.70
CA PRO A 504 -7.65 19.94 -12.47
C PRO A 504 -8.15 21.37 -12.21
N SER A 505 -9.43 21.50 -11.84
CA SER A 505 -10.09 22.77 -11.50
C SER A 505 -9.51 23.46 -10.26
N VAL A 506 -8.84 22.71 -9.38
CA VAL A 506 -8.22 23.22 -8.13
C VAL A 506 -6.84 22.57 -7.94
N ALA A 507 -5.85 23.33 -7.46
CA ALA A 507 -4.50 22.84 -7.20
C ALA A 507 -3.85 23.48 -5.95
N HIS A 508 -3.11 22.70 -5.16
CA HIS A 508 -2.40 23.22 -3.99
C HIS A 508 -0.96 23.66 -4.30
N TYR A 509 -0.69 24.96 -4.14
CA TYR A 509 0.67 25.46 -3.96
C TYR A 509 1.27 24.94 -2.64
N LYS A 510 2.59 25.12 -2.43
CA LYS A 510 3.34 24.53 -1.31
C LYS A 510 3.69 25.51 -0.20
N HIS A 511 3.39 26.79 -0.39
CA HIS A 511 3.69 27.88 0.55
C HIS A 511 2.44 28.57 1.09
N ASP A 512 1.27 28.30 0.50
CA ASP A 512 -0.05 28.73 1.00
C ASP A 512 -0.76 27.65 1.82
N SER A 513 -1.60 28.09 2.76
CA SER A 513 -2.63 27.27 3.42
C SER A 513 -3.87 27.05 2.57
N HIS A 514 -4.11 27.91 1.57
CA HIS A 514 -5.30 27.89 0.73
C HIS A 514 -5.03 27.21 -0.63
N PRO A 515 -6.02 26.51 -1.22
CA PRO A 515 -5.92 26.01 -2.58
C PRO A 515 -6.02 27.15 -3.60
N LEU A 516 -5.43 26.97 -4.78
CA LEU A 516 -5.61 27.85 -5.93
C LEU A 516 -6.67 27.24 -6.86
N ALA A 517 -7.63 28.04 -7.31
CA ALA A 517 -8.56 27.69 -8.36
C ALA A 517 -7.94 27.92 -9.75
N LEU A 518 -8.35 27.12 -10.73
CA LEU A 518 -8.08 27.36 -12.14
C LEU A 518 -8.99 28.50 -12.62
N CYS A 519 -8.38 29.59 -13.08
CA CYS A 519 -9.06 30.83 -13.43
C CYS A 519 -8.86 31.16 -14.91
N TYR A 520 -9.87 31.79 -15.49
CA TYR A 520 -9.80 32.54 -16.74
C TYR A 520 -9.99 34.02 -16.39
N GLY A 521 -9.27 34.93 -17.05
CA GLY A 521 -9.43 36.36 -16.78
C GLY A 521 -10.87 36.82 -17.03
N GLU A 522 -11.46 37.54 -16.08
CA GLU A 522 -12.77 38.18 -16.27
C GLU A 522 -12.75 39.08 -17.51
N GLU A 523 -13.84 39.11 -18.28
CA GLU A 523 -13.98 39.97 -19.46
C GLU A 523 -14.04 41.46 -19.06
N GLY A 524 -12.86 42.03 -18.86
CA GLY A 524 -12.64 43.39 -18.36
C GLY A 524 -11.28 43.57 -17.67
N ALA A 525 -10.67 42.50 -17.15
CA ALA A 525 -9.44 42.54 -16.35
C ALA A 525 -8.13 42.77 -17.15
N ILE A 526 -8.20 43.28 -18.39
CA ILE A 526 -7.08 43.38 -19.34
C ILE A 526 -5.95 44.33 -18.85
N SER A 527 -6.23 45.23 -17.90
CA SER A 527 -5.22 46.05 -17.23
C SER A 527 -4.47 45.34 -16.09
N GLY A 528 -4.93 44.17 -15.65
CA GLY A 528 -4.32 43.37 -14.59
C GLY A 528 -3.07 42.65 -15.07
N GLN A 529 -1.88 43.16 -14.73
CA GLN A 529 -0.64 42.43 -14.97
C GLN A 529 -0.39 41.41 -13.87
N TYR A 530 -0.80 40.16 -14.12
CA TYR A 530 -0.51 39.02 -13.26
C TYR A 530 0.95 38.56 -13.45
N TRP A 531 1.59 38.11 -12.37
CA TRP A 531 3.00 37.67 -12.34
C TRP A 531 3.14 36.37 -11.56
N CYS A 532 3.96 35.45 -12.07
CA CYS A 532 4.11 34.12 -11.48
C CYS A 532 5.20 34.09 -10.40
N GLU A 533 4.80 33.89 -9.14
CA GLU A 533 5.73 33.91 -7.99
C GLU A 533 6.84 32.84 -8.00
N LEU A 534 6.73 31.81 -8.85
CA LEU A 534 7.73 30.73 -8.94
C LEU A 534 8.86 30.98 -9.94
N CYS A 535 8.65 31.88 -10.90
CA CYS A 535 9.60 32.16 -11.98
C CYS A 535 9.79 33.65 -12.29
N GLU A 536 9.02 34.53 -11.63
CA GLU A 536 9.08 36.00 -11.77
C GLU A 536 8.75 36.50 -13.20
N LEU A 537 8.11 35.66 -14.02
CA LEU A 537 7.65 35.99 -15.37
C LEU A 537 6.15 36.36 -15.38
N LYS A 538 5.78 37.21 -16.34
CA LYS A 538 4.41 37.67 -16.57
C LYS A 538 3.48 36.52 -17.03
N LEU A 539 2.23 36.61 -16.62
CA LEU A 539 1.12 35.75 -17.05
C LEU A 539 0.30 36.40 -18.17
N ASP A 540 -0.27 35.57 -19.06
CA ASP A 540 -1.33 35.98 -19.99
C ASP A 540 -2.70 35.71 -19.34
N ALA A 541 -3.65 36.62 -19.52
CA ALA A 541 -5.00 36.51 -18.94
C ALA A 541 -6.01 35.83 -19.89
N SER A 542 -5.64 35.62 -21.16
CA SER A 542 -6.46 34.95 -22.19
C SER A 542 -6.27 33.42 -22.22
N GLU A 543 -5.21 32.92 -21.57
CA GLU A 543 -4.99 31.50 -21.26
C GLU A 543 -5.41 31.19 -19.81
N TRP A 544 -5.60 29.90 -19.49
CA TRP A 544 -5.89 29.48 -18.11
C TRP A 544 -4.65 29.54 -17.21
N PHE A 545 -4.82 30.05 -15.98
CA PHE A 545 -3.80 30.08 -14.92
C PHE A 545 -4.38 29.77 -13.55
N TYR A 546 -3.53 29.58 -12.53
CA TYR A 546 -3.99 29.31 -11.16
C TYR A 546 -3.89 30.57 -10.28
N THR A 547 -4.94 30.84 -9.50
CA THR A 547 -5.05 31.97 -8.56
C THR A 547 -5.67 31.54 -7.23
N CYS A 548 -5.41 32.27 -6.13
CA CYS A 548 -6.16 32.12 -4.88
C CYS A 548 -6.60 33.48 -4.35
N ASP A 549 -7.90 33.75 -4.25
CA ASP A 549 -8.42 35.07 -3.89
C ASP A 549 -8.03 35.50 -2.46
N SER A 550 -7.91 34.52 -1.55
CA SER A 550 -7.51 34.73 -0.15
C SER A 550 -6.02 35.05 0.03
N CYS A 551 -5.14 34.56 -0.84
CA CYS A 551 -3.69 34.80 -0.77
C CYS A 551 -3.17 35.78 -1.84
N ARG A 552 -3.93 36.00 -2.91
CA ARG A 552 -3.56 36.73 -4.15
C ARG A 552 -2.36 36.20 -4.93
N VAL A 553 -1.90 34.98 -4.61
CA VAL A 553 -0.86 34.26 -5.34
C VAL A 553 -1.37 33.84 -6.72
N THR A 554 -0.60 34.13 -7.78
CA THR A 554 -0.89 33.68 -9.16
C THR A 554 0.29 32.92 -9.76
N LEU A 555 0.02 31.85 -10.53
CA LEU A 555 1.05 30.94 -11.07
C LEU A 555 0.68 30.38 -12.46
N HIS A 556 1.66 30.24 -13.36
CA HIS A 556 1.48 29.51 -14.63
C HIS A 556 1.17 28.03 -14.37
N VAL A 557 0.29 27.44 -15.18
CA VAL A 557 -0.05 26.00 -15.13
C VAL A 557 1.21 25.13 -15.20
N THR A 558 2.16 25.47 -16.08
CA THR A 558 3.44 24.77 -16.26
C THR A 558 4.42 24.97 -15.09
N CYS A 559 4.39 26.13 -14.41
CA CYS A 559 5.22 26.37 -13.23
C CYS A 559 4.70 25.64 -11.98
N LEU A 560 3.38 25.57 -11.79
CA LEU A 560 2.77 24.86 -10.66
C LEU A 560 2.82 23.33 -10.84
N LEU A 561 2.43 22.82 -12.02
CA LEU A 561 2.26 21.39 -12.28
C LEU A 561 3.44 20.72 -12.99
N GLY A 562 4.21 21.46 -13.81
CA GLY A 562 5.31 20.94 -14.63
C GLY A 562 4.90 20.53 -16.05
N MET A 563 5.88 20.42 -16.96
CA MET A 563 5.66 19.98 -18.35
C MET A 563 5.26 18.49 -18.41
N ASP A 564 6.07 17.62 -17.80
CA ASP A 564 5.81 16.18 -17.65
C ASP A 564 4.86 15.88 -16.48
N MET A 565 3.83 16.70 -16.25
CA MET A 565 2.93 16.61 -15.08
C MET A 565 2.22 15.26 -14.90
N TYR A 566 2.12 14.45 -15.96
CA TYR A 566 1.51 13.10 -15.92
C TYR A 566 2.56 11.97 -15.91
N MET A 567 3.83 12.30 -15.62
CA MET A 567 4.89 11.34 -15.34
C MET A 567 5.11 11.24 -13.82
N LYS A 568 5.01 10.02 -13.29
CA LYS A 568 4.97 9.77 -11.85
C LYS A 568 6.36 9.85 -11.19
N PRO A 569 6.56 10.64 -10.12
CA PRO A 569 7.78 10.57 -9.31
C PRO A 569 7.94 9.20 -8.62
N GLN A 570 9.19 8.86 -8.33
CA GLN A 570 9.67 7.56 -7.81
C GLN A 570 9.43 6.37 -8.74
N HIS A 571 8.89 6.60 -9.94
CA HIS A 571 8.95 5.63 -11.04
C HIS A 571 10.40 5.41 -11.49
N ILE A 572 10.68 4.21 -12.00
CA ILE A 572 11.98 3.88 -12.61
C ILE A 572 11.77 3.61 -14.08
N ILE A 573 12.43 4.39 -14.93
CA ILE A 573 12.51 4.16 -16.37
C ILE A 573 13.80 3.38 -16.64
N LYS A 574 13.68 2.22 -17.28
CA LYS A 574 14.83 1.45 -17.76
C LYS A 574 15.16 1.86 -19.19
N LYS A 575 16.38 2.36 -19.42
CA LYS A 575 16.90 2.79 -20.72
C LYS A 575 18.42 2.55 -20.77
N GLY A 576 18.96 2.04 -21.88
CA GLY A 576 20.39 1.71 -21.99
C GLY A 576 20.93 0.76 -20.92
N GLY A 577 20.07 -0.09 -20.34
CA GLY A 577 20.41 -0.97 -19.22
C GLY A 577 20.53 -0.32 -17.84
N ILE A 578 20.33 1.00 -17.72
CA ILE A 578 20.45 1.75 -16.46
C ILE A 578 19.07 2.15 -15.92
N ASP A 579 18.93 2.09 -14.59
CA ASP A 579 17.70 2.42 -13.87
C ASP A 579 17.68 3.90 -13.48
N VAL A 580 16.81 4.67 -14.14
CA VAL A 580 16.67 6.12 -13.91
C VAL A 580 15.45 6.39 -13.04
N LYS A 581 15.67 6.93 -11.84
CA LYS A 581 14.64 7.13 -10.81
C LYS A 581 14.14 8.58 -10.80
N ILE A 582 12.87 8.78 -11.13
CA ILE A 582 12.23 10.10 -11.01
C ILE A 582 12.13 10.47 -9.51
N THR A 583 12.38 11.71 -9.12
CA THR A 583 12.32 12.20 -7.72
C THR A 583 11.73 13.62 -7.67
N ARG A 584 11.45 14.13 -6.47
CA ARG A 584 10.94 15.50 -6.26
C ARG A 584 12.02 16.38 -5.62
N SER A 585 12.09 17.65 -6.01
CA SER A 585 13.03 18.63 -5.43
C SER A 585 12.39 19.34 -4.24
N GLU A 586 12.42 18.71 -3.06
CA GLU A 586 11.70 19.19 -1.86
C GLU A 586 12.62 19.83 -0.79
N SER A 587 13.92 19.90 -1.05
CA SER A 587 14.89 20.63 -0.20
C SER A 587 14.86 22.14 -0.46
N ASN A 588 15.03 22.94 0.61
CA ASN A 588 15.16 24.41 0.51
C ASN A 588 16.36 24.85 -0.36
N THR A 589 17.38 24.01 -0.48
CA THR A 589 18.44 24.10 -1.49
C THR A 589 18.12 23.19 -2.67
N ARG A 590 17.68 23.77 -3.81
CA ARG A 590 17.47 23.03 -5.07
C ARG A 590 18.79 22.38 -5.53
N PRO A 591 18.80 21.10 -5.93
CA PRO A 591 20.00 20.41 -6.40
C PRO A 591 20.48 20.97 -7.74
N PHE A 592 21.76 20.79 -8.03
CA PHE A 592 22.32 21.06 -9.35
C PHE A 592 22.12 19.85 -10.28
N CYS A 593 21.88 20.12 -11.56
CA CYS A 593 21.82 19.11 -12.60
C CYS A 593 23.24 18.78 -13.08
N TYR A 594 23.66 17.52 -12.97
CA TYR A 594 24.98 17.06 -13.40
C TYR A 594 25.26 17.38 -14.87
N GLU A 595 24.28 17.17 -15.77
CA GLU A 595 24.50 17.30 -17.21
C GLU A 595 24.44 18.75 -17.74
N CYS A 596 23.74 19.68 -17.08
CA CYS A 596 23.61 21.07 -17.54
C CYS A 596 24.12 22.13 -16.55
N GLY A 597 24.64 21.74 -15.39
CA GLY A 597 25.25 22.64 -14.38
C GLY A 597 24.29 23.58 -13.65
N GLY A 598 23.05 23.77 -14.12
CA GLY A 598 22.05 24.65 -13.49
C GLY A 598 21.33 24.03 -12.30
N ARG A 599 20.74 24.86 -11.42
CA ARG A 599 19.85 24.38 -10.36
C ARG A 599 18.52 23.91 -10.96
N CYS A 600 18.04 22.74 -10.54
CA CYS A 600 16.77 22.19 -11.02
C CYS A 600 15.57 23.04 -10.56
N VAL A 601 14.88 23.70 -11.49
CA VAL A 601 13.74 24.59 -11.19
C VAL A 601 12.39 23.87 -11.05
N HIS A 602 12.23 22.71 -11.69
CA HIS A 602 10.97 21.97 -11.72
C HIS A 602 10.72 21.15 -10.44
N ASN A 603 9.44 20.92 -10.13
CA ASN A 603 9.01 20.06 -9.01
C ASN A 603 9.47 18.59 -9.14
N LEU A 604 9.75 18.13 -10.37
CA LEU A 604 10.30 16.81 -10.68
C LEU A 604 11.74 16.93 -11.16
N VAL A 605 12.59 16.01 -10.70
CA VAL A 605 13.98 15.82 -11.14
C VAL A 605 14.24 14.31 -11.30
N PHE A 606 15.40 13.93 -11.80
CA PHE A 606 15.71 12.56 -12.19
C PHE A 606 17.05 12.16 -11.59
N LYS A 607 17.07 11.20 -10.66
CA LYS A 607 18.29 10.67 -10.05
C LYS A 607 18.81 9.49 -10.86
N CYS A 608 20.07 9.57 -11.29
CA CYS A 608 20.78 8.52 -12.00
C CYS A 608 21.97 8.10 -11.13
N GLN A 609 21.95 6.86 -10.62
CA GLN A 609 22.87 6.41 -9.56
C GLN A 609 22.78 7.37 -8.35
N ASP A 610 23.82 8.18 -8.10
CA ASP A 610 23.84 9.19 -7.03
C ASP A 610 23.72 10.66 -7.48
N GLU A 611 23.72 10.91 -8.78
CA GLU A 611 23.67 12.25 -9.38
C GLU A 611 22.25 12.65 -9.83
N TYR A 612 22.00 13.95 -9.98
CA TYR A 612 20.68 14.51 -10.32
C TYR A 612 20.65 15.17 -11.71
N VAL A 613 19.51 15.07 -12.38
CA VAL A 613 19.26 15.59 -13.74
C VAL A 613 17.87 16.25 -13.82
N CYS A 614 17.70 17.30 -14.65
CA CYS A 614 16.51 18.16 -14.59
C CYS A 614 15.31 17.80 -15.51
N THR A 615 15.50 17.00 -16.56
CA THR A 615 14.44 16.62 -17.52
C THR A 615 14.68 15.23 -18.14
N LEU A 616 13.64 14.61 -18.71
CA LEU A 616 13.75 13.40 -19.54
C LEU A 616 14.70 13.56 -20.74
N HIS A 617 14.90 14.79 -21.22
CA HIS A 617 15.84 15.09 -22.30
C HIS A 617 17.30 15.03 -21.81
N CYS A 618 17.62 15.69 -20.70
CA CYS A 618 18.99 15.76 -20.16
C CYS A 618 19.51 14.40 -19.63
N ILE A 619 18.62 13.47 -19.24
CA ILE A 619 19.01 12.10 -18.85
C ILE A 619 19.83 11.42 -19.95
N HIS A 620 19.57 11.73 -21.21
CA HIS A 620 20.23 11.12 -22.35
C HIS A 620 21.74 11.42 -22.45
N GLY A 621 22.18 12.57 -21.92
CA GLY A 621 23.61 12.92 -21.87
C GLY A 621 24.33 12.20 -20.74
N PHE A 622 23.70 12.14 -19.55
CA PHE A 622 24.29 11.60 -18.32
C PHE A 622 24.79 10.16 -18.46
N LEU A 623 24.01 9.28 -19.09
CA LEU A 623 24.21 7.82 -19.08
C LEU A 623 25.50 7.33 -19.78
N ASN A 624 26.29 8.24 -20.34
CA ASN A 624 27.52 7.94 -21.10
C ASN A 624 28.82 8.16 -20.29
N LYS A 625 28.76 8.36 -18.96
CA LYS A 625 29.89 8.75 -18.09
C LYS A 625 29.85 7.99 -16.75
N GLY A 626 31.00 7.76 -16.07
CA GLY A 626 31.04 7.00 -14.80
C GLY A 626 32.25 7.23 -13.87
N SER A 627 31.97 7.09 -12.56
CA SER A 627 32.84 6.89 -11.36
C SER A 627 34.15 7.71 -11.15
N LYS A 628 34.18 8.60 -10.14
CA LYS A 628 35.39 9.01 -9.39
C LYS A 628 35.14 9.96 -8.18
N LYS A 629 35.72 9.62 -7.00
CA LYS A 629 35.94 10.49 -5.79
C LYS A 629 34.63 10.95 -5.08
N ARG A 630 34.58 11.40 -3.81
CA ARG A 630 35.54 11.75 -2.71
C ARG A 630 34.80 11.46 -1.35
N SER A 631 35.27 11.67 -0.11
CA SER A 631 36.28 12.58 0.48
C SER A 631 36.76 12.11 1.88
N GLU A 632 37.98 12.51 2.26
CA GLU A 632 38.47 12.54 3.66
C GLU A 632 38.57 13.99 4.16
N ALA A 633 38.36 14.24 5.47
CA ALA A 633 38.86 15.43 6.18
C ALA A 633 38.75 15.30 7.72
N HIS A 634 39.89 15.42 8.40
CA HIS A 634 40.10 15.81 9.81
C HIS A 634 39.29 15.16 10.96
N ALA A 635 40.01 14.42 11.82
CA ALA A 635 39.83 14.45 13.27
C ALA A 635 41.20 14.44 13.95
N GLY A 636 41.42 15.30 14.95
CA GLY A 636 42.66 15.34 15.74
C GLY A 636 42.63 14.41 16.95
N LEU A 637 43.79 14.14 17.54
CA LEU A 637 43.93 13.34 18.76
C LEU A 637 43.24 14.05 19.96
N PHE A 638 42.39 13.31 20.68
CA PHE A 638 41.77 13.74 21.93
C PHE A 638 42.29 12.89 23.10
N PRO A 639 42.48 13.45 24.32
CA PRO A 639 42.70 12.67 25.53
C PRO A 639 41.50 11.77 25.84
N ILE A 640 41.76 10.55 26.31
CA ILE A 640 40.74 9.53 26.61
C ILE A 640 39.71 10.04 27.64
N ASP A 641 40.17 10.82 28.62
CA ASP A 641 39.37 11.34 29.75
C ASP A 641 38.25 12.33 29.38
N LYS A 642 38.14 12.72 28.10
CA LYS A 642 37.17 13.72 27.61
C LYS A 642 36.07 13.19 26.69
N ILE A 643 36.08 11.90 26.38
CA ILE A 643 35.15 11.31 25.40
C ILE A 643 33.71 11.52 25.86
N GLY A 644 32.92 12.23 25.03
CA GLY A 644 31.52 12.59 25.31
C GLY A 644 31.29 13.66 26.39
N VAL A 645 32.33 14.24 26.97
CA VAL A 645 32.18 15.30 27.98
C VAL A 645 31.91 16.66 27.32
N ASP A 646 32.68 17.01 26.29
CA ASP A 646 32.57 18.31 25.62
C ASP A 646 31.21 18.52 24.89
N SER A 647 30.57 17.45 24.39
CA SER A 647 29.23 17.48 23.78
C SER A 647 28.15 17.86 24.81
N ARG A 648 28.15 17.21 25.98
CA ARG A 648 27.21 17.47 27.09
C ARG A 648 27.49 18.82 27.76
N LEU A 649 28.74 19.29 27.73
CA LEU A 649 29.11 20.65 28.16
C LEU A 649 28.48 21.74 27.27
N LEU A 650 28.45 21.55 25.95
CA LEU A 650 27.78 22.45 25.01
C LEU A 650 26.26 22.48 25.22
N GLU A 651 25.65 21.35 25.56
CA GLU A 651 24.22 21.30 25.93
C GLU A 651 23.94 22.13 27.20
N ILE A 652 24.76 21.98 28.25
CA ILE A 652 24.66 22.77 29.49
C ILE A 652 24.87 24.27 29.23
N GLU A 653 25.84 24.64 28.39
CA GLU A 653 26.05 26.05 28.00
C GLU A 653 24.86 26.63 27.22
N ASN A 654 24.16 25.80 26.44
CA ASN A 654 22.90 26.14 25.75
C ASN A 654 21.66 26.16 26.68
N VAL A 655 21.74 25.60 27.90
CA VAL A 655 20.72 25.84 28.95
C VAL A 655 21.05 27.15 29.69
N LEU A 656 22.29 27.31 30.13
CA LEU A 656 22.76 28.48 30.89
C LEU A 656 22.76 29.80 30.09
N SER A 657 22.67 29.76 28.77
CA SER A 657 22.52 30.93 27.89
C SER A 657 21.07 31.43 27.77
N LYS A 658 20.08 30.57 28.03
CA LYS A 658 18.64 30.90 27.98
C LYS A 658 18.13 31.51 29.28
N GLN A 659 18.80 31.24 30.40
CA GLN A 659 18.45 31.81 31.69
C GLN A 659 18.63 33.34 31.70
N PRO A 660 17.74 34.10 32.38
CA PRO A 660 17.82 35.55 32.45
C PRO A 660 19.10 36.03 33.17
N ARG A 661 19.46 37.30 32.95
CA ARG A 661 20.63 37.96 33.57
C ARG A 661 20.40 38.26 35.06
N GLY A 662 20.38 37.21 35.88
CA GLY A 662 20.23 37.24 37.34
C GLY A 662 21.20 36.28 38.02
N VAL A 663 20.75 35.60 39.08
CA VAL A 663 21.43 34.40 39.60
C VAL A 663 20.97 33.21 38.75
N ARG A 664 21.93 32.52 38.13
CA ARG A 664 21.68 31.33 37.30
C ARG A 664 21.89 30.08 38.12
N SER A 665 21.02 29.09 37.96
CA SER A 665 21.24 27.78 38.58
C SER A 665 20.70 26.63 37.73
N ILE A 666 21.38 25.48 37.80
CA ILE A 666 21.03 24.29 37.03
C ILE A 666 21.20 23.03 37.89
N GLY A 667 20.17 22.19 37.90
CA GLY A 667 20.21 20.85 38.45
C GLY A 667 20.67 19.85 37.40
N ILE A 668 21.60 18.96 37.74
CA ILE A 668 22.10 17.90 36.85
C ILE A 668 21.69 16.54 37.43
N TRP A 669 20.81 15.84 36.70
CA TRP A 669 20.15 14.60 37.10
C TRP A 669 20.57 13.41 36.24
N GLY A 670 20.26 12.20 36.71
CA GLY A 670 20.43 10.94 35.99
C GLY A 670 21.01 9.82 36.86
N MET A 671 21.16 8.65 36.26
CA MET A 671 21.62 7.40 36.88
C MET A 671 23.00 7.49 37.58
N ALA A 672 23.29 6.57 38.50
CA ALA A 672 24.63 6.38 39.05
C ALA A 672 25.64 5.98 37.95
N GLY A 673 26.88 6.47 38.05
CA GLY A 673 27.96 6.17 37.09
C GLY A 673 27.89 6.88 35.72
N ILE A 674 26.76 7.52 35.38
CA ILE A 674 26.49 8.07 34.03
C ILE A 674 27.42 9.21 33.56
N GLY A 675 28.15 9.86 34.47
CA GLY A 675 29.13 10.91 34.15
C GLY A 675 28.94 12.27 34.82
N LYS A 676 27.88 12.47 35.62
CA LYS A 676 27.54 13.77 36.28
C LYS A 676 28.76 14.53 36.85
N THR A 677 29.52 13.90 37.73
CA THR A 677 30.73 14.49 38.37
C THR A 677 31.76 14.95 37.34
N ALA A 678 32.06 14.15 36.30
CA ALA A 678 33.05 14.50 35.28
C ALA A 678 32.61 15.70 34.43
N ILE A 679 31.32 15.81 34.14
CA ILE A 679 30.74 16.95 33.41
C ILE A 679 30.86 18.24 34.24
N VAL A 680 30.56 18.20 35.54
CA VAL A 680 30.72 19.39 36.40
C VAL A 680 32.17 19.73 36.70
N GLU A 681 33.07 18.75 36.74
CA GLU A 681 34.52 19.00 36.82
C GLU A 681 35.06 19.69 35.57
N ALA A 682 34.67 19.24 34.38
CA ALA A 682 35.02 19.89 33.14
C ALA A 682 34.45 21.32 33.06
N ALA A 683 33.19 21.52 33.49
CA ALA A 683 32.58 22.85 33.60
C ALA A 683 33.33 23.74 34.60
N PHE A 684 33.71 23.21 35.77
CA PHE A 684 34.51 23.95 36.75
C PHE A 684 35.85 24.39 36.19
N LEU A 685 36.59 23.47 35.56
CA LEU A 685 37.90 23.76 34.98
C LEU A 685 37.84 24.78 33.83
N LYS A 686 36.76 24.76 33.03
CA LYS A 686 36.49 25.70 31.94
C LYS A 686 36.12 27.09 32.47
N MET A 687 35.15 27.18 33.38
CA MET A 687 34.48 28.44 33.78
C MET A 687 35.09 29.13 35.01
N LYS A 688 35.90 28.45 35.84
CA LYS A 688 36.43 29.03 37.10
C LYS A 688 37.22 30.33 36.96
N LYS A 689 37.70 30.67 35.75
CA LYS A 689 38.44 31.91 35.48
C LYS A 689 37.55 33.16 35.48
N ASP A 690 36.25 32.99 35.25
CA ASP A 690 35.31 34.09 34.99
C ASP A 690 34.63 34.62 36.28
N TYR A 691 34.91 34.00 37.44
CA TYR A 691 34.24 34.28 38.70
C TYR A 691 35.24 34.61 39.82
N LYS A 692 34.89 35.58 40.68
CA LYS A 692 35.75 36.06 41.77
C LYS A 692 35.91 35.05 42.92
N SER A 693 35.02 34.07 43.02
CA SER A 693 35.04 33.04 44.07
C SER A 693 34.40 31.74 43.55
N PRO A 694 35.18 30.89 42.86
CA PRO A 694 34.76 29.56 42.44
C PRO A 694 34.97 28.53 43.57
N CYS A 695 33.94 27.74 43.90
CA CYS A 695 33.97 26.70 44.92
C CYS A 695 33.29 25.43 44.39
N PHE A 696 33.88 24.26 44.66
CA PHE A 696 33.37 22.96 44.22
C PHE A 696 33.49 21.96 45.37
N ILE A 697 32.35 21.39 45.77
CA ILE A 697 32.22 20.42 46.86
C ILE A 697 31.90 19.06 46.22
N ARG A 698 32.92 18.19 46.16
CA ARG A 698 32.92 16.92 45.41
C ARG A 698 32.02 15.82 45.96
N ASN A 699 31.63 15.90 47.23
CA ASN A 699 30.65 15.01 47.83
C ASN A 699 29.99 15.74 49.01
N PHE A 700 28.95 16.51 48.69
CA PHE A 700 28.36 17.48 49.60
C PHE A 700 27.83 16.84 50.89
N GLU A 701 27.16 15.70 50.78
CA GLU A 701 26.60 15.00 51.94
C GLU A 701 27.67 14.33 52.81
N LYS A 702 28.79 13.87 52.21
CA LYS A 702 29.94 13.38 52.98
C LYS A 702 30.60 14.52 53.76
N GLU A 703 30.86 15.66 53.12
CA GLU A 703 31.48 16.80 53.81
C GLU A 703 30.59 17.36 54.93
N ILE A 704 29.26 17.32 54.80
CA ILE A 704 28.33 17.67 55.89
C ILE A 704 28.39 16.65 57.03
N LYS A 705 28.45 15.34 56.75
CA LYS A 705 28.62 14.31 57.78
C LYS A 705 29.94 14.42 58.54
N GLU A 706 31.02 14.83 57.87
CA GLU A 706 32.36 14.95 58.46
C GLU A 706 32.59 16.27 59.20
N LYS A 707 32.01 17.39 58.74
CA LYS A 707 32.34 18.75 59.22
C LYS A 707 31.17 19.49 59.90
N GLY A 708 29.94 18.98 59.76
CA GLY A 708 28.72 19.69 60.11
C GLY A 708 28.40 20.84 59.13
N LEU A 709 27.11 21.17 58.99
CA LEU A 709 26.67 22.19 58.02
C LEU A 709 27.19 23.59 58.36
N SER A 710 27.31 23.94 59.64
CA SER A 710 27.95 25.18 60.09
C SER A 710 29.45 25.20 59.81
N GLY A 711 30.19 24.13 60.16
CA GLY A 711 31.64 24.05 59.95
C GLY A 711 32.03 24.09 58.47
N LEU A 712 31.32 23.36 57.61
CA LEU A 712 31.50 23.42 56.15
C LEU A 712 31.22 24.83 55.60
N ARG A 713 30.18 25.49 56.10
CA ARG A 713 29.82 26.85 55.69
C ARG A 713 30.81 27.91 56.18
N GLU A 714 31.33 27.80 57.41
CA GLU A 714 32.41 28.67 57.89
C GLU A 714 33.72 28.46 57.11
N GLN A 715 34.02 27.22 56.70
CA GLN A 715 35.20 26.91 55.87
C GLN A 715 35.11 27.45 54.44
N GLN A 716 33.95 27.34 53.79
CA GLN A 716 33.78 27.69 52.36
C GLN A 716 33.24 29.12 52.12
N LEU A 717 32.61 29.74 53.12
CA LEU A 717 32.12 31.13 53.08
C LEU A 717 32.72 32.01 54.21
N PRO A 718 34.05 31.99 54.47
CA PRO A 718 34.68 32.67 55.62
C PRO A 718 34.56 34.20 55.59
N LEU A 719 34.12 34.77 54.47
CA LEU A 719 33.92 36.22 54.27
C LEU A 719 32.58 36.74 54.81
N TYR A 720 31.63 35.86 55.19
CA TYR A 720 30.29 36.26 55.65
C TYR A 720 30.08 36.22 57.17
N GLY A 721 31.12 35.91 57.97
CA GLY A 721 30.95 35.68 59.41
C GLY A 721 32.12 36.13 60.29
N ARG A 722 32.11 37.39 60.75
CA ARG A 722 32.76 37.78 62.02
C ARG A 722 31.98 38.84 62.80
N LYS A 723 31.20 38.35 63.77
CA LYS A 723 31.41 38.65 65.19
C LYS A 723 30.79 37.54 66.02
N LYS A 724 31.58 36.91 66.91
CA LYS A 724 31.00 36.17 68.05
C LYS A 724 30.42 37.21 68.99
N HIS A 725 29.11 37.20 69.22
CA HIS A 725 28.50 37.40 70.54
C HIS A 725 26.97 37.18 70.48
N ASP A 726 26.44 36.73 71.62
CA ASP A 726 25.07 36.83 72.12
C ASP A 726 23.93 36.15 71.32
N LEU A 727 23.59 34.95 71.80
CA LEU A 727 22.49 34.09 71.39
C LEU A 727 21.10 34.62 71.84
N LYS A 728 20.66 35.80 71.36
CA LYS A 728 19.23 36.25 71.36
C LYS A 728 19.01 37.65 70.72
N ARG A 729 18.83 37.71 69.39
CA ARG A 729 17.87 38.63 68.73
C ARG A 729 17.78 38.37 67.23
N SER A 730 16.63 38.71 66.63
CA SER A 730 16.44 38.71 65.19
C SER A 730 17.31 39.78 64.54
N ILE A 731 18.19 39.38 63.61
CA ILE A 731 19.02 40.31 62.83
C ILE A 731 18.60 40.21 61.35
N THR A 732 17.95 41.26 60.86
CA THR A 732 17.77 41.50 59.42
C THR A 732 19.13 41.82 58.80
N TYR A 733 19.77 40.84 58.17
CA TYR A 733 21.04 41.03 57.47
C TYR A 733 20.84 41.85 56.18
N GLN A 734 20.95 43.17 56.29
CA GLN A 734 21.24 44.04 55.15
C GLN A 734 22.77 44.05 54.91
N SER A 735 23.24 43.08 54.14
CA SER A 735 24.57 43.07 53.54
C SER A 735 24.45 42.98 52.02
N GLN A 736 25.00 43.95 51.30
CA GLN A 736 24.86 44.02 49.83
C GLN A 736 25.54 42.81 49.15
N PRO A 737 24.89 42.16 48.16
CA PRO A 737 25.43 40.97 47.51
C PRO A 737 26.45 41.33 46.41
N GLU A 738 27.59 41.93 46.80
CA GLU A 738 28.57 42.53 45.87
C GLU A 738 29.48 41.55 45.12
N LYS A 739 29.27 40.23 45.24
CA LYS A 739 30.18 39.22 44.69
C LYS A 739 29.47 38.20 43.80
N THR A 740 29.98 38.06 42.58
CA THR A 740 29.70 36.96 41.66
C THR A 740 30.41 35.69 42.13
N VAL A 741 29.62 34.67 42.47
CA VAL A 741 30.12 33.36 42.91
C VAL A 741 29.85 32.29 41.87
N PHE A 742 30.65 31.23 41.90
CA PHE A 742 30.41 30.01 41.14
C PHE A 742 30.49 28.82 42.09
N PHE A 743 29.34 28.24 42.44
CA PHE A 743 29.24 27.08 43.32
C PHE A 743 28.88 25.83 42.54
N ILE A 744 29.53 24.71 42.87
CA ILE A 744 29.14 23.37 42.44
C ILE A 744 28.99 22.47 43.67
N LEU A 745 27.83 21.85 43.82
CA LEU A 745 27.52 20.86 44.87
C LEU A 745 27.27 19.49 44.20
N ASP A 746 28.13 18.49 44.44
CA ASP A 746 28.05 17.16 43.81
C ASP A 746 27.55 16.07 44.78
N ASP A 747 26.78 15.11 44.25
CA ASP A 747 26.09 14.02 44.95
C ASP A 747 25.18 14.50 46.12
N VAL A 748 24.39 15.56 45.90
CA VAL A 748 23.40 16.06 46.87
C VAL A 748 22.23 15.08 46.96
N ARG A 749 21.83 14.72 48.20
CA ARG A 749 20.78 13.74 48.50
C ARG A 749 19.66 14.33 49.36
N ILE A 750 19.95 15.38 50.12
CA ILE A 750 19.02 16.04 51.03
C ILE A 750 18.90 17.51 50.62
N SER A 751 17.77 17.87 50.00
CA SER A 751 17.44 19.24 49.59
C SER A 751 17.65 20.28 50.70
N LYS A 752 17.12 20.00 51.89
CA LYS A 752 17.27 20.84 53.10
C LYS A 752 18.71 21.16 53.46
N ASN A 753 19.67 20.26 53.17
CA ASN A 753 21.09 20.50 53.42
C ASN A 753 21.63 21.54 52.44
N ALA A 754 21.32 21.41 51.14
CA ALA A 754 21.73 22.38 50.12
C ALA A 754 21.03 23.73 50.31
N GLU A 755 19.73 23.74 50.60
CA GLU A 755 18.96 24.95 50.94
C GLU A 755 19.56 25.68 52.16
N SER A 756 19.92 24.98 53.23
CA SER A 756 20.49 25.57 54.45
C SER A 756 21.93 26.05 54.27
N PHE A 757 22.70 25.39 53.41
CA PHE A 757 24.06 25.80 53.04
C PHE A 757 24.05 27.07 52.17
N LEU A 758 23.24 27.08 51.11
CA LEU A 758 23.11 28.21 50.18
C LEU A 758 22.34 29.39 50.78
N GLY A 759 21.37 29.12 51.66
CA GLY A 759 20.51 30.13 52.30
C GLY A 759 19.45 30.76 51.40
N GLY A 760 19.28 30.24 50.18
CA GLY A 760 18.39 30.78 49.16
C GLY A 760 19.11 31.65 48.13
N LEU A 761 18.62 31.63 46.89
CA LEU A 761 19.28 32.27 45.74
C LEU A 761 19.45 33.80 45.87
N GLY A 762 18.69 34.46 46.75
CA GLY A 762 18.72 35.91 46.96
C GLY A 762 19.95 36.46 47.69
N TRP A 763 20.86 35.60 48.17
CA TRP A 763 22.11 36.03 48.83
C TRP A 763 23.29 36.27 47.88
N PHE A 764 23.14 35.95 46.60
CA PHE A 764 24.23 35.97 45.62
C PHE A 764 24.12 37.17 44.65
N GLY A 765 25.26 37.70 44.22
CA GLY A 765 25.31 38.83 43.30
C GLY A 765 24.81 38.46 41.89
N LEU A 766 24.26 39.45 41.18
CA LEU A 766 23.84 39.30 39.78
C LEU A 766 24.99 38.73 38.92
N GLY A 767 24.71 37.70 38.13
CA GLY A 767 25.71 36.98 37.32
C GLY A 767 26.31 35.74 37.99
N SER A 768 25.98 35.45 39.26
CA SER A 768 26.42 34.21 39.93
C SER A 768 25.83 32.94 39.28
N LEU A 769 26.56 31.83 39.41
CA LEU A 769 26.19 30.51 38.87
C LEU A 769 26.23 29.43 39.96
N ILE A 770 25.19 28.60 40.04
CA ILE A 770 25.09 27.48 40.98
C ILE A 770 24.74 26.20 40.21
N ILE A 771 25.58 25.17 40.31
CA ILE A 771 25.33 23.84 39.75
C ILE A 771 25.11 22.87 40.91
N ILE A 772 24.03 22.08 40.85
CA ILE A 772 23.74 21.04 41.84
C ILE A 772 23.58 19.71 41.10
N THR A 773 24.34 18.68 41.45
CA THR A 773 24.10 17.33 40.92
C THR A 773 23.32 16.47 41.92
N SER A 774 22.45 15.62 41.42
CA SER A 774 21.78 14.59 42.21
C SER A 774 21.45 13.36 41.37
N ARG A 775 21.10 12.27 42.05
CA ARG A 775 20.48 11.07 41.47
C ARG A 775 18.95 11.14 41.53
N ASP A 776 18.43 12.04 42.38
CA ASP A 776 17.01 12.21 42.65
C ASP A 776 16.53 13.58 42.12
N VAL A 777 15.63 13.57 41.14
CA VAL A 777 15.12 14.81 40.54
C VAL A 777 14.28 15.64 41.52
N ASN A 778 13.70 15.02 42.56
CA ASN A 778 12.93 15.75 43.57
C ASN A 778 13.81 16.58 44.49
N VAL A 779 15.05 16.15 44.75
CA VAL A 779 16.05 16.96 45.49
C VAL A 779 16.31 18.26 44.73
N LEU A 780 16.51 18.19 43.42
CA LEU A 780 16.75 19.36 42.57
C LEU A 780 15.51 20.28 42.48
N ARG A 781 14.31 19.71 42.33
CA ARG A 781 13.03 20.44 42.36
C ARG A 781 12.83 21.18 43.69
N GLN A 782 13.13 20.54 44.82
CA GLN A 782 13.01 21.13 46.16
C GLN A 782 14.02 22.28 46.36
N CYS A 783 15.27 22.11 45.90
CA CYS A 783 16.30 23.16 45.88
C CYS A 783 15.96 24.39 44.99
N ARG A 784 14.86 24.35 44.21
CA ARG A 784 14.37 25.44 43.34
C ARG A 784 15.39 25.94 42.32
N VAL A 785 16.13 25.01 41.69
CA VAL A 785 17.03 25.35 40.57
C VAL A 785 16.23 25.91 39.38
N ASN A 786 16.83 26.81 38.59
CA ASN A 786 16.12 27.48 37.49
C ASN A 786 15.75 26.49 36.36
N ASP A 787 16.65 25.56 36.04
CA ASP A 787 16.48 24.50 35.04
C ASP A 787 17.01 23.15 35.58
N ILE A 788 16.55 22.04 35.00
CA ILE A 788 17.09 20.69 35.25
C ILE A 788 17.53 20.06 33.92
N TYR A 789 18.75 19.52 33.89
CA TYR A 789 19.34 18.79 32.78
C TYR A 789 19.52 17.31 33.15
N GLU A 790 18.96 16.42 32.32
CA GLU A 790 19.14 14.97 32.44
C GLU A 790 20.37 14.51 31.64
N VAL A 791 21.33 13.88 32.30
CA VAL A 791 22.54 13.37 31.65
C VAL A 791 22.24 12.07 30.90
N LYS A 792 22.15 12.18 29.57
CA LYS A 792 22.11 11.04 28.66
C LYS A 792 23.43 10.27 28.70
N GLY A 793 23.35 8.94 28.69
CA GLY A 793 24.50 8.05 28.53
C GLY A 793 25.26 8.28 27.22
N LEU A 794 26.48 7.75 27.15
CA LEU A 794 27.33 7.80 25.95
C LEU A 794 26.64 7.07 24.78
N ASP A 795 26.70 7.64 23.57
CA ASP A 795 26.26 6.92 22.36
C ASP A 795 27.21 5.74 22.04
N ASP A 796 26.80 4.77 21.22
CA ASP A 796 27.61 3.58 20.92
C ASP A 796 29.04 3.89 20.44
N LYS A 797 29.26 5.03 19.77
CA LYS A 797 30.57 5.46 19.25
C LYS A 797 31.37 6.19 20.32
N GLU A 798 30.75 7.00 21.17
CA GLU A 798 31.37 7.56 22.37
C GLU A 798 31.78 6.44 23.35
N ALA A 799 30.88 5.49 23.59
CA ALA A 799 31.06 4.34 24.48
C ALA A 799 32.16 3.39 23.97
N LEU A 800 32.17 3.06 22.67
CA LEU A 800 33.21 2.21 22.07
C LEU A 800 34.60 2.84 22.17
N LYS A 801 34.72 4.16 21.97
CA LYS A 801 35.99 4.89 22.14
C LYS A 801 36.46 4.87 23.60
N LEU A 802 35.56 5.09 24.56
CA LEU A 802 35.91 5.08 25.99
C LEU A 802 36.36 3.67 26.42
N PHE A 803 35.61 2.63 26.05
CA PHE A 803 35.99 1.24 26.32
C PHE A 803 37.34 0.88 25.69
N SER A 804 37.55 1.22 24.41
CA SER A 804 38.80 0.94 23.69
C SER A 804 40.00 1.67 24.32
N GLY A 805 39.81 2.91 24.76
CA GLY A 805 40.84 3.68 25.46
C GLY A 805 41.26 3.03 26.79
N CYS A 806 40.31 2.47 27.55
CA CYS A 806 40.60 1.78 28.81
C CYS A 806 41.13 0.34 28.62
N ALA A 807 40.69 -0.38 27.59
CA ALA A 807 41.04 -1.78 27.33
C ALA A 807 42.32 -1.97 26.50
N PHE A 808 42.58 -1.08 25.55
CA PHE A 808 43.65 -1.25 24.55
C PHE A 808 44.63 -0.08 24.49
N GLY A 809 44.33 1.04 25.16
CA GLY A 809 45.09 2.30 25.07
C GLY A 809 44.85 3.09 23.78
N GLU A 810 43.90 2.66 22.95
CA GLU A 810 43.68 3.15 21.58
C GLU A 810 42.22 3.61 21.38
N VAL A 811 41.99 4.56 20.47
CA VAL A 811 40.67 5.19 20.26
C VAL A 811 39.65 4.25 19.58
N LEU A 812 40.12 3.14 19.00
CA LEU A 812 39.33 2.13 18.33
C LEU A 812 39.77 0.72 18.80
N PRO A 813 38.90 -0.29 18.73
CA PRO A 813 39.28 -1.66 19.05
C PRO A 813 40.23 -2.23 18.00
N LYS A 814 41.13 -3.11 18.43
CA LYS A 814 42.07 -3.82 17.55
C LYS A 814 41.35 -4.78 16.61
N GLU A 815 41.97 -5.12 15.50
CA GLU A 815 41.37 -6.03 14.52
C GLU A 815 41.07 -7.40 15.17
N GLY A 816 39.83 -7.87 15.04
CA GLY A 816 39.27 -9.02 15.78
C GLY A 816 38.55 -8.68 17.10
N TYR A 817 38.84 -7.54 17.74
CA TYR A 817 38.32 -7.20 19.08
C TYR A 817 36.96 -6.47 19.03
N LEU A 818 36.47 -6.12 17.84
CA LEU A 818 35.25 -5.32 17.63
C LEU A 818 33.97 -5.99 18.18
N LYS A 819 33.71 -7.27 17.83
CA LYS A 819 32.51 -8.02 18.28
C LYS A 819 32.38 -8.01 19.81
N MET A 820 33.49 -8.24 20.49
CA MET A 820 33.55 -8.22 21.96
C MET A 820 33.31 -6.82 22.52
N SER A 821 33.95 -5.81 21.94
CA SER A 821 33.80 -4.42 22.36
C SER A 821 32.35 -3.93 22.21
N GLU A 822 31.68 -4.30 21.11
CA GLU A 822 30.25 -4.01 20.92
C GLU A 822 29.35 -4.68 21.97
N MET A 823 29.64 -5.92 22.37
CA MET A 823 28.83 -6.60 23.39
C MET A 823 28.93 -5.90 24.75
N VAL A 824 30.14 -5.48 25.15
CA VAL A 824 30.33 -4.72 26.40
C VAL A 824 29.62 -3.36 26.33
N VAL A 825 29.74 -2.66 25.19
CA VAL A 825 29.07 -1.37 24.95
C VAL A 825 27.54 -1.50 25.05
N LYS A 826 26.94 -2.46 24.33
CA LYS A 826 25.48 -2.70 24.33
C LYS A 826 24.94 -3.08 25.70
N TYR A 827 25.68 -3.88 26.47
CA TYR A 827 25.29 -4.24 27.84
C TYR A 827 25.39 -3.05 28.81
N ALA A 828 26.50 -2.31 28.77
CA ALA A 828 26.74 -1.16 29.66
C ALA A 828 25.91 0.08 29.28
N ASN A 829 25.35 0.12 28.06
CA ASN A 829 24.31 1.04 27.60
C ASN A 829 24.60 2.52 27.95
N GLY A 830 25.80 2.96 27.57
CA GLY A 830 26.25 4.35 27.77
C GLY A 830 26.69 4.74 29.19
N ASN A 831 26.71 3.82 30.16
CA ASN A 831 27.19 4.11 31.52
C ASN A 831 28.73 4.25 31.57
N ALA A 832 29.21 5.49 31.61
CA ALA A 832 30.63 5.82 31.53
C ALA A 832 31.51 5.14 32.59
N LYS A 833 31.07 5.05 33.86
CA LYS A 833 31.84 4.35 34.91
C LYS A 833 31.92 2.85 34.66
N ALA A 834 30.83 2.21 34.24
CA ALA A 834 30.82 0.77 33.97
C ALA A 834 31.70 0.43 32.75
N LEU A 835 31.62 1.21 31.67
CA LEU A 835 32.50 1.09 30.49
C LEU A 835 33.98 1.21 30.87
N GLY A 836 34.33 2.22 31.67
CA GLY A 836 35.69 2.43 32.15
C GLY A 836 36.17 1.35 33.14
N TYR A 837 35.27 0.70 33.88
CA TYR A 837 35.57 -0.45 34.74
C TYR A 837 35.85 -1.70 33.90
N TYR A 838 34.91 -2.12 33.05
CA TYR A 838 35.07 -3.29 32.19
C TYR A 838 36.26 -3.16 31.24
N GLY A 839 36.57 -1.95 30.77
CA GLY A 839 37.78 -1.70 29.98
C GLY A 839 39.06 -2.05 30.75
N ARG A 840 39.17 -1.69 32.04
CA ARG A 840 40.35 -2.05 32.86
C ARG A 840 40.44 -3.56 33.11
N GLU A 841 39.32 -4.20 33.47
CA GLU A 841 39.28 -5.65 33.77
C GLU A 841 39.50 -6.55 32.55
N LEU A 842 39.24 -6.05 31.33
CA LEU A 842 39.41 -6.78 30.08
C LEU A 842 40.72 -6.45 29.35
N ASN A 843 41.54 -5.54 29.91
CA ASN A 843 42.83 -5.16 29.34
C ASN A 843 43.81 -6.35 29.29
N GLY A 844 44.53 -6.48 28.17
CA GLY A 844 45.58 -7.50 27.98
C GLY A 844 45.10 -8.92 27.63
N LYS A 845 43.79 -9.18 27.57
CA LYS A 845 43.19 -10.50 27.27
C LYS A 845 42.92 -10.71 25.77
N THR A 846 42.88 -11.97 25.31
CA THR A 846 42.45 -12.31 23.95
C THR A 846 40.93 -12.11 23.76
N PRO A 847 40.40 -12.11 22.52
CA PRO A 847 38.95 -12.03 22.29
C PRO A 847 38.14 -13.09 23.06
N GLU A 848 38.61 -14.34 23.11
CA GLU A 848 37.95 -15.47 23.77
C GLU A 848 38.04 -15.36 25.30
N GLU A 849 39.19 -14.94 25.81
CA GLU A 849 39.39 -14.66 27.24
C GLU A 849 38.52 -13.50 27.72
N MET A 850 38.35 -12.45 26.91
CA MET A 850 37.44 -11.35 27.21
C MET A 850 35.98 -11.80 27.17
N GLU A 851 35.56 -12.65 26.21
CA GLU A 851 34.19 -13.19 26.15
C GLU A 851 33.90 -13.97 27.45
N THR A 852 34.81 -14.86 27.84
CA THR A 852 34.72 -15.66 29.07
C THR A 852 34.71 -14.79 30.34
N ALA A 853 35.65 -13.85 30.48
CA ALA A 853 35.74 -12.98 31.64
C ALA A 853 34.55 -12.03 31.76
N PHE A 854 34.03 -11.50 30.64
CA PHE A 854 32.87 -10.63 30.66
C PHE A 854 31.58 -11.37 31.04
N LEU A 855 31.42 -12.63 30.60
CA LEU A 855 30.31 -13.47 31.03
C LEU A 855 30.34 -13.76 32.54
N GLN A 856 31.53 -13.98 33.12
CA GLN A 856 31.71 -14.10 34.57
C GLN A 856 31.35 -12.79 35.31
N LEU A 857 31.81 -11.63 34.80
CA LEU A 857 31.52 -10.30 35.35
C LEU A 857 30.04 -9.87 35.24
N LYS A 858 29.23 -10.59 34.46
CA LYS A 858 27.76 -10.47 34.44
C LYS A 858 27.07 -11.38 35.45
N GLN A 859 27.62 -12.56 35.74
CA GLN A 859 27.05 -13.50 36.72
C GLN A 859 27.21 -13.01 38.17
N SER A 860 28.29 -12.27 38.45
CA SER A 860 28.49 -11.59 39.73
C SER A 860 28.94 -10.15 39.47
N PRO A 861 28.06 -9.14 39.68
CA PRO A 861 28.39 -7.75 39.40
C PRO A 861 29.55 -7.28 40.30
N PRO A 862 30.58 -6.61 39.75
CA PRO A 862 31.74 -6.14 40.50
C PRO A 862 31.40 -5.26 41.70
N HIS A 863 32.18 -5.34 42.78
CA HIS A 863 31.96 -4.54 44.00
C HIS A 863 31.95 -3.02 43.74
N GLU A 864 32.77 -2.52 42.80
CA GLU A 864 32.74 -1.09 42.40
C GLU A 864 31.39 -0.72 41.74
N ILE A 865 30.78 -1.64 40.99
CA ILE A 865 29.48 -1.43 40.32
C ILE A 865 28.33 -1.60 41.33
N LEU A 866 28.37 -2.61 42.20
CA LEU A 866 27.41 -2.81 43.29
C LEU A 866 27.24 -1.55 44.14
N GLU A 867 28.34 -1.01 44.70
CA GLU A 867 28.29 0.15 45.60
C GLU A 867 27.79 1.45 44.92
N LEU A 868 28.00 1.59 43.60
CA LEU A 868 27.46 2.72 42.83
C LEU A 868 25.93 2.78 42.86
N PHE A 869 25.26 1.63 42.79
CA PHE A 869 23.79 1.53 42.74
C PHE A 869 23.16 1.24 44.11
N LYS A 870 23.80 0.39 44.92
CA LYS A 870 23.38 0.05 46.29
C LYS A 870 23.26 1.30 47.17
N SER A 871 24.21 2.25 47.05
CA SER A 871 24.14 3.57 47.70
C SER A 871 22.97 4.47 47.26
N SER A 872 22.08 4.01 46.37
CA SER A 872 20.80 4.63 46.00
C SER A 872 19.59 3.72 46.25
N TYR A 873 19.79 2.40 46.34
CA TYR A 873 18.81 1.44 46.86
C TYR A 873 18.64 1.57 48.38
N ASP A 874 19.73 1.78 49.12
CA ASP A 874 19.71 1.90 50.59
C ASP A 874 18.83 3.07 51.07
N GLU A 875 18.73 4.14 50.27
CA GLU A 875 17.91 5.34 50.52
C GLU A 875 16.39 5.11 50.40
N LEU A 876 15.96 4.00 49.79
CA LEU A 876 14.54 3.67 49.63
C LEU A 876 13.92 3.27 50.98
N ASN A 877 12.64 3.55 51.20
CA ASN A 877 11.91 2.93 52.32
C ASN A 877 11.59 1.46 52.02
N ASP A 878 11.18 0.68 53.03
CA ASP A 878 11.04 -0.77 52.88
C ASP A 878 9.94 -1.18 51.88
N ASN A 879 8.88 -0.36 51.71
CA ASN A 879 7.89 -0.58 50.65
C ASN A 879 8.47 -0.28 49.27
N GLU A 880 9.27 0.77 49.12
CA GLU A 880 9.97 1.09 47.86
C GLU A 880 11.02 0.02 47.49
N LYS A 881 11.77 -0.51 48.48
CA LYS A 881 12.70 -1.63 48.29
C LYS A 881 11.95 -2.88 47.82
N ASN A 882 10.84 -3.21 48.47
CA ASN A 882 10.00 -4.35 48.10
C ASN A 882 9.38 -4.20 46.69
N ILE A 883 8.86 -3.01 46.33
CA ILE A 883 8.37 -2.73 44.98
C ILE A 883 9.50 -2.83 43.94
N PHE A 884 10.70 -2.32 44.24
CA PHE A 884 11.85 -2.40 43.34
C PHE A 884 12.28 -3.86 43.07
N LEU A 885 12.39 -4.68 44.11
CA LEU A 885 12.75 -6.10 43.97
C LEU A 885 11.64 -6.90 43.27
N ASP A 886 10.36 -6.68 43.61
CA ASP A 886 9.24 -7.34 42.93
C ASP A 886 9.23 -6.98 41.42
N ILE A 887 9.49 -5.73 41.05
CA ILE A 887 9.61 -5.32 39.64
C ILE A 887 10.81 -5.99 38.96
N ALA A 888 11.99 -5.99 39.60
CA ALA A 888 13.20 -6.60 39.03
C ALA A 888 13.04 -8.11 38.79
N CYS A 889 12.34 -8.83 39.67
CA CYS A 889 12.11 -10.27 39.52
C CYS A 889 10.94 -10.59 38.56
N PHE A 890 9.77 -9.96 38.73
CA PHE A 890 8.53 -10.42 38.09
C PHE A 890 8.03 -9.58 36.91
N PHE A 891 8.38 -8.28 36.86
CA PHE A 891 7.70 -7.30 36.00
C PHE A 891 8.59 -6.49 35.04
N ARG A 892 9.84 -6.91 34.78
CA ARG A 892 10.67 -6.27 33.75
C ARG A 892 10.02 -6.45 32.37
N GLY A 893 9.80 -5.34 31.67
CA GLY A 893 9.17 -5.29 30.34
C GLY A 893 7.63 -5.25 30.37
N GLU A 894 7.01 -5.41 31.54
CA GLU A 894 5.55 -5.36 31.69
C GLU A 894 5.00 -3.93 31.65
N SER A 895 3.68 -3.78 31.48
CA SER A 895 3.05 -2.46 31.42
C SER A 895 2.90 -1.80 32.81
N GLU A 896 3.12 -0.48 32.91
CA GLU A 896 2.98 0.28 34.16
C GLU A 896 1.61 0.06 34.83
N GLU A 897 0.55 0.00 34.03
CA GLU A 897 -0.83 -0.18 34.50
C GLU A 897 -1.05 -1.57 35.15
N HIS A 898 -0.41 -2.62 34.61
CA HIS A 898 -0.44 -3.98 35.17
C HIS A 898 0.33 -4.08 36.49
N VAL A 899 1.54 -3.52 36.55
CA VAL A 899 2.37 -3.50 37.77
C VAL A 899 1.64 -2.78 38.90
N LEU A 900 1.08 -1.60 38.62
CA LEU A 900 0.30 -0.82 39.58
C LEU A 900 -1.02 -1.52 39.99
N GLN A 901 -1.58 -2.38 39.14
CA GLN A 901 -2.77 -3.19 39.44
C GLN A 901 -2.45 -4.34 40.39
N VAL A 902 -1.49 -5.22 40.05
CA VAL A 902 -1.17 -6.41 40.85
C VAL A 902 -0.61 -6.01 42.21
N LEU A 903 0.31 -5.04 42.25
CA LEU A 903 0.96 -4.62 43.49
C LEU A 903 0.06 -3.74 44.38
N LYS A 904 -1.12 -3.29 43.92
CA LYS A 904 -1.99 -2.29 44.58
C LYS A 904 -2.21 -2.53 46.08
N ARG A 905 -2.26 -3.79 46.53
CA ARG A 905 -2.47 -4.20 47.94
C ARG A 905 -1.35 -3.76 48.90
N TYR A 906 -0.13 -3.47 48.43
CA TYR A 906 0.94 -2.87 49.26
C TYR A 906 0.57 -1.50 49.89
N GLY A 907 -0.37 -0.77 49.27
CA GLY A 907 -0.65 0.62 49.62
C GLY A 907 0.40 1.59 49.08
N PHE A 908 -0.04 2.78 48.66
CA PHE A 908 0.82 3.87 48.15
C PHE A 908 1.79 3.51 46.99
N VAL A 909 1.60 2.38 46.28
CA VAL A 909 2.50 1.91 45.20
C VAL A 909 2.70 2.97 44.12
N SER A 910 1.67 3.72 43.74
CA SER A 910 1.76 4.81 42.76
C SER A 910 2.63 5.99 43.23
N ILE A 911 3.00 6.05 44.51
CA ILE A 911 4.01 6.98 45.06
C ILE A 911 5.38 6.30 45.05
N GLY A 912 5.49 5.07 45.57
CA GLY A 912 6.75 4.32 45.60
C GLY A 912 7.37 4.12 44.21
N PHE A 913 6.57 3.68 43.24
CA PHE A 913 6.96 3.54 41.83
C PHE A 913 7.45 4.87 41.22
N LYS A 914 6.77 5.99 41.52
CA LYS A 914 7.22 7.32 41.10
C LYS A 914 8.54 7.72 41.77
N ASN A 915 8.79 7.33 43.01
CA ASN A 915 10.07 7.59 43.68
C ASN A 915 11.22 6.77 43.07
N LEU A 916 10.98 5.53 42.63
CA LEU A 916 11.96 4.74 41.87
C LEU A 916 12.33 5.40 40.53
N LEU A 917 11.34 5.94 39.81
CA LEU A 917 11.55 6.74 38.59
C LEU A 917 12.35 8.02 38.89
N HIS A 918 11.96 8.76 39.94
CA HIS A 918 12.63 10.01 40.32
C HIS A 918 14.10 9.82 40.74
N LYS A 919 14.45 8.64 41.29
CA LYS A 919 15.83 8.24 41.65
C LYS A 919 16.62 7.57 40.51
N SER A 920 16.07 7.49 39.30
CA SER A 920 16.67 6.81 38.14
C SER A 920 17.03 5.33 38.40
N LEU A 921 16.23 4.62 39.21
CA LEU A 921 16.38 3.18 39.46
C LEU A 921 15.52 2.32 38.52
N VAL A 922 14.39 2.87 38.09
CA VAL A 922 13.45 2.27 37.12
C VAL A 922 13.18 3.31 36.04
N PHE A 923 12.87 2.86 34.82
CA PHE A 923 12.55 3.69 33.67
C PHE A 923 11.22 3.25 33.05
N VAL A 924 10.54 4.14 32.31
CA VAL A 924 9.37 3.76 31.49
C VAL A 924 9.67 4.07 30.03
N SER A 925 9.58 3.06 29.17
CA SER A 925 9.76 3.16 27.72
C SER A 925 8.51 2.63 27.02
N GLY A 926 7.78 3.50 26.30
CA GLY A 926 6.55 3.09 25.58
C GLY A 926 5.49 2.41 26.47
N LYS A 927 5.21 2.97 27.66
CA LYS A 927 4.40 2.39 28.76
C LYS A 927 4.94 1.11 29.43
N ARG A 928 6.07 0.56 29.00
CA ARG A 928 6.71 -0.61 29.64
C ARG A 928 7.71 -0.20 30.72
N VAL A 929 7.73 -0.96 31.81
CA VAL A 929 8.64 -0.78 32.95
C VAL A 929 9.97 -1.46 32.65
N GLU A 930 11.04 -0.68 32.57
CA GLU A 930 12.37 -1.18 32.21
C GLU A 930 13.41 -0.89 33.29
N LEU A 931 14.32 -1.85 33.49
CA LEU A 931 15.51 -1.69 34.30
C LEU A 931 16.75 -1.67 33.40
N HIS A 932 17.68 -0.77 33.71
CA HIS A 932 19.00 -0.76 33.10
C HIS A 932 19.74 -2.05 33.48
N ASN A 933 20.46 -2.70 32.56
CA ASN A 933 21.08 -4.02 32.80
C ASN A 933 21.92 -4.07 34.09
N LEU A 934 22.80 -3.07 34.28
CA LEU A 934 23.58 -2.92 35.52
C LEU A 934 22.74 -2.86 36.81
N ILE A 935 21.53 -2.29 36.76
CA ILE A 935 20.62 -2.19 37.90
C ILE A 935 19.89 -3.53 38.13
N GLN A 936 19.49 -4.20 37.04
CA GLN A 936 18.92 -5.54 37.08
C GLN A 936 19.87 -6.54 37.74
N ASP A 937 21.14 -6.52 37.36
CA ASP A 937 22.13 -7.47 37.87
C ASP A 937 22.52 -7.16 39.34
N VAL A 938 22.51 -5.87 39.73
CA VAL A 938 22.62 -5.47 41.14
C VAL A 938 21.40 -5.89 41.96
N ALA A 939 20.18 -5.79 41.42
CA ALA A 939 18.97 -6.27 42.09
C ALA A 939 19.02 -7.80 42.31
N TRP A 940 19.50 -8.55 41.29
CA TRP A 940 19.74 -9.98 41.41
C TRP A 940 20.77 -10.34 42.48
N GLU A 941 21.89 -9.62 42.58
CA GLU A 941 22.88 -9.93 43.63
C GLU A 941 22.43 -9.50 45.04
N ILE A 942 21.63 -8.43 45.17
CA ILE A 942 20.96 -8.09 46.44
C ILE A 942 20.03 -9.23 46.87
N HIS A 943 19.19 -9.72 45.95
CA HIS A 943 18.32 -10.88 46.17
C HIS A 943 19.11 -12.15 46.53
N ASN A 944 20.18 -12.46 45.81
CA ASN A 944 21.06 -13.58 46.11
C ASN A 944 21.69 -13.46 47.52
N GLN A 945 21.95 -12.25 48.01
CA GLN A 945 22.42 -12.01 49.37
C GLN A 945 21.31 -12.24 50.42
N GLU A 946 20.05 -11.91 50.13
CA GLU A 946 18.92 -12.27 51.00
C GLU A 946 18.74 -13.80 51.13
N VAL A 947 18.92 -14.54 50.01
CA VAL A 947 18.91 -16.01 49.95
C VAL A 947 20.09 -16.61 50.74
N LYS A 948 21.33 -16.18 50.48
CA LYS A 948 22.53 -16.63 51.21
C LYS A 948 22.43 -16.40 52.72
N ASN A 949 21.71 -15.36 53.15
CA ASN A 949 21.51 -15.02 54.56
C ASN A 949 20.29 -15.72 55.22
N GLY A 950 19.58 -16.60 54.52
CA GLY A 950 18.41 -17.32 55.06
C GLY A 950 17.20 -16.42 55.38
N LYS A 951 17.10 -15.26 54.71
CA LYS A 951 16.02 -14.26 54.93
C LYS A 951 15.15 -14.03 53.68
N ALA A 952 15.24 -14.95 52.73
CA ALA A 952 14.59 -14.85 51.43
C ALA A 952 13.07 -15.02 51.50
N ARG A 953 12.37 -13.89 51.63
CA ARG A 953 10.93 -13.75 51.34
C ARG A 953 10.61 -13.99 49.86
N ARG A 954 11.62 -13.87 49.00
CA ARG A 954 11.53 -14.06 47.55
C ARG A 954 12.36 -15.27 47.18
N LEU A 955 11.80 -16.20 46.43
CA LEU A 955 12.52 -17.34 45.85
C LEU A 955 12.52 -17.23 44.34
N CYS A 956 13.66 -17.49 43.72
CA CYS A 956 13.86 -17.42 42.27
C CYS A 956 14.74 -18.58 41.79
N GLY A 957 14.40 -19.14 40.64
CA GLY A 957 15.18 -20.16 39.94
C GLY A 957 15.09 -21.57 40.55
N VAL A 958 15.45 -22.55 39.73
CA VAL A 958 15.28 -23.99 39.97
C VAL A 958 15.79 -24.43 41.36
N HIS A 959 17.04 -24.11 41.69
CA HIS A 959 17.71 -24.62 42.89
C HIS A 959 17.06 -24.19 44.21
N SER A 960 16.33 -23.06 44.25
CA SER A 960 15.67 -22.58 45.48
C SER A 960 14.22 -23.06 45.62
N ILE A 961 13.57 -23.46 44.51
CA ILE A 961 12.15 -23.78 44.47
C ILE A 961 11.88 -25.27 44.27
N GLN A 962 12.62 -25.97 43.40
CA GLN A 962 12.39 -27.40 43.13
C GLN A 962 12.39 -28.25 44.43
N PRO A 963 13.34 -28.11 45.37
CA PRO A 963 13.34 -28.90 46.62
C PRO A 963 12.20 -28.60 47.59
N LEU A 964 11.36 -27.58 47.31
CA LEU A 964 10.16 -27.25 48.08
C LEU A 964 8.87 -27.79 47.45
N LEU A 965 8.89 -28.04 46.13
CA LEU A 965 7.78 -28.56 45.33
C LEU A 965 7.89 -30.07 45.05
N GLU A 966 9.10 -30.63 45.07
CA GLU A 966 9.38 -32.03 44.75
C GLU A 966 9.04 -32.98 45.90
N ASP A 967 8.33 -34.06 45.58
CA ASP A 967 7.82 -35.05 46.52
C ASP A 967 8.95 -35.79 47.28
N GLU A 968 8.77 -35.98 48.59
CA GLU A 968 9.79 -36.53 49.50
C GLU A 968 10.27 -37.95 49.14
N GLU A 969 9.46 -38.73 48.42
CA GLU A 969 9.85 -40.07 47.95
C GLU A 969 10.77 -40.03 46.71
N THR A 970 10.78 -38.91 45.98
CA THR A 970 11.58 -38.70 44.77
C THR A 970 12.75 -37.74 44.95
N ASN A 971 12.66 -36.83 45.92
CA ASN A 971 13.63 -35.75 46.09
C ASN A 971 15.02 -36.29 46.51
N SER A 972 15.99 -36.14 45.61
CA SER A 972 17.40 -36.51 45.83
C SER A 972 18.23 -35.46 46.57
N ASN A 973 17.69 -34.26 46.80
CA ASN A 973 18.34 -33.12 47.44
C ASN A 973 17.55 -32.69 48.69
N GLY A 974 17.99 -33.17 49.87
CA GLY A 974 17.26 -33.06 51.13
C GLY A 974 16.78 -31.64 51.48
N LYS A 975 15.59 -31.56 52.12
CA LYS A 975 14.84 -30.33 52.43
C LYS A 975 15.73 -29.16 52.89
N HIS A 976 15.68 -28.06 52.15
CA HIS A 976 16.18 -26.78 52.62
C HIS A 976 15.32 -26.27 53.79
N GLY A 977 15.96 -25.92 54.90
CA GLY A 977 15.31 -25.40 56.11
C GLY A 977 14.86 -23.94 56.01
N LEU A 978 14.17 -23.57 54.92
CA LEU A 978 13.44 -22.30 54.88
C LEU A 978 12.10 -22.44 55.60
N ASP A 979 11.73 -21.38 56.32
CA ASP A 979 10.40 -21.24 56.90
C ASP A 979 9.40 -20.91 55.79
N ARG A 980 8.50 -21.87 55.48
CA ARG A 980 7.47 -21.73 54.43
C ARG A 980 6.54 -20.54 54.70
N GLU A 981 6.31 -20.17 55.96
CA GLU A 981 5.43 -19.05 56.32
C GLU A 981 6.04 -17.69 55.91
N THR A 982 7.36 -17.61 55.73
CA THR A 982 8.06 -16.37 55.32
C THR A 982 8.11 -16.12 53.81
N ILE A 983 7.66 -17.08 52.99
CA ILE A 983 7.74 -16.99 51.53
C ILE A 983 6.61 -16.09 51.00
N GLU A 984 6.97 -14.91 50.54
CA GLU A 984 6.05 -13.93 49.94
C GLU A 984 5.91 -14.09 48.43
N THR A 985 6.98 -14.51 47.72
CA THR A 985 6.99 -14.63 46.25
C THR A 985 7.84 -15.80 45.74
N MET A 986 7.40 -16.48 44.68
CA MET A 986 8.13 -17.58 44.02
C MET A 986 8.16 -17.41 42.50
N LEU A 987 9.35 -17.45 41.90
CA LEU A 987 9.59 -17.35 40.45
C LEU A 987 10.41 -18.55 39.94
N LEU A 988 9.74 -19.52 39.32
CA LEU A 988 10.37 -20.72 38.76
C LEU A 988 10.32 -20.68 37.24
N ASP A 989 11.49 -20.70 36.61
CA ASP A 989 11.63 -21.22 35.25
C ASP A 989 11.65 -22.75 35.34
N ALA A 990 10.66 -23.40 34.74
CA ALA A 990 10.45 -24.84 34.77
C ALA A 990 10.93 -25.56 33.49
N SER A 991 11.63 -24.86 32.60
CA SER A 991 12.18 -25.40 31.35
C SER A 991 13.02 -26.66 31.60
N GLY A 992 12.70 -27.74 30.88
CA GLY A 992 13.38 -29.03 31.00
C GLY A 992 13.19 -29.77 32.34
N LEU A 993 12.46 -29.22 33.31
CA LEU A 993 12.26 -29.87 34.61
C LEU A 993 11.28 -31.04 34.53
N SER A 994 11.58 -32.12 35.26
CA SER A 994 10.83 -33.36 35.24
C SER A 994 10.90 -34.05 36.62
N PHE A 995 9.97 -33.71 37.51
CA PHE A 995 9.89 -34.26 38.87
C PHE A 995 8.42 -34.43 39.32
N VAL A 996 8.19 -35.21 40.38
CA VAL A 996 6.85 -35.42 40.97
C VAL A 996 6.56 -34.29 41.95
N VAL A 997 5.40 -33.64 41.81
CA VAL A 997 5.00 -32.53 42.68
C VAL A 997 4.28 -33.05 43.92
N ASP A 998 4.74 -32.61 45.09
CA ASP A 998 4.12 -32.86 46.39
C ASP A 998 2.66 -32.35 46.43
N PRO A 999 1.65 -33.19 46.75
CA PRO A 999 0.28 -32.76 47.00
C PRO A 999 0.13 -31.60 48.00
N ALA A 1000 1.06 -31.50 48.95
CA ALA A 1000 1.16 -30.48 50.00
C ALA A 1000 2.28 -29.45 49.75
N ALA A 1001 2.73 -29.27 48.49
CA ALA A 1001 3.83 -28.38 48.12
C ALA A 1001 3.67 -26.94 48.66
N PHE A 1002 2.45 -26.41 48.69
CA PHE A 1002 2.14 -25.05 49.18
C PHE A 1002 1.54 -25.00 50.60
N HIS A 1003 1.57 -26.12 51.34
CA HIS A 1003 1.10 -26.16 52.73
C HIS A 1003 2.00 -25.28 53.63
N ASN A 1004 1.38 -24.45 54.48
CA ASN A 1004 2.00 -23.38 55.28
C ASN A 1004 2.71 -22.28 54.47
N MET A 1005 2.20 -21.89 53.29
CA MET A 1005 2.73 -20.75 52.51
C MET A 1005 1.78 -19.55 52.54
N ASP A 1006 1.22 -19.22 53.70
CA ASP A 1006 0.06 -18.33 53.84
C ASP A 1006 0.34 -16.86 53.46
N ASN A 1007 1.60 -16.44 53.41
CA ASN A 1007 2.02 -15.11 52.95
C ASN A 1007 2.35 -15.04 51.44
N LEU A 1008 2.23 -16.14 50.69
CA LEU A 1008 2.59 -16.19 49.27
C LEU A 1008 1.62 -15.36 48.41
N ARG A 1009 2.05 -14.16 48.01
CA ARG A 1009 1.27 -13.22 47.19
C ARG A 1009 1.54 -13.32 45.69
N LEU A 1010 2.73 -13.73 45.26
CA LEU A 1010 3.09 -13.83 43.84
C LEU A 1010 3.70 -15.21 43.55
N LEU A 1011 3.01 -16.05 42.78
CA LEU A 1011 3.52 -17.32 42.26
C LEU A 1011 3.62 -17.23 40.73
N LYS A 1012 4.82 -17.43 40.17
CA LYS A 1012 5.06 -17.46 38.72
C LYS A 1012 5.91 -18.67 38.35
N ILE A 1013 5.26 -19.70 37.80
CA ILE A 1013 5.88 -20.90 37.23
C ILE A 1013 5.71 -20.79 35.70
N TYR A 1014 6.82 -20.64 34.98
CA TYR A 1014 6.84 -20.37 33.53
C TYR A 1014 7.91 -21.20 32.82
N CYS A 1015 7.92 -21.19 31.49
CA CYS A 1015 8.91 -21.91 30.67
C CYS A 1015 9.60 -20.93 29.71
N SER A 1016 10.93 -20.77 29.80
CA SER A 1016 11.72 -19.99 28.83
C SER A 1016 12.08 -20.78 27.56
N ASP A 1017 12.14 -22.12 27.63
CA ASP A 1017 12.39 -23.00 26.48
C ASP A 1017 11.16 -23.87 26.18
N HIS A 1018 10.31 -23.38 25.27
CA HIS A 1018 9.12 -24.08 24.80
C HIS A 1018 9.40 -25.35 23.96
N GLU A 1019 10.65 -25.63 23.55
CA GLU A 1019 11.01 -26.93 22.95
C GLU A 1019 11.07 -28.05 24.01
N HIS A 1020 11.33 -27.69 25.28
CA HIS A 1020 11.48 -28.61 26.40
C HIS A 1020 10.48 -28.28 27.55
N PRO A 1021 9.16 -28.36 27.31
CA PRO A 1021 8.15 -27.96 28.28
C PRO A 1021 8.19 -28.81 29.57
N PRO A 1022 7.84 -28.22 30.73
CA PRO A 1022 7.91 -28.89 32.04
C PRO A 1022 7.09 -30.17 32.11
N ARG A 1023 7.68 -31.21 32.71
CA ARG A 1023 7.04 -32.50 33.02
C ARG A 1023 6.85 -32.64 34.53
N LEU A 1024 6.19 -31.64 35.13
CA LEU A 1024 5.77 -31.66 36.53
C LEU A 1024 4.65 -32.69 36.71
N ASP A 1025 4.92 -33.78 37.41
CA ASP A 1025 4.00 -34.90 37.55
C ASP A 1025 3.11 -34.75 38.79
N PHE A 1026 1.81 -34.55 38.56
CA PHE A 1026 0.80 -34.38 39.61
C PHE A 1026 -0.02 -35.66 39.89
N ARG A 1027 0.52 -36.87 39.64
CA ARG A 1027 -0.18 -38.16 39.85
C ARG A 1027 -0.83 -38.31 41.23
N LYS A 1028 -0.30 -37.67 42.27
CA LYS A 1028 -0.85 -37.68 43.65
C LYS A 1028 -1.96 -36.63 43.91
N ARG A 1029 -2.24 -35.73 42.95
CA ARG A 1029 -3.20 -34.60 42.95
C ARG A 1029 -2.91 -33.50 43.99
N LEU A 1030 -2.74 -32.26 43.52
CA LEU A 1030 -2.54 -31.09 44.39
C LEU A 1030 -3.75 -30.89 45.33
N LEU A 1031 -3.50 -30.63 46.61
CA LEU A 1031 -4.54 -30.50 47.64
C LEU A 1031 -5.08 -29.07 47.78
N SER A 1032 -4.19 -28.08 47.81
CA SER A 1032 -4.53 -26.68 48.09
C SER A 1032 -3.59 -25.68 47.38
N LEU A 1033 -3.98 -24.40 47.40
CA LEU A 1033 -3.20 -23.25 46.95
C LEU A 1033 -3.37 -22.12 47.98
N PRO A 1034 -2.37 -21.26 48.24
CA PRO A 1034 -2.45 -20.24 49.29
C PRO A 1034 -3.51 -19.15 49.04
N SER A 1035 -4.21 -18.73 50.09
CA SER A 1035 -5.38 -17.84 50.01
C SER A 1035 -5.06 -16.35 49.88
N GLU A 1036 -3.83 -15.90 50.12
CA GLU A 1036 -3.40 -14.49 49.91
C GLU A 1036 -2.66 -14.27 48.57
N LEU A 1037 -2.74 -15.20 47.62
CA LEU A 1037 -2.23 -15.01 46.26
C LEU A 1037 -2.91 -13.80 45.58
N TRP A 1038 -2.11 -12.84 45.09
CA TRP A 1038 -2.55 -11.72 44.26
C TRP A 1038 -2.33 -12.02 42.76
N LEU A 1039 -1.27 -12.78 42.45
CA LEU A 1039 -0.92 -13.28 41.12
C LEU A 1039 -0.65 -14.78 41.17
N LEU A 1040 -1.38 -15.55 40.37
CA LEU A 1040 -1.12 -16.96 40.11
C LEU A 1040 -0.81 -17.17 38.63
N HIS A 1041 0.47 -17.15 38.26
CA HIS A 1041 0.97 -17.48 36.92
C HIS A 1041 1.50 -18.92 36.91
N TRP A 1042 0.89 -19.81 36.11
CA TRP A 1042 1.31 -21.21 36.03
C TRP A 1042 1.11 -21.80 34.62
N GLU A 1043 2.20 -21.91 33.87
CA GLU A 1043 2.20 -22.45 32.50
C GLU A 1043 2.18 -23.99 32.49
N TYR A 1044 1.48 -24.59 31.53
CA TYR A 1044 1.36 -26.04 31.35
C TYR A 1044 0.78 -26.79 32.57
N TYR A 1045 -0.14 -26.17 33.31
CA TYR A 1045 -0.76 -26.79 34.50
C TYR A 1045 -1.58 -28.04 34.12
N LEU A 1046 -1.17 -29.21 34.63
CA LEU A 1046 -1.67 -30.51 34.14
C LEU A 1046 -2.97 -31.02 34.81
N LEU A 1047 -3.51 -30.33 35.82
CA LEU A 1047 -4.72 -30.78 36.52
C LEU A 1047 -6.00 -30.25 35.85
N GLN A 1048 -7.05 -31.07 35.89
CA GLN A 1048 -8.32 -30.82 35.18
C GLN A 1048 -9.21 -29.74 35.82
N SER A 1049 -8.93 -29.33 37.06
CA SER A 1049 -9.51 -28.16 37.73
C SER A 1049 -8.54 -27.59 38.76
N LEU A 1050 -8.83 -26.39 39.25
CA LEU A 1050 -8.21 -25.88 40.49
C LEU A 1050 -8.73 -26.66 41.72
N PRO A 1051 -8.01 -26.63 42.85
CA PRO A 1051 -8.47 -27.23 44.10
C PRO A 1051 -9.80 -26.63 44.60
N GLU A 1052 -10.69 -27.47 45.11
CA GLU A 1052 -12.05 -27.03 45.51
C GLU A 1052 -12.04 -26.09 46.73
N GLU A 1053 -11.00 -26.15 47.57
CA GLU A 1053 -10.84 -25.30 48.76
C GLU A 1053 -10.22 -23.92 48.46
N PHE A 1054 -9.57 -23.73 47.30
CA PHE A 1054 -8.85 -22.49 46.97
C PHE A 1054 -9.78 -21.26 46.96
N ASP A 1055 -9.46 -20.24 47.76
CA ASP A 1055 -10.17 -18.95 47.76
C ASP A 1055 -9.55 -17.98 46.74
N LEU A 1056 -10.40 -17.10 46.21
CA LEU A 1056 -10.11 -16.22 45.08
C LEU A 1056 -10.47 -14.75 45.38
N ASP A 1057 -10.92 -14.43 46.60
CA ASP A 1057 -11.35 -13.07 46.95
C ASP A 1057 -10.20 -12.04 46.97
N THR A 1058 -8.97 -12.51 47.21
CA THR A 1058 -7.71 -11.76 47.24
C THR A 1058 -7.05 -11.64 45.86
N LEU A 1059 -7.27 -12.64 44.99
CA LEU A 1059 -6.59 -12.80 43.71
C LEU A 1059 -6.95 -11.67 42.74
N VAL A 1060 -5.92 -11.05 42.15
CA VAL A 1060 -6.06 -9.98 41.16
C VAL A 1060 -5.91 -10.53 39.75
N GLU A 1061 -5.03 -11.52 39.57
CA GLU A 1061 -4.75 -12.17 38.28
C GLU A 1061 -4.60 -13.69 38.39
N LEU A 1062 -5.34 -14.41 37.53
CA LEU A 1062 -5.22 -15.85 37.29
C LEU A 1062 -4.67 -16.07 35.87
N ASN A 1063 -3.43 -16.54 35.73
CA ASN A 1063 -2.68 -16.58 34.47
C ASN A 1063 -2.09 -17.97 34.22
N MET A 1064 -2.92 -18.91 33.75
CA MET A 1064 -2.58 -20.33 33.63
C MET A 1064 -2.69 -20.82 32.17
N PRO A 1065 -1.72 -20.48 31.30
CA PRO A 1065 -1.76 -20.86 29.89
C PRO A 1065 -1.29 -22.30 29.64
N TYR A 1066 -1.65 -22.86 28.49
CA TYR A 1066 -1.37 -24.25 28.08
C TYR A 1066 -1.93 -25.32 29.05
N SER A 1067 -2.94 -24.97 29.85
CA SER A 1067 -3.43 -25.81 30.95
C SER A 1067 -4.36 -26.93 30.48
N GLN A 1068 -4.33 -28.05 31.19
CA GLN A 1068 -5.18 -29.22 30.93
C GLN A 1068 -6.56 -29.13 31.62
N LEU A 1069 -6.96 -27.93 32.05
CA LEU A 1069 -8.22 -27.63 32.73
C LEU A 1069 -9.43 -28.00 31.86
N LEU A 1070 -10.33 -28.83 32.38
CA LEU A 1070 -11.66 -29.09 31.80
C LEU A 1070 -12.67 -28.03 32.25
N LYS A 1071 -12.56 -27.60 33.52
CA LYS A 1071 -13.37 -26.56 34.17
C LYS A 1071 -12.50 -25.84 35.21
N LEU A 1072 -12.80 -24.57 35.47
CA LEU A 1072 -12.06 -23.76 36.45
C LEU A 1072 -12.14 -24.32 37.88
N TRP A 1073 -13.34 -24.35 38.47
CA TRP A 1073 -13.63 -24.91 39.80
C TRP A 1073 -15.07 -25.40 39.89
N LYS A 1074 -15.45 -26.05 40.99
CA LYS A 1074 -16.84 -26.39 41.32
C LYS A 1074 -17.40 -25.41 42.35
N GLY A 1075 -18.73 -25.26 42.37
CA GLY A 1075 -19.42 -24.33 43.27
C GLY A 1075 -19.26 -22.85 42.89
N ALA A 1076 -19.92 -21.98 43.64
CA ALA A 1076 -19.72 -20.54 43.56
C ALA A 1076 -18.51 -20.12 44.42
N LYS A 1077 -17.79 -19.10 43.98
CA LYS A 1077 -16.62 -18.51 44.67
C LYS A 1077 -16.78 -17.00 44.76
N SER A 1078 -16.15 -16.38 45.77
CA SER A 1078 -16.06 -14.92 45.84
C SER A 1078 -14.91 -14.45 44.95
N LEU A 1079 -15.17 -13.46 44.09
CA LEU A 1079 -14.28 -13.04 43.00
C LEU A 1079 -14.13 -11.51 42.99
N ARG A 1080 -13.99 -10.89 44.18
CA ARG A 1080 -14.08 -9.44 44.37
C ARG A 1080 -12.85 -8.67 43.90
N SER A 1081 -11.65 -9.24 44.08
CA SER A 1081 -10.40 -8.61 43.62
C SER A 1081 -10.02 -8.97 42.19
N LEU A 1082 -10.64 -10.00 41.62
CA LEU A 1082 -10.19 -10.62 40.36
C LEU A 1082 -10.49 -9.71 39.17
N LYS A 1083 -9.43 -9.29 38.49
CA LYS A 1083 -9.43 -8.30 37.40
C LYS A 1083 -8.94 -8.88 36.08
N THR A 1084 -7.98 -9.80 36.14
CA THR A 1084 -7.37 -10.44 34.97
C THR A 1084 -7.55 -11.96 35.04
N ILE A 1085 -8.01 -12.56 33.95
CA ILE A 1085 -7.93 -14.01 33.71
C ILE A 1085 -7.24 -14.24 32.38
N ASN A 1086 -6.26 -15.14 32.35
CA ASN A 1086 -5.60 -15.63 31.15
C ASN A 1086 -5.46 -17.16 31.25
N LEU A 1087 -6.09 -17.89 30.35
CA LEU A 1087 -6.03 -19.36 30.26
C LEU A 1087 -5.64 -19.79 28.84
N HIS A 1088 -4.95 -18.95 28.07
CA HIS A 1088 -4.77 -19.19 26.64
C HIS A 1088 -4.05 -20.52 26.34
N HIS A 1089 -4.44 -21.18 25.25
CA HIS A 1089 -4.09 -22.54 24.85
C HIS A 1089 -4.46 -23.65 25.86
N SER A 1090 -5.44 -23.41 26.73
CA SER A 1090 -6.06 -24.50 27.53
C SER A 1090 -7.06 -25.28 26.67
N GLU A 1091 -6.54 -26.15 25.80
CA GLU A 1091 -7.31 -26.82 24.73
C GLU A 1091 -8.49 -27.67 25.24
N ASN A 1092 -8.39 -28.24 26.44
CA ASN A 1092 -9.41 -29.10 27.06
C ASN A 1092 -10.60 -28.31 27.65
N LEU A 1093 -10.54 -26.97 27.72
CA LEU A 1093 -11.48 -26.16 28.50
C LEU A 1093 -12.84 -26.03 27.81
N VAL A 1094 -13.88 -26.71 28.33
CA VAL A 1094 -15.19 -26.83 27.66
C VAL A 1094 -16.16 -25.70 28.02
N GLU A 1095 -16.14 -25.25 29.28
CA GLU A 1095 -16.99 -24.16 29.80
C GLU A 1095 -16.29 -23.36 30.90
N VAL A 1096 -16.66 -22.08 31.03
CA VAL A 1096 -16.20 -21.17 32.09
C VAL A 1096 -17.36 -20.41 32.75
N ASN A 1097 -18.51 -21.07 32.89
CA ASN A 1097 -19.76 -20.51 33.43
C ASN A 1097 -19.61 -19.88 34.84
N GLN A 1098 -18.60 -20.30 35.60
CA GLN A 1098 -18.24 -19.79 36.92
C GLN A 1098 -17.89 -18.30 36.96
N LEU A 1099 -17.55 -17.67 35.83
CA LEU A 1099 -17.10 -16.27 35.77
C LEU A 1099 -18.24 -15.24 35.83
N SER A 1100 -19.51 -15.65 35.81
CA SER A 1100 -20.65 -14.72 35.76
C SER A 1100 -20.78 -13.80 36.98
N GLU A 1101 -20.27 -14.19 38.15
CA GLU A 1101 -20.30 -13.37 39.38
C GLU A 1101 -19.06 -12.48 39.57
N ALA A 1102 -18.07 -12.55 38.69
CA ALA A 1102 -16.78 -11.87 38.83
C ALA A 1102 -16.83 -10.40 38.37
N ARG A 1103 -17.66 -9.59 39.04
CA ARG A 1103 -18.05 -8.22 38.63
C ARG A 1103 -16.87 -7.25 38.47
N SER A 1104 -15.72 -7.54 39.09
CA SER A 1104 -14.49 -6.74 39.03
C SER A 1104 -13.58 -7.04 37.84
N LEU A 1105 -13.91 -8.03 37.00
CA LEU A 1105 -13.10 -8.39 35.83
C LEU A 1105 -12.99 -7.22 34.87
N GLU A 1106 -11.75 -6.92 34.45
CA GLU A 1106 -11.42 -5.96 33.39
C GLU A 1106 -10.87 -6.68 32.14
N LEU A 1107 -10.20 -7.83 32.29
CA LEU A 1107 -9.66 -8.63 31.18
C LEU A 1107 -9.93 -10.13 31.36
N ILE A 1108 -10.41 -10.78 30.29
CA ILE A 1108 -10.53 -12.23 30.14
C ILE A 1108 -9.82 -12.65 28.85
N ASN A 1109 -8.86 -13.57 28.93
CA ASN A 1109 -8.19 -14.19 27.78
C ASN A 1109 -8.30 -15.72 27.81
N LEU A 1110 -8.88 -16.25 26.75
CA LEU A 1110 -9.17 -17.66 26.46
C LEU A 1110 -8.74 -18.02 25.02
N GLN A 1111 -7.82 -17.26 24.41
CA GLN A 1111 -7.23 -17.56 23.10
C GLN A 1111 -6.81 -19.04 23.05
N GLY A 1112 -7.12 -19.78 21.98
CA GLY A 1112 -6.67 -21.15 21.79
C GLY A 1112 -7.32 -22.21 22.69
N CYS A 1113 -8.34 -21.87 23.49
CA CYS A 1113 -9.17 -22.86 24.19
C CYS A 1113 -10.11 -23.54 23.18
N THR A 1114 -9.56 -24.50 22.41
CA THR A 1114 -10.20 -25.11 21.24
C THR A 1114 -11.55 -25.77 21.54
N SER A 1115 -11.66 -26.50 22.66
CA SER A 1115 -12.88 -27.21 23.09
C SER A 1115 -13.96 -26.31 23.71
N LEU A 1116 -13.77 -24.98 23.78
CA LEU A 1116 -14.71 -24.08 24.44
C LEU A 1116 -16.01 -23.92 23.62
N GLN A 1117 -17.10 -24.52 24.10
CA GLN A 1117 -18.37 -24.58 23.37
C GLN A 1117 -19.30 -23.38 23.63
N SER A 1118 -19.18 -22.74 24.79
CA SER A 1118 -20.05 -21.63 25.21
C SER A 1118 -19.33 -20.64 26.14
N CYS A 1119 -19.81 -19.41 26.16
CA CYS A 1119 -19.32 -18.34 27.02
C CYS A 1119 -20.35 -18.04 28.14
N PRO A 1120 -19.93 -17.75 29.39
CA PRO A 1120 -20.80 -17.29 30.48
C PRO A 1120 -21.70 -16.10 30.11
N ALA A 1121 -22.71 -15.84 30.94
CA ALA A 1121 -23.57 -14.66 30.89
C ALA A 1121 -22.84 -13.38 31.35
N ILE A 1122 -21.79 -12.99 30.63
CA ILE A 1122 -20.88 -11.87 30.95
C ILE A 1122 -21.49 -10.47 30.76
N LYS A 1123 -22.71 -10.38 30.22
CA LYS A 1123 -23.46 -9.13 29.99
C LYS A 1123 -23.52 -8.20 31.22
N ASN A 1124 -23.47 -8.78 32.41
CA ASN A 1124 -23.58 -8.07 33.69
C ASN A 1124 -22.21 -7.67 34.30
N LEU A 1125 -21.10 -7.95 33.63
CA LEU A 1125 -19.75 -7.59 34.08
C LEU A 1125 -19.44 -6.13 33.68
N GLU A 1126 -19.98 -5.18 34.45
CA GLU A 1126 -19.92 -3.74 34.13
C GLU A 1126 -18.50 -3.16 34.00
N HIS A 1127 -17.47 -3.82 34.55
CA HIS A 1127 -16.08 -3.39 34.44
C HIS A 1127 -15.27 -4.07 33.33
N LEU A 1128 -15.85 -5.06 32.62
CA LEU A 1128 -15.12 -5.83 31.61
C LEU A 1128 -14.81 -4.96 30.39
N LYS A 1129 -13.51 -4.73 30.16
CA LYS A 1129 -12.97 -3.99 29.03
C LYS A 1129 -12.51 -4.92 27.92
N VAL A 1130 -11.75 -5.97 28.25
CA VAL A 1130 -11.08 -6.84 27.27
C VAL A 1130 -11.61 -8.27 27.37
N LEU A 1131 -12.08 -8.82 26.26
CA LEU A 1131 -12.43 -10.23 26.13
C LEU A 1131 -11.72 -10.82 24.91
N ASP A 1132 -10.94 -11.87 25.11
CA ASP A 1132 -10.20 -12.59 24.09
C ASP A 1132 -10.58 -14.08 24.10
N LEU A 1133 -11.02 -14.56 22.93
CA LEU A 1133 -11.54 -15.90 22.62
C LEU A 1133 -10.93 -16.41 21.30
N ARG A 1134 -9.75 -15.89 20.92
CA ARG A 1134 -9.10 -16.14 19.62
C ARG A 1134 -8.71 -17.62 19.46
N GLY A 1135 -9.45 -18.40 18.69
CA GLY A 1135 -9.15 -19.80 18.38
C GLY A 1135 -9.98 -20.81 19.17
N CYS A 1136 -11.05 -20.37 19.83
CA CYS A 1136 -12.09 -21.26 20.37
C CYS A 1136 -12.91 -21.85 19.21
N VAL A 1137 -12.34 -22.81 18.49
CA VAL A 1137 -12.90 -23.41 17.26
C VAL A 1137 -14.26 -24.09 17.45
N GLU A 1138 -14.63 -24.46 18.67
CA GLU A 1138 -15.95 -25.01 18.98
C GLU A 1138 -17.03 -23.95 19.30
N LEU A 1139 -16.67 -22.67 19.49
CA LEU A 1139 -17.60 -21.61 19.88
C LEU A 1139 -18.47 -21.17 18.68
N LYS A 1140 -19.75 -21.55 18.68
CA LYS A 1140 -20.67 -21.40 17.53
C LYS A 1140 -21.61 -20.19 17.61
N ILE A 1141 -21.69 -19.53 18.77
CA ILE A 1141 -22.64 -18.44 19.09
C ILE A 1141 -21.84 -17.23 19.59
N PHE A 1142 -22.22 -16.02 19.16
CA PHE A 1142 -21.60 -14.77 19.60
C PHE A 1142 -21.99 -14.45 21.07
N PRO A 1143 -21.03 -14.06 21.94
CA PRO A 1143 -21.30 -13.81 23.36
C PRO A 1143 -22.12 -12.54 23.60
N ASP A 1144 -23.00 -12.56 24.59
CA ASP A 1144 -23.78 -11.40 25.02
C ASP A 1144 -22.94 -10.51 25.96
N VAL A 1145 -22.23 -9.54 25.37
CA VAL A 1145 -21.21 -8.71 26.02
C VAL A 1145 -21.77 -7.46 26.71
N PRO A 1146 -21.12 -6.96 27.79
CA PRO A 1146 -21.54 -5.74 28.49
C PRO A 1146 -21.29 -4.47 27.65
N PRO A 1147 -22.04 -3.38 27.85
CA PRO A 1147 -21.92 -2.14 27.07
C PRO A 1147 -20.64 -1.34 27.33
N ASN A 1148 -19.88 -1.69 28.37
CA ASN A 1148 -18.60 -1.05 28.73
C ASN A 1148 -17.38 -1.71 28.09
N ILE A 1149 -17.55 -2.78 27.31
CA ILE A 1149 -16.47 -3.47 26.59
C ILE A 1149 -15.69 -2.49 25.69
N GLU A 1150 -14.36 -2.59 25.73
CA GLU A 1150 -13.40 -1.78 24.97
C GLU A 1150 -12.69 -2.63 23.92
N GLU A 1151 -12.29 -3.88 24.19
CA GLU A 1151 -11.66 -4.78 23.22
C GLU A 1151 -12.31 -6.17 23.23
N LEU A 1152 -12.68 -6.68 22.06
CA LEU A 1152 -13.34 -7.97 21.90
C LEU A 1152 -12.68 -8.75 20.77
N TYR A 1153 -11.90 -9.77 21.10
CA TYR A 1153 -11.22 -10.64 20.14
C TYR A 1153 -11.86 -12.03 20.10
N LEU A 1154 -12.24 -12.49 18.91
CA LEU A 1154 -12.99 -13.73 18.64
C LEU A 1154 -12.36 -14.54 17.49
N ASN A 1155 -11.13 -14.21 17.07
CA ASN A 1155 -10.61 -14.69 15.79
C ASN A 1155 -10.36 -16.21 15.73
N GLY A 1156 -10.88 -16.93 14.74
CA GLY A 1156 -10.74 -18.39 14.62
C GLY A 1156 -11.84 -19.18 15.32
N THR A 1157 -12.94 -18.53 15.69
CA THR A 1157 -14.12 -19.19 16.27
C THR A 1157 -15.11 -19.67 15.18
N ASP A 1158 -16.04 -20.53 15.57
CA ASP A 1158 -17.07 -21.09 14.67
C ASP A 1158 -18.35 -20.24 14.57
N ILE A 1159 -18.28 -18.99 15.03
CA ILE A 1159 -19.42 -18.07 15.14
C ILE A 1159 -20.07 -17.85 13.77
N ARG A 1160 -21.40 -18.06 13.70
CA ARG A 1160 -22.14 -18.11 12.44
C ARG A 1160 -22.76 -16.77 12.03
N GLU A 1161 -23.23 -16.01 13.01
CA GLU A 1161 -23.94 -14.73 12.85
C GLU A 1161 -23.65 -13.84 14.07
N ILE A 1162 -23.76 -12.52 13.88
CA ILE A 1162 -23.50 -11.50 14.91
C ILE A 1162 -24.81 -10.73 15.16
N PRO A 1163 -25.25 -10.57 16.43
CA PRO A 1163 -26.49 -9.89 16.74
C PRO A 1163 -26.40 -8.39 16.48
N THR A 1164 -27.52 -7.77 16.11
CA THR A 1164 -27.60 -6.32 15.85
C THR A 1164 -27.34 -5.47 17.10
N THR A 1165 -27.45 -6.04 18.30
CA THR A 1165 -27.11 -5.39 19.58
C THR A 1165 -25.67 -4.90 19.66
N VAL A 1166 -24.73 -5.49 18.90
CA VAL A 1166 -23.32 -5.03 18.85
C VAL A 1166 -23.23 -3.55 18.43
N GLN A 1167 -24.19 -3.02 17.68
CA GLN A 1167 -24.20 -1.60 17.28
C GLN A 1167 -24.49 -0.61 18.42
N THR A 1168 -24.83 -1.07 19.63
CA THR A 1168 -25.02 -0.20 20.82
C THR A 1168 -23.78 -0.14 21.71
N LEU A 1169 -22.68 -0.81 21.35
CA LEU A 1169 -21.43 -0.83 22.11
C LEU A 1169 -20.59 0.41 21.76
N SER A 1170 -21.04 1.60 22.18
CA SER A 1170 -20.42 2.89 21.82
C SER A 1170 -19.01 3.10 22.40
N LYS A 1171 -18.62 2.31 23.40
CA LYS A 1171 -17.28 2.26 24.00
C LYS A 1171 -16.32 1.26 23.35
N LEU A 1172 -16.80 0.31 22.53
CA LEU A 1172 -15.93 -0.70 21.96
C LEU A 1172 -14.90 -0.04 21.05
N VAL A 1173 -13.62 -0.18 21.42
CA VAL A 1173 -12.41 0.32 20.77
C VAL A 1173 -11.85 -0.73 19.79
N LYS A 1174 -11.92 -2.03 20.07
CA LYS A 1174 -11.40 -3.07 19.16
C LYS A 1174 -12.38 -4.25 19.03
N LEU A 1175 -12.61 -4.72 17.80
CA LEU A 1175 -13.43 -5.89 17.51
C LEU A 1175 -12.70 -6.83 16.54
N ASP A 1176 -12.09 -7.89 17.04
CA ASP A 1176 -11.50 -8.95 16.22
C ASP A 1176 -12.43 -10.17 16.11
N LEU A 1177 -12.56 -10.68 14.89
CA LEU A 1177 -13.40 -11.74 14.36
C LEU A 1177 -12.69 -12.40 13.16
N GLY A 1178 -11.37 -12.23 12.99
CA GLY A 1178 -10.61 -12.90 11.93
C GLY A 1178 -10.78 -14.42 11.95
N ASN A 1179 -10.45 -15.13 10.87
CA ASN A 1179 -10.55 -16.60 10.79
C ASN A 1179 -11.89 -17.23 11.24
N CYS A 1180 -12.99 -16.47 11.40
CA CYS A 1180 -14.30 -17.00 11.77
C CYS A 1180 -14.97 -17.63 10.54
N ARG A 1181 -14.41 -18.77 10.10
CA ARG A 1181 -14.68 -19.40 8.79
C ARG A 1181 -16.15 -19.73 8.55
N LYS A 1182 -16.98 -19.81 9.60
CA LYS A 1182 -18.43 -20.09 9.50
C LYS A 1182 -19.34 -18.85 9.60
N LEU A 1183 -18.79 -17.64 9.79
CA LEU A 1183 -19.54 -16.38 9.84
C LEU A 1183 -20.13 -16.06 8.46
N ARG A 1184 -21.46 -16.03 8.34
CA ARG A 1184 -22.15 -15.90 7.03
C ARG A 1184 -22.47 -14.47 6.64
N ASN A 1185 -22.88 -13.67 7.62
CA ASN A 1185 -23.41 -12.32 7.43
C ASN A 1185 -22.86 -11.38 8.50
N PHE A 1186 -22.39 -10.20 8.07
CA PHE A 1186 -22.14 -9.06 8.93
C PHE A 1186 -23.15 -7.98 8.52
N LYS A 1187 -24.07 -7.61 9.43
CA LYS A 1187 -25.17 -6.66 9.17
C LYS A 1187 -25.21 -5.51 10.19
N VAL A 1188 -24.19 -5.40 11.03
CA VAL A 1188 -24.10 -4.43 12.12
C VAL A 1188 -23.94 -3.02 11.56
N MET A 1189 -24.70 -2.05 12.06
CA MET A 1189 -24.50 -0.63 11.69
C MET A 1189 -23.33 -0.04 12.49
N ILE A 1190 -22.10 -0.41 12.12
CA ILE A 1190 -20.87 -0.04 12.85
C ILE A 1190 -20.64 1.48 12.92
N HIS A 1191 -21.30 2.27 12.08
CA HIS A 1191 -21.33 3.73 12.17
C HIS A 1191 -22.06 4.31 13.40
N ASN A 1192 -22.56 3.46 14.30
CA ASN A 1192 -23.05 3.83 15.63
C ASN A 1192 -22.08 3.42 16.76
N MET A 1193 -20.96 2.76 16.43
CA MET A 1193 -19.93 2.32 17.38
C MET A 1193 -18.84 3.41 17.47
N GLU A 1194 -19.20 4.52 18.12
CA GLU A 1194 -18.47 5.79 18.02
C GLU A 1194 -17.01 5.75 18.49
N SER A 1195 -16.65 4.84 19.41
CA SER A 1195 -15.28 4.69 19.93
C SER A 1195 -14.43 3.62 19.25
N LEU A 1196 -14.95 2.93 18.23
CA LEU A 1196 -14.23 1.83 17.59
C LEU A 1196 -13.00 2.38 16.87
N GLU A 1197 -11.82 1.87 17.25
CA GLU A 1197 -10.48 2.10 16.69
C GLU A 1197 -9.97 0.89 15.88
N LEU A 1198 -10.36 -0.35 16.17
CA LEU A 1198 -9.99 -1.54 15.38
C LEU A 1198 -11.20 -2.43 15.07
N LEU A 1199 -11.27 -2.93 13.85
CA LEU A 1199 -12.21 -3.96 13.43
C LEU A 1199 -11.48 -4.98 12.55
N ASN A 1200 -11.48 -6.25 12.92
CA ASN A 1200 -10.84 -7.32 12.18
C ASN A 1200 -11.84 -8.44 11.88
N LEU A 1201 -12.12 -8.76 10.62
CA LEU A 1201 -12.85 -9.96 10.15
C LEU A 1201 -11.95 -10.88 9.29
N SER A 1202 -10.63 -10.78 9.42
CA SER A 1202 -9.61 -11.45 8.60
C SER A 1202 -9.57 -12.98 8.70
N GLY A 1203 -10.54 -13.63 8.07
CA GLY A 1203 -10.48 -15.03 7.65
C GLY A 1203 -11.86 -15.71 7.61
N CYS A 1204 -12.94 -14.93 7.63
CA CYS A 1204 -14.31 -15.44 7.53
C CYS A 1204 -14.63 -15.89 6.10
N THR A 1205 -14.14 -17.08 5.73
CA THR A 1205 -14.28 -17.67 4.38
C THR A 1205 -15.71 -17.98 3.93
N THR A 1206 -16.74 -17.73 4.76
CA THR A 1206 -18.15 -17.74 4.33
C THR A 1206 -18.85 -16.39 4.39
N LEU A 1207 -18.20 -15.34 4.91
CA LEU A 1207 -18.78 -14.01 4.98
C LEU A 1207 -18.80 -13.47 3.55
N LYS A 1208 -19.97 -13.14 3.00
CA LYS A 1208 -20.12 -12.78 1.58
C LYS A 1208 -20.33 -11.30 1.28
N LYS A 1209 -20.66 -10.52 2.31
CA LYS A 1209 -20.89 -9.07 2.26
C LYS A 1209 -20.52 -8.40 3.59
N PHE A 1210 -20.12 -7.15 3.50
CA PHE A 1210 -20.03 -6.21 4.61
C PHE A 1210 -21.15 -5.14 4.44
N PRO A 1211 -21.57 -4.40 5.50
CA PRO A 1211 -22.62 -3.36 5.49
C PRO A 1211 -22.42 -2.16 4.52
N LYS A 1212 -23.07 -1.04 4.85
CA LYS A 1212 -22.83 0.30 4.26
C LYS A 1212 -22.75 1.33 5.38
N ILE A 1213 -21.87 2.33 5.23
CA ILE A 1213 -21.57 3.34 6.25
C ILE A 1213 -22.34 4.65 5.96
N SER A 1214 -23.37 4.95 6.74
CA SER A 1214 -24.21 6.13 6.51
C SER A 1214 -23.61 7.44 7.07
N LYS A 1215 -22.95 7.37 8.23
CA LYS A 1215 -22.37 8.51 8.97
C LYS A 1215 -20.85 8.42 9.07
N LYS A 1216 -20.19 9.54 9.38
CA LYS A 1216 -18.76 9.57 9.75
C LYS A 1216 -18.49 8.86 11.09
N MET A 1217 -17.32 8.25 11.19
CA MET A 1217 -16.73 7.55 12.34
C MET A 1217 -15.28 8.05 12.45
N GLU A 1218 -15.01 8.94 13.39
CA GLU A 1218 -13.75 9.71 13.36
C GLU A 1218 -12.59 9.03 14.10
N LYS A 1219 -12.87 7.89 14.76
CA LYS A 1219 -11.90 7.13 15.57
C LYS A 1219 -11.46 5.78 14.99
N LEU A 1220 -12.16 5.17 14.03
CA LEU A 1220 -11.74 3.85 13.54
C LEU A 1220 -10.38 3.98 12.88
N GLU A 1221 -9.34 3.34 13.43
CA GLU A 1221 -7.91 3.39 13.07
C GLU A 1221 -7.39 2.12 12.35
N TYR A 1222 -7.98 0.93 12.50
CA TYR A 1222 -7.47 -0.33 11.93
C TYR A 1222 -8.64 -1.18 11.39
N LEU A 1223 -8.62 -1.58 10.12
CA LEU A 1223 -9.66 -2.46 9.54
C LEU A 1223 -9.02 -3.66 8.85
N TYR A 1224 -9.13 -4.88 9.38
CA TYR A 1224 -8.44 -6.06 8.83
C TYR A 1224 -9.47 -7.07 8.31
N LEU A 1225 -9.40 -7.58 7.09
CA LEU A 1225 -10.46 -8.44 6.50
C LEU A 1225 -9.91 -9.66 5.73
N SER A 1226 -8.58 -9.92 5.75
CA SER A 1226 -7.88 -10.98 4.98
C SER A 1226 -8.58 -12.33 4.91
N CYS A 1227 -8.61 -12.95 3.74
CA CYS A 1227 -9.05 -14.34 3.56
C CYS A 1227 -10.52 -14.58 3.95
N THR A 1228 -11.33 -13.51 3.92
CA THR A 1228 -12.78 -13.64 3.77
C THR A 1228 -13.15 -14.04 2.34
N ALA A 1229 -14.38 -14.54 2.15
CA ALA A 1229 -14.96 -14.78 0.82
C ALA A 1229 -16.02 -13.73 0.47
N ILE A 1230 -15.88 -12.52 1.02
CA ILE A 1230 -16.78 -11.43 0.70
C ILE A 1230 -16.57 -11.11 -0.78
N GLN A 1231 -17.63 -10.68 -1.49
CA GLN A 1231 -17.59 -10.20 -2.87
C GLN A 1231 -18.28 -8.84 -3.09
N TRP A 1232 -19.08 -8.34 -2.12
CA TRP A 1232 -19.95 -7.14 -2.29
C TRP A 1232 -20.13 -6.32 -1.00
N LEU A 1233 -20.12 -4.98 -1.13
CA LEU A 1233 -19.85 -3.95 -0.09
C LEU A 1233 -20.10 -2.55 -0.71
N HIS A 1234 -19.26 -1.52 -0.45
CA HIS A 1234 -19.64 -0.17 -0.83
C HIS A 1234 -18.62 1.01 -0.86
N THR A 1235 -18.97 2.11 -1.55
CA THR A 1235 -18.25 3.41 -1.60
C THR A 1235 -18.49 4.31 -0.37
N THR A 1236 -18.95 3.77 0.76
CA THR A 1236 -19.40 4.59 1.90
C THR A 1236 -18.37 4.84 2.99
N VAL A 1237 -17.27 4.10 2.99
CA VAL A 1237 -16.56 3.72 4.22
C VAL A 1237 -15.52 4.78 4.65
N SER A 1238 -15.37 5.83 3.86
CA SER A 1238 -14.51 7.04 3.96
C SER A 1238 -14.89 7.83 5.16
N ARG A 1239 -16.16 7.68 5.48
CA ARG A 1239 -16.82 8.20 6.64
C ARG A 1239 -16.10 7.66 7.88
N MET A 1240 -15.43 6.50 7.87
CA MET A 1240 -14.36 6.13 8.81
C MET A 1240 -13.11 7.04 8.68
N ILE A 1241 -13.26 8.33 8.97
CA ILE A 1241 -12.24 9.35 8.68
C ILE A 1241 -10.94 9.19 9.48
N GLY A 1242 -10.98 8.42 10.59
CA GLY A 1242 -9.83 8.21 11.48
C GLY A 1242 -8.84 7.12 11.07
N LEU A 1243 -9.10 6.37 9.99
CA LEU A 1243 -8.42 5.09 9.78
C LEU A 1243 -6.89 5.28 9.58
N LYS A 1244 -6.06 4.39 10.15
CA LYS A 1244 -4.57 4.35 10.09
C LYS A 1244 -3.93 3.05 9.54
N VAL A 1245 -4.61 1.89 9.53
CA VAL A 1245 -4.15 0.65 8.84
C VAL A 1245 -5.32 -0.12 8.18
N MET A 1246 -5.04 -1.04 7.24
CA MET A 1246 -5.90 -2.19 6.94
C MET A 1246 -5.09 -3.41 6.51
N LYS A 1247 -5.50 -4.62 6.92
CA LYS A 1247 -4.78 -5.89 6.66
C LYS A 1247 -5.69 -6.97 6.07
N VAL A 1248 -5.40 -7.36 4.83
CA VAL A 1248 -6.48 -7.75 3.89
C VAL A 1248 -5.94 -8.57 2.72
N SER A 1249 -6.61 -9.59 2.16
CA SER A 1249 -5.91 -10.63 1.38
C SER A 1249 -5.85 -10.40 -0.13
N LYS A 1250 -5.06 -11.22 -0.83
CA LYS A 1250 -4.99 -11.23 -2.30
C LYS A 1250 -6.28 -11.69 -3.03
N THR A 1251 -7.40 -11.78 -2.31
CA THR A 1251 -8.74 -12.15 -2.80
C THR A 1251 -9.85 -11.26 -2.23
N LEU A 1252 -9.55 -10.00 -1.88
CA LEU A 1252 -10.46 -8.99 -1.32
C LEU A 1252 -10.51 -7.71 -2.21
N LYS A 1253 -11.50 -6.77 -2.16
CA LYS A 1253 -11.57 -5.51 -3.00
C LYS A 1253 -12.09 -4.16 -2.32
N LEU A 1254 -11.19 -3.14 -2.18
CA LEU A 1254 -11.10 -1.74 -1.60
C LEU A 1254 -11.34 -0.73 -2.73
N PRO A 1255 -12.47 -0.03 -2.78
CA PRO A 1255 -12.73 1.18 -3.60
C PRO A 1255 -11.67 2.33 -3.48
N SER A 1256 -12.10 3.59 -3.71
CA SER A 1256 -11.50 4.93 -3.41
C SER A 1256 -12.02 6.01 -2.37
N SER A 1257 -11.93 5.92 -1.04
CA SER A 1257 -12.97 5.66 0.07
C SER A 1257 -12.02 6.01 1.39
N LEU A 1258 -11.10 5.13 1.95
CA LEU A 1258 -9.81 4.96 2.79
C LEU A 1258 -8.17 4.93 2.31
N LYS A 1259 -7.19 5.53 1.45
CA LYS A 1259 -6.61 6.77 0.61
C LYS A 1259 -6.40 8.41 0.72
N ASN A 1260 -7.30 9.43 0.84
CA ASN A 1260 -6.98 10.88 1.20
C ASN A 1260 -7.14 11.39 2.66
N LEU A 1261 -7.70 10.63 3.60
CA LEU A 1261 -7.45 10.62 5.06
C LEU A 1261 -6.03 10.09 5.46
N LYS A 1262 -4.96 10.70 4.95
CA LYS A 1262 -3.72 9.99 4.59
C LYS A 1262 -2.83 9.34 5.65
N ASP A 1263 -3.18 9.28 6.91
CA ASP A 1263 -2.38 8.62 7.97
C ASP A 1263 -2.38 7.08 7.86
N LEU A 1264 -2.75 6.56 6.69
CA LEU A 1264 -3.44 5.29 6.56
C LEU A 1264 -2.67 4.33 5.67
N LYS A 1265 -1.83 3.58 6.39
CA LYS A 1265 -1.07 2.42 5.94
C LYS A 1265 -2.00 1.31 5.49
N VAL A 1266 -1.41 0.36 4.78
CA VAL A 1266 -2.13 -0.81 4.32
C VAL A 1266 -1.19 -1.98 4.10
N GLU A 1267 -1.70 -3.19 4.27
CA GLU A 1267 -0.90 -4.42 4.34
C GLU A 1267 -1.68 -5.59 3.72
N ILE A 1268 -1.41 -5.93 2.45
CA ILE A 1268 -2.14 -7.05 1.83
C ILE A 1268 -1.51 -8.36 2.33
N ASP A 1269 -2.27 -9.32 2.85
CA ASP A 1269 -1.76 -10.64 3.23
C ASP A 1269 -1.31 -11.49 2.03
N GLU A 1270 -0.17 -12.18 2.19
CA GLU A 1270 0.41 -13.10 1.19
C GLU A 1270 0.20 -14.60 1.50
N GLU A 1271 -0.22 -14.96 2.72
CA GLU A 1271 -0.51 -16.36 3.07
C GLU A 1271 -1.82 -16.86 2.44
N VAL A 1272 -1.70 -17.46 1.25
CA VAL A 1272 -2.77 -18.22 0.58
C VAL A 1272 -2.30 -19.61 0.10
N GLU A 1273 -0.99 -19.94 0.20
CA GLU A 1273 -0.41 -21.13 -0.44
C GLU A 1273 0.14 -22.23 0.51
N ARG A 1274 -0.14 -22.18 1.82
CA ARG A 1274 0.25 -23.25 2.77
C ARG A 1274 -0.82 -23.66 3.82
N SER A 1275 -2.10 -23.69 3.43
CA SER A 1275 -3.11 -24.63 3.98
C SER A 1275 -4.49 -24.44 3.31
N LEU A 1276 -4.59 -24.98 2.09
CA LEU A 1276 -5.85 -25.46 1.51
C LEU A 1276 -5.92 -26.98 1.66
#